data_AF-A0A963ZDR4-F1
#
_entry.id   AF-A0A963ZDR4-F1
#
_cell.length_a   1.000
_cell.length_b   1.000
_cell.length_c   1.000
_cell.angle_alpha   90.00
_cell.angle_beta   90.00
_cell.angle_gamma   90.00
#
_symmetry.space_group_name_H-M   'P 1'
#
loop_
_entity.id
_entity.type
_entity.pdbx_description
1 polymer ?
#
loop_
_entity_poly.entity_id
_entity_poly.type
_entity_poly.pdbx_seq_one_letter_code
_entity_poly.pdbx_strand_id
1 'polypeptide(L)'
;MIGISICAQESSANFIHNDGQWDNQIDFKLPLNTGDIYFEKTQITYSIYDKSLYGKAKHGEYELDYVPAHAYRVMFIHSNQQARYVLGRKKNHHYNFLNGNDANKWKSKVKAYDRVYVKDIYTGVDYTFYEYYGQTKYDFIVHPEGNPSDIQLSYEGLDGLKIKKGHLVLETSVGEIIEQSPYAYQFIDGKEVQIPCDYNLNNNVLSFVFPEGYDPSLELTIDPVLTFATYTGSSADNFGCTATDDLNGNMLVGGTVFGAGYPTSTGAYQVSFSGGNIDMGITKYTADGTSLVYSTYLGGTGNEIPHSLVVNQNDELIILGTSNSTDYPISATAFQSTMNSGTGTTWGGYGFNYNAGCDIVVTKLNVSGTGIIGSTYLGGTGNDGLNEGSLLHYNYGDAFRGEIINGLNGEIIIASTTSSPDFPVTSNAPQSSLNGPSDAILVQLSSDLSSLLFATYIGGSDRETGNSVQLNSTGEMYLAGGTLSADFPGTTGGFHSSYQGGTADGYVARFSANGSNLLNASYIGTSNYDQNYFVQTDLDDDVYMIGQTDGNYPIFNAAYSNPNSGQYIQKLTPDLSTSLLSTTIGRGNGTVDIAVNAFLVSDCDFIYLSGWGGSLNGYTSLGAHATSSTTLGMPITADAFQWTTDGSDFYLAVLAPDASSLLYATFFGGGTSHEHADGGTSRFDKSGTVYQAVCAGCGGNSDFPTTAGAWSNTNNALNCNLGAFKFDLGSITPSISVPQPYVCLPSAYQFNNNSSGGNEYHWYFGDGDSSSLFEPAHTYQDTGHYEVTLIVADSTGCLQSDTTALFIDVFALGNASVSFIDTICRGDSAVLTSTGGVTYQWFPPSSLSSPNSQTTYAFPSTTTQYMVIATDSCGLDTALITVPVFSDNYSVMDDTLICSGFPLTLEAYGGSSYNWQSDPSMQNPGSQTPTVTPNNSTMYYVEITMASGCIYNDSVFVETINSLPVPSMTNDTTICLGDQITLSAQGGTTYIWSPTNLLTNINGASAQTNIQSTSQIFVEISNPCGTVLDSVIVEVIEVFPEIVDDTIICPGDLATLWASGGSSYSWTPVETLSSPNNDTTLAQPVDPTTYQVLVENTLGCSKTLDVFVNFHLIPIVQVSGPSFVLAGQEIELIGTTNATNYYWESDDSLLCTGCYSTLVIPDESSYYYFTAIDTNGCKNTDSLEVLVESSLFVPNSFTPDGNGTNDYFRIEAREVHDFQLYIFNRWGQLIYESTDPNDFWDGTYKGKPVQVDAYVWKIDYLDNQEFRHEFIGHVSVIR
;
A
#
# COMPACT_ATOMS: atom_id res chain seq x y z
N MET A 1 1.90 -1.80 2.21
CA MET A 1 0.96 -1.18 3.16
C MET A 1 1.62 -1.18 4.54
N ILE A 2 1.67 -0.07 5.27
CA ILE A 2 2.17 -0.08 6.65
C ILE A 2 1.04 0.25 7.63
N GLY A 3 0.17 -0.74 7.84
CA GLY A 3 -0.83 -0.69 8.91
C GLY A 3 -0.16 -0.96 10.26
N ILE A 4 -0.22 0.00 11.18
CA ILE A 4 0.08 -0.20 12.60
C ILE A 4 -1.21 -0.68 13.27
N SER A 5 -1.21 -1.92 13.76
CA SER A 5 -2.38 -2.48 14.44
C SER A 5 -2.48 -2.00 15.90
N ILE A 6 -2.89 -0.74 16.07
CA ILE A 6 -3.36 -0.21 17.36
C ILE A 6 -4.69 0.52 17.11
N CYS A 7 -5.76 0.04 17.75
CA CYS A 7 -7.12 0.51 17.50
C CYS A 7 -7.30 2.00 17.89
N ALA A 8 -7.70 2.84 16.94
CA ALA A 8 -8.02 4.25 17.18
C ALA A 8 -9.28 4.41 18.07
N GLN A 9 -9.39 5.52 18.83
CA GLN A 9 -10.29 5.55 20.00
C GLN A 9 -11.80 5.57 19.66
N GLU A 10 -12.21 6.18 18.56
CA GLU A 10 -13.61 6.36 18.15
C GLU A 10 -13.72 6.21 16.62
N SER A 11 -14.94 6.24 16.06
CA SER A 11 -15.20 6.00 14.62
C SER A 11 -14.67 7.07 13.64
N SER A 12 -13.71 7.89 14.06
CA SER A 12 -12.68 8.45 13.18
C SER A 12 -11.49 8.96 14.02
N ALA A 13 -10.30 8.92 13.45
CA ALA A 13 -9.08 9.48 14.02
C ALA A 13 -9.15 11.00 14.13
N ASN A 14 -8.52 11.52 15.18
CA ASN A 14 -8.55 12.92 15.55
C ASN A 14 -7.16 13.41 15.93
N PHE A 15 -6.45 13.99 14.97
CA PHE A 15 -5.11 14.55 15.17
C PHE A 15 -5.24 15.94 15.81
N ILE A 16 -5.18 16.01 17.13
CA ILE A 16 -5.39 17.24 17.92
C ILE A 16 -4.10 18.05 17.94
N HIS A 17 -4.14 19.28 17.42
CA HIS A 17 -3.01 20.20 17.39
C HIS A 17 -2.64 20.76 18.77
N ASN A 18 -1.36 21.00 19.05
CA ASN A 18 -0.92 21.58 20.31
C ASN A 18 -0.95 23.12 20.30
N ASP A 19 -2.05 23.71 20.77
CA ASP A 19 -2.15 25.16 21.05
C ASP A 19 -1.41 25.56 22.35
N GLY A 20 -0.54 24.68 22.88
CA GLY A 20 0.19 24.82 24.13
C GLY A 20 -0.56 24.27 25.36
N GLN A 21 -1.39 23.23 25.19
CA GLN A 21 -1.98 22.45 26.30
C GLN A 21 -1.08 21.30 26.79
N TRP A 22 -0.13 20.87 25.96
CA TRP A 22 0.86 19.82 26.25
C TRP A 22 2.30 20.39 26.23
N ASP A 23 3.31 19.53 26.27
CA ASP A 23 4.71 19.95 26.17
C ASP A 23 5.04 20.54 24.79
N ASN A 24 6.02 21.44 24.70
CA ASN A 24 6.32 22.18 23.46
C ASN A 24 7.16 21.40 22.44
N GLN A 25 7.49 20.14 22.72
CA GLN A 25 8.02 19.18 21.74
C GLN A 25 6.91 18.48 20.94
N ILE A 26 5.68 18.43 21.47
CA ILE A 26 4.52 17.81 20.83
C ILE A 26 3.86 18.82 19.90
N ASP A 27 3.74 18.51 18.62
CA ASP A 27 2.99 19.31 17.65
C ASP A 27 1.54 18.79 17.51
N PHE A 28 1.33 17.46 17.53
CA PHE A 28 -0.02 16.84 17.53
C PHE A 28 -0.13 15.64 18.48
N LYS A 29 -1.36 15.31 18.86
CA LYS A 29 -1.72 14.08 19.57
C LYS A 29 -2.87 13.36 18.86
N LEU A 30 -2.74 12.06 18.62
CA LEU A 30 -3.84 11.16 18.24
C LEU A 30 -4.19 10.24 19.45
N PRO A 31 -5.40 10.32 20.02
CA PRO A 31 -5.86 9.37 21.02
C PRO A 31 -6.20 8.00 20.43
N LEU A 32 -5.84 6.92 21.12
CA LEU A 32 -6.16 5.53 20.77
C LEU A 32 -7.03 4.88 21.85
N ASN A 33 -7.64 3.72 21.56
CA ASN A 33 -8.41 2.97 22.56
C ASN A 33 -7.53 2.47 23.72
N THR A 34 -6.28 2.13 23.40
CA THR A 34 -5.29 1.52 24.30
C THR A 34 -4.06 2.39 24.50
N GLY A 35 -4.11 3.68 24.16
CA GLY A 35 -2.89 4.50 24.17
C GLY A 35 -3.06 5.90 23.63
N ASP A 36 -1.94 6.54 23.35
CA ASP A 36 -1.82 7.86 22.75
C ASP A 36 -0.60 7.91 21.83
N ILE A 37 -0.75 8.44 20.61
CA ILE A 37 0.37 8.78 19.72
C ILE A 37 0.65 10.27 19.82
N TYR A 38 1.92 10.63 19.98
CA TYR A 38 2.41 12.00 20.02
C TYR A 38 3.35 12.25 18.84
N PHE A 39 2.98 13.20 17.99
CA PHE A 39 3.77 13.62 16.83
C PHE A 39 4.66 14.79 17.24
N GLU A 40 5.97 14.59 17.12
CA GLU A 40 7.02 15.56 17.43
C GLU A 40 7.93 15.67 16.19
N LYS A 41 8.44 16.87 15.88
CA LYS A 41 9.09 17.22 14.60
C LYS A 41 10.02 16.21 13.92
N THR A 42 10.68 15.36 14.70
CA THR A 42 11.71 14.40 14.26
C THR A 42 11.50 13.00 14.86
N GLN A 43 10.40 12.78 15.58
CA GLN A 43 10.08 11.49 16.19
C GLN A 43 8.58 11.35 16.52
N ILE A 44 8.07 10.12 16.51
CA ILE A 44 6.71 9.82 16.97
C ILE A 44 6.83 8.99 18.25
N THR A 45 6.30 9.51 19.36
CA THR A 45 6.24 8.76 20.63
C THR A 45 4.89 8.05 20.72
N TYR A 46 4.93 6.73 20.77
CA TYR A 46 3.78 5.87 21.07
C TYR A 46 3.75 5.64 22.59
N SER A 47 2.61 5.87 23.22
CA SER A 47 2.38 5.64 24.65
C SER A 47 1.19 4.71 24.81
N ILE A 48 1.46 3.40 24.81
CA ILE A 48 0.43 2.35 24.89
C ILE A 48 0.30 1.84 26.32
N TYR A 49 -0.94 1.62 26.74
CA TYR A 49 -1.31 0.95 27.98
C TYR A 49 -1.55 -0.53 27.66
N ASP A 50 -1.30 -1.41 28.62
CA ASP A 50 -1.77 -2.79 28.58
C ASP A 50 -3.29 -2.79 28.36
N LYS A 51 -3.73 -3.28 27.19
CA LYS A 51 -5.15 -3.31 26.80
C LYS A 51 -6.00 -4.01 27.87
N SER A 52 -5.51 -5.15 28.35
CA SER A 52 -6.21 -6.01 29.30
C SER A 52 -6.34 -5.35 30.68
N LEU A 53 -5.31 -4.62 31.14
CA LEU A 53 -5.33 -3.97 32.46
C LEU A 53 -5.95 -2.56 32.42
N TYR A 54 -5.83 -1.85 31.31
CA TYR A 54 -6.48 -0.55 31.13
C TYR A 54 -8.00 -0.69 31.05
N GLY A 55 -8.52 -1.73 30.38
CA GLY A 55 -9.96 -2.05 30.39
C GLY A 55 -10.50 -2.28 31.80
N LYS A 56 -9.91 -3.24 32.52
CA LYS A 56 -10.25 -3.61 33.92
C LYS A 56 -10.22 -2.40 34.87
N ALA A 57 -9.23 -1.50 34.71
CA ALA A 57 -9.15 -0.25 35.47
C ALA A 57 -10.27 0.76 35.12
N LYS A 58 -10.65 0.85 33.84
CA LYS A 58 -11.68 1.78 33.34
C LYS A 58 -13.10 1.36 33.74
N HIS A 59 -13.33 0.06 33.90
CA HIS A 59 -14.58 -0.51 34.42
C HIS A 59 -14.66 -0.52 35.96
N GLY A 60 -13.54 -0.33 36.64
CA GLY A 60 -13.47 -0.16 38.11
C GLY A 60 -13.28 -1.45 38.90
N GLU A 61 -12.81 -2.51 38.25
CA GLU A 61 -12.70 -3.85 38.84
C GLU A 61 -11.53 -3.99 39.82
N TYR A 62 -10.53 -3.11 39.69
CA TYR A 62 -9.38 -2.98 40.58
C TYR A 62 -9.14 -1.50 40.93
N GLU A 63 -8.81 -1.22 42.20
CA GLU A 63 -8.01 -0.03 42.54
C GLU A 63 -6.55 -0.26 42.10
N LEU A 64 -6.30 -0.19 40.79
CA LEU A 64 -4.94 -0.11 40.25
C LEU A 64 -4.40 1.31 40.48
N ASP A 65 -3.49 1.47 41.46
CA ASP A 65 -2.70 2.70 41.64
C ASP A 65 -1.93 3.08 40.35
N TYR A 66 -1.58 2.08 39.53
CA TYR A 66 -0.87 2.22 38.27
C TYR A 66 -1.32 1.14 37.27
N VAL A 67 -1.53 1.52 36.00
CA VAL A 67 -1.70 0.59 34.87
C VAL A 67 -0.36 0.44 34.16
N PRO A 68 0.11 -0.79 33.83
CA PRO A 68 1.29 -0.99 33.01
C PRO A 68 1.16 -0.29 31.64
N ALA A 69 2.21 0.43 31.27
CA ALA A 69 2.30 1.16 30.03
C ALA A 69 3.70 1.00 29.46
N HIS A 70 3.78 0.85 28.14
CA HIS A 70 5.02 0.87 27.39
C HIS A 70 5.04 2.13 26.52
N ALA A 71 6.17 2.81 26.48
CA ALA A 71 6.34 4.02 25.68
C ALA A 71 7.59 3.89 24.82
N TYR A 72 7.39 3.78 23.51
CA TYR A 72 8.46 3.68 22.52
C TYR A 72 8.44 4.86 21.54
N ARG A 73 9.52 5.03 20.80
CA ARG A 73 9.69 6.12 19.82
C ARG A 73 10.16 5.60 18.50
N VAL A 74 9.60 6.17 17.43
CA VAL A 74 10.12 6.05 16.07
C VAL A 74 10.77 7.38 15.72
N MET A 75 12.10 7.42 15.61
CA MET A 75 12.88 8.62 15.29
C MET A 75 13.30 8.62 13.82
N PHE A 76 13.02 9.70 13.11
CA PHE A 76 13.45 9.91 11.72
C PHE A 76 14.94 10.33 11.73
N ILE A 77 15.86 9.39 11.52
CA ILE A 77 17.32 9.60 11.62
C ILE A 77 17.79 10.44 10.44
N HIS A 78 18.61 11.47 10.68
CA HIS A 78 19.06 12.43 9.66
C HIS A 78 17.95 13.31 9.06
N SER A 79 16.74 13.27 9.62
CA SER A 79 15.61 14.09 9.17
C SER A 79 15.88 15.59 9.22
N ASN A 80 15.25 16.33 8.30
CA ASN A 80 15.37 17.78 8.21
C ASN A 80 14.79 18.43 9.47
N GLN A 81 15.68 18.99 10.30
CA GLN A 81 15.34 19.68 11.54
C GLN A 81 14.51 20.97 11.35
N GLN A 82 14.27 21.38 10.10
CA GLN A 82 13.37 22.49 9.72
C GLN A 82 12.10 22.04 8.98
N ALA A 83 11.89 20.73 8.80
CA ALA A 83 10.64 20.15 8.30
C ALA A 83 9.44 20.69 9.10
N ARG A 84 8.29 20.79 8.44
CA ARG A 84 7.08 21.39 9.02
C ARG A 84 5.88 20.52 8.79
N TYR A 85 5.11 20.35 9.85
CA TYR A 85 3.75 19.88 9.77
C TYR A 85 2.90 20.84 8.92
N VAL A 86 2.38 20.30 7.83
CA VAL A 86 1.31 20.90 7.04
C VAL A 86 0.00 20.41 7.63
N LEU A 87 -0.91 21.34 7.92
CA LEU A 87 -2.17 21.05 8.59
C LEU A 87 -3.14 20.40 7.59
N GLY A 88 -3.58 19.16 7.85
CA GLY A 88 -4.57 18.44 7.04
C GLY A 88 -5.97 19.08 7.05
N ARG A 89 -6.99 18.32 6.67
CA ARG A 89 -8.38 18.79 6.69
C ARG A 89 -8.84 18.93 8.14
N LYS A 90 -9.13 20.18 8.53
CA LYS A 90 -9.60 20.50 9.89
C LYS A 90 -10.99 19.87 10.13
N LYS A 91 -11.10 19.00 11.15
CA LYS A 91 -12.38 18.40 11.61
C LYS A 91 -13.35 19.49 12.12
N ASN A 92 -14.65 19.18 12.14
CA ASN A 92 -15.71 20.14 12.42
C ASN A 92 -15.89 20.47 13.91
N HIS A 93 -15.63 19.51 14.80
CA HIS A 93 -15.61 19.70 16.26
C HIS A 93 -14.31 20.35 16.74
N HIS A 94 -14.20 20.55 18.06
CA HIS A 94 -13.02 21.13 18.70
C HIS A 94 -12.93 20.68 20.16
N TYR A 95 -11.70 20.62 20.67
CA TYR A 95 -11.42 20.18 22.04
C TYR A 95 -11.24 21.39 22.97
N ASN A 96 -11.51 21.19 24.25
CA ASN A 96 -11.37 22.20 25.30
C ASN A 96 -10.67 21.56 26.50
N PHE A 97 -9.44 22.00 26.78
CA PHE A 97 -8.56 21.42 27.80
C PHE A 97 -8.51 22.31 29.04
N LEU A 98 -8.69 21.69 30.21
CA LEU A 98 -8.56 22.32 31.54
C LEU A 98 -7.47 21.60 32.34
N ASN A 99 -6.26 21.55 31.75
CA ASN A 99 -5.16 20.71 32.22
C ASN A 99 -4.55 21.24 33.54
N GLY A 100 -5.12 20.80 34.66
CA GLY A 100 -4.64 21.10 36.02
C GLY A 100 -4.94 22.53 36.48
N ASN A 101 -4.22 22.98 37.50
CA ASN A 101 -4.51 24.23 38.23
C ASN A 101 -3.92 25.50 37.58
N ASP A 102 -3.17 25.38 36.49
CA ASP A 102 -2.57 26.53 35.79
C ASP A 102 -3.43 26.95 34.60
N ALA A 103 -4.10 28.11 34.75
CA ALA A 103 -4.96 28.68 33.72
C ALA A 103 -4.24 29.03 32.41
N ASN A 104 -2.89 29.08 32.38
CA ASN A 104 -2.14 29.26 31.13
C ASN A 104 -2.09 28.00 30.27
N LYS A 105 -2.27 26.81 30.88
CA LYS A 105 -2.40 25.51 30.19
C LYS A 105 -3.84 25.19 29.78
N TRP A 106 -4.81 26.03 30.15
CA TRP A 106 -6.19 25.89 29.71
C TRP A 106 -6.33 26.43 28.28
N LYS A 107 -6.88 25.62 27.37
CA LYS A 107 -7.04 25.96 25.95
C LYS A 107 -8.44 25.63 25.48
N SER A 108 -9.12 26.60 24.91
CA SER A 108 -10.47 26.44 24.37
C SER A 108 -10.46 26.49 22.84
N LYS A 109 -11.26 25.65 22.19
CA LYS A 109 -11.36 25.56 20.72
C LYS A 109 -10.08 25.09 20.02
N VAL A 110 -9.34 24.20 20.70
CA VAL A 110 -8.22 23.47 20.10
C VAL A 110 -8.73 22.62 18.95
N LYS A 111 -8.05 22.69 17.80
CA LYS A 111 -8.49 22.06 16.56
C LYS A 111 -8.02 20.62 16.47
N ALA A 112 -8.83 19.78 15.84
CA ALA A 112 -8.42 18.47 15.36
C ALA A 112 -8.41 18.42 13.82
N TYR A 113 -7.65 17.48 13.29
CA TYR A 113 -7.36 17.27 11.88
C TYR A 113 -7.56 15.78 11.53
N ASP A 114 -7.68 15.46 10.24
CA ASP A 114 -7.88 14.10 9.71
C ASP A 114 -6.58 13.36 9.36
N ARG A 115 -5.51 14.09 9.06
CA ARG A 115 -4.16 13.57 8.85
C ARG A 115 -3.09 14.53 9.35
N VAL A 116 -1.89 14.00 9.52
CA VAL A 116 -0.65 14.73 9.80
C VAL A 116 0.28 14.55 8.61
N TYR A 117 0.52 15.61 7.85
CA TYR A 117 1.42 15.64 6.70
C TYR A 117 2.67 16.46 7.06
N VAL A 118 3.85 15.99 6.67
CA VAL A 118 5.16 16.62 6.91
C VAL A 118 5.88 16.72 5.58
N LYS A 119 6.09 17.97 5.12
CA LYS A 119 6.89 18.22 3.93
C LYS A 119 8.39 18.18 4.25
N ASP A 120 9.16 17.56 3.37
CA ASP A 120 10.63 17.52 3.34
C ASP A 120 11.18 16.99 4.67
N ILE A 121 10.62 15.86 5.15
CA ILE A 121 11.11 15.17 6.35
C ILE A 121 12.53 14.63 6.12
N TYR A 122 12.83 14.23 4.88
CA TYR A 122 14.18 14.14 4.32
C TYR A 122 14.22 14.97 3.04
N THR A 123 15.41 15.28 2.52
CA THR A 123 15.53 16.13 1.32
C THR A 123 14.89 15.45 0.12
N GLY A 124 13.79 16.03 -0.38
CA GLY A 124 12.99 15.45 -1.47
C GLY A 124 12.08 14.27 -1.05
N VAL A 125 11.83 14.08 0.24
CA VAL A 125 10.90 13.05 0.74
C VAL A 125 9.90 13.65 1.71
N ASP A 126 8.61 13.45 1.43
CA ASP A 126 7.50 13.83 2.29
C ASP A 126 6.95 12.61 3.06
N TYR A 127 6.18 12.88 4.11
CA TYR A 127 5.57 11.86 4.97
C TYR A 127 4.14 12.23 5.37
N THR A 128 3.21 11.28 5.26
CA THR A 128 1.80 11.45 5.66
C THR A 128 1.37 10.34 6.60
N PHE A 129 0.62 10.66 7.65
CA PHE A 129 0.05 9.71 8.61
C PHE A 129 -1.45 10.01 8.82
N TYR A 130 -2.29 9.00 8.67
CA TYR A 130 -3.75 9.11 8.63
C TYR A 130 -4.45 7.83 9.12
N GLU A 131 -5.77 7.80 9.00
CA GLU A 131 -6.62 6.66 9.33
C GLU A 131 -7.07 5.93 8.07
N TYR A 132 -7.03 4.61 8.12
CA TYR A 132 -7.54 3.71 7.08
C TYR A 132 -8.26 2.56 7.79
N TYR A 133 -9.57 2.44 7.57
CA TYR A 133 -10.46 1.42 8.18
C TYR A 133 -10.27 1.22 9.71
N GLY A 134 -10.22 2.33 10.46
CA GLY A 134 -10.09 2.32 11.93
C GLY A 134 -8.70 1.95 12.47
N GLN A 135 -7.75 1.65 11.57
CA GLN A 135 -6.33 1.49 11.85
C GLN A 135 -5.57 2.76 11.46
N THR A 136 -4.32 2.88 11.93
CA THR A 136 -3.43 3.97 11.54
C THR A 136 -2.45 3.53 10.46
N LYS A 137 -2.31 4.35 9.43
CA LYS A 137 -1.49 4.10 8.24
C LYS A 137 -0.60 5.30 7.95
N TYR A 138 0.55 5.05 7.33
CA TYR A 138 1.42 6.11 6.85
C TYR A 138 2.12 5.74 5.54
N ASP A 139 2.39 6.78 4.75
CA ASP A 139 3.03 6.67 3.44
C ASP A 139 4.23 7.63 3.39
N PHE A 140 5.30 7.22 2.70
CA PHE A 140 6.37 8.11 2.27
C PHE A 140 6.21 8.42 0.78
N ILE A 141 6.41 9.68 0.39
CA ILE A 141 6.35 10.14 -1.00
C ILE A 141 7.75 10.62 -1.36
N VAL A 142 8.41 9.92 -2.25
CA VAL A 142 9.78 10.22 -2.70
C VAL A 142 9.69 10.94 -4.03
N HIS A 143 9.95 12.25 -4.00
CA HIS A 143 9.93 13.11 -5.19
C HIS A 143 11.12 12.78 -6.11
N PRO A 144 11.07 13.16 -7.40
CA PRO A 144 12.25 13.22 -8.24
C PRO A 144 13.39 14.01 -7.55
N GLU A 145 14.63 13.52 -7.68
CA GLU A 145 15.81 13.93 -6.90
C GLU A 145 15.84 13.52 -5.41
N GLY A 146 14.73 13.02 -4.84
CA GLY A 146 14.69 12.42 -3.50
C GLY A 146 15.32 11.02 -3.43
N ASN A 147 15.94 10.70 -2.30
CA ASN A 147 16.60 9.41 -2.06
C ASN A 147 15.84 8.57 -1.01
N PRO A 148 15.24 7.41 -1.36
CA PRO A 148 14.55 6.57 -0.38
C PRO A 148 15.51 5.95 0.65
N SER A 149 16.81 5.90 0.36
CA SER A 149 17.84 5.40 1.31
C SER A 149 18.08 6.37 2.48
N ASP A 150 17.64 7.63 2.37
CA ASP A 150 17.65 8.60 3.46
C ASP A 150 16.53 8.32 4.48
N ILE A 151 15.51 7.54 4.11
CA ILE A 151 14.41 7.15 4.99
C ILE A 151 14.90 6.10 6.00
N GLN A 152 15.27 6.58 7.19
CA GLN A 152 15.83 5.75 8.25
C GLN A 152 15.07 5.97 9.56
N LEU A 153 14.43 4.93 10.09
CA LEU A 153 13.58 5.00 11.29
C LEU A 153 14.22 4.23 12.44
N SER A 154 14.73 4.93 13.46
CA SER A 154 15.24 4.28 14.68
C SER A 154 14.11 4.04 15.67
N TYR A 155 13.99 2.82 16.18
CA TYR A 155 13.01 2.49 17.22
C TYR A 155 13.70 2.42 18.60
N GLU A 156 13.38 3.36 19.48
CA GLU A 156 13.84 3.41 20.88
C GLU A 156 12.73 2.98 21.85
N GLY A 157 13.10 2.31 22.94
CA GLY A 157 12.20 1.98 24.05
C GLY A 157 11.54 0.60 23.96
N LEU A 158 11.39 0.05 22.75
CA LEU A 158 10.95 -1.33 22.51
C LEU A 158 11.81 -2.36 23.28
N ASP A 159 11.18 -3.46 23.69
CA ASP A 159 11.89 -4.61 24.26
C ASP A 159 12.56 -5.48 23.17
N GLY A 160 12.05 -5.41 21.93
CA GLY A 160 12.60 -6.08 20.75
C GLY A 160 12.04 -5.53 19.43
N LEU A 161 12.74 -5.78 18.33
CA LEU A 161 12.31 -5.39 16.98
C LEU A 161 12.88 -6.39 15.95
N LYS A 162 12.02 -6.93 15.08
CA LYS A 162 12.38 -8.01 14.14
C LYS A 162 11.53 -7.95 12.87
N ILE A 163 12.07 -8.37 11.73
CA ILE A 163 11.25 -8.64 10.52
C ILE A 163 10.80 -10.11 10.55
N LYS A 164 9.52 -10.37 10.34
CA LYS A 164 8.88 -11.70 10.35
C LYS A 164 7.93 -11.79 9.15
N LYS A 165 8.23 -12.68 8.19
CA LYS A 165 7.47 -12.85 6.92
C LYS A 165 7.30 -11.53 6.10
N GLY A 166 8.30 -10.65 6.13
CA GLY A 166 8.26 -9.35 5.44
C GLY A 166 7.57 -8.23 6.22
N HIS A 167 6.80 -8.53 7.28
CA HIS A 167 6.27 -7.55 8.21
C HIS A 167 7.31 -7.19 9.27
N LEU A 168 7.28 -5.96 9.78
CA LEU A 168 8.06 -5.55 10.95
C LEU A 168 7.25 -5.80 12.21
N VAL A 169 7.87 -6.37 13.24
CA VAL A 169 7.23 -6.72 14.52
C VAL A 169 7.98 -6.03 15.66
N LEU A 170 7.27 -5.16 16.34
CA LEU A 170 7.70 -4.34 17.46
C LEU A 170 7.28 -5.04 18.76
N GLU A 171 8.23 -5.51 19.56
CA GLU A 171 7.93 -6.14 20.85
C GLU A 171 7.89 -5.08 21.96
N THR A 172 6.81 -5.07 22.74
CA THR A 172 6.64 -4.17 23.88
C THR A 172 6.24 -4.94 25.13
N SER A 173 6.54 -4.39 26.30
CA SER A 173 6.17 -4.95 27.61
C SER A 173 4.66 -4.99 27.88
N VAL A 174 3.82 -4.70 26.88
CA VAL A 174 2.36 -4.78 26.91
C VAL A 174 1.74 -5.41 25.64
N GLY A 175 2.56 -6.03 24.76
CA GLY A 175 2.12 -6.74 23.54
C GLY A 175 3.06 -6.58 22.33
N GLU A 176 2.90 -7.41 21.30
CA GLU A 176 3.50 -7.16 19.98
C GLU A 176 2.64 -6.16 19.18
N ILE A 177 3.28 -5.24 18.45
CA ILE A 177 2.68 -4.43 17.39
C ILE A 177 3.28 -4.87 16.06
N ILE A 178 2.44 -5.02 15.04
CA ILE A 178 2.86 -5.40 13.68
C ILE A 178 2.69 -4.20 12.76
N GLU A 179 3.73 -3.94 11.97
CA GLU A 179 3.78 -3.03 10.82
C GLU A 179 3.87 -3.90 9.55
N GLN A 180 2.83 -3.88 8.71
CA GLN A 180 2.77 -4.73 7.50
C GLN A 180 3.88 -4.45 6.48
N SER A 181 4.08 -5.36 5.51
CA SER A 181 5.13 -5.25 4.49
C SER A 181 4.99 -4.00 3.60
N PRO A 182 6.10 -3.34 3.22
CA PRO A 182 6.05 -2.25 2.27
C PRO A 182 5.52 -2.74 0.91
N TYR A 183 4.94 -1.80 0.17
CA TYR A 183 4.54 -1.96 -1.23
C TYR A 183 4.94 -0.63 -1.88
N ALA A 184 5.49 -0.62 -3.08
CA ALA A 184 5.79 0.64 -3.77
C ALA A 184 5.36 0.63 -5.24
N TYR A 185 5.25 1.82 -5.84
CA TYR A 185 4.85 2.02 -7.22
C TYR A 185 5.35 3.36 -7.79
N GLN A 186 5.34 3.47 -9.12
CA GLN A 186 5.58 4.70 -9.86
C GLN A 186 4.58 4.85 -11.00
N PHE A 187 4.30 6.10 -11.41
CA PHE A 187 3.49 6.39 -12.59
C PHE A 187 4.32 6.49 -13.87
N ILE A 188 4.54 5.37 -14.56
CA ILE A 188 5.30 5.30 -15.81
C ILE A 188 4.33 5.41 -17.01
N ASP A 189 4.56 6.38 -17.90
CA ASP A 189 3.65 6.71 -19.03
C ASP A 189 2.17 6.92 -18.59
N GLY A 190 1.95 7.39 -17.36
CA GLY A 190 0.62 7.59 -16.79
C GLY A 190 -0.07 6.31 -16.29
N LYS A 191 0.67 5.23 -16.08
CA LYS A 191 0.19 3.97 -15.50
C LYS A 191 0.89 3.69 -14.18
N GLU A 192 0.15 3.19 -13.20
CA GLU A 192 0.76 2.57 -12.02
C GLU A 192 1.59 1.35 -12.45
N VAL A 193 2.84 1.32 -12.01
CA VAL A 193 3.76 0.18 -12.14
C VAL A 193 4.29 -0.12 -10.74
N GLN A 194 3.93 -1.29 -10.21
CA GLN A 194 4.45 -1.77 -8.92
C GLN A 194 5.98 -1.89 -8.98
N ILE A 195 6.64 -1.32 -7.98
CA ILE A 195 8.07 -1.46 -7.72
C ILE A 195 8.27 -2.42 -6.53
N PRO A 196 8.99 -3.53 -6.68
CA PRO A 196 9.37 -4.39 -5.57
C PRO A 196 10.11 -3.61 -4.47
N CYS A 197 9.64 -3.73 -3.24
CA CYS A 197 10.16 -3.03 -2.07
C CYS A 197 10.08 -3.95 -0.85
N ASP A 198 11.14 -3.98 -0.04
CA ASP A 198 11.26 -4.76 1.19
C ASP A 198 11.78 -3.90 2.35
N TYR A 199 11.51 -4.34 3.58
CA TYR A 199 12.15 -3.78 4.78
C TYR A 199 13.58 -4.28 4.94
N ASN A 200 14.48 -3.37 5.28
CA ASN A 200 15.84 -3.67 5.75
C ASN A 200 16.04 -3.08 7.16
N LEU A 201 16.20 -3.96 8.15
CA LEU A 201 16.33 -3.59 9.57
C LEU A 201 17.76 -3.88 10.06
N ASN A 202 18.45 -2.85 10.55
CA ASN A 202 19.83 -2.94 11.02
C ASN A 202 20.02 -2.10 12.31
N ASN A 203 20.44 -2.71 13.43
CA ASN A 203 20.65 -2.01 14.72
C ASN A 203 19.46 -1.14 15.17
N ASN A 204 18.24 -1.68 15.13
CA ASN A 204 16.96 -0.98 15.36
C ASN A 204 16.66 0.19 14.40
N VAL A 205 17.41 0.33 13.31
CA VAL A 205 17.13 1.27 12.21
C VAL A 205 16.44 0.52 11.08
N LEU A 206 15.18 0.86 10.80
CA LEU A 206 14.45 0.42 9.62
C LEU A 206 14.80 1.33 8.43
N SER A 207 14.92 0.73 7.26
CA SER A 207 15.11 1.37 5.96
C SER A 207 14.38 0.58 4.88
N PHE A 208 14.19 1.19 3.71
CA PHE A 208 13.49 0.57 2.57
C PHE A 208 14.50 0.20 1.49
N VAL A 209 14.41 -1.02 0.95
CA VAL A 209 15.24 -1.49 -0.16
C VAL A 209 14.39 -1.88 -1.35
N PHE A 210 14.87 -1.57 -2.55
CA PHE A 210 14.16 -1.75 -3.81
C PHE A 210 14.97 -2.72 -4.68
N PRO A 211 14.81 -4.04 -4.51
CA PRO A 211 15.75 -5.04 -5.05
C PRO A 211 15.84 -5.07 -6.58
N GLU A 212 14.81 -4.62 -7.30
CA GLU A 212 14.82 -4.48 -8.77
C GLU A 212 15.13 -3.05 -9.25
N GLY A 213 15.32 -2.10 -8.32
CA GLY A 213 15.48 -0.67 -8.59
C GLY A 213 14.16 0.05 -8.91
N TYR A 214 14.26 1.35 -9.20
CA TYR A 214 13.16 2.24 -9.58
C TYR A 214 13.70 3.35 -10.51
N ASP A 215 12.84 4.14 -11.15
CA ASP A 215 13.24 5.29 -11.97
C ASP A 215 13.34 6.56 -11.10
N PRO A 216 14.54 7.10 -10.82
CA PRO A 216 14.70 8.28 -9.94
C PRO A 216 14.27 9.60 -10.59
N SER A 217 13.76 9.60 -11.83
CA SER A 217 13.16 10.77 -12.48
C SER A 217 11.64 10.87 -12.29
N LEU A 218 11.02 9.86 -11.67
CA LEU A 218 9.58 9.79 -11.39
C LEU A 218 9.34 9.71 -9.88
N GLU A 219 8.18 10.20 -9.43
CA GLU A 219 7.75 10.06 -8.04
C GLU A 219 7.58 8.57 -7.69
N LEU A 220 8.03 8.18 -6.49
CA LEU A 220 7.95 6.83 -5.93
C LEU A 220 7.13 6.88 -4.64
N THR A 221 5.99 6.20 -4.66
CA THR A 221 4.95 6.23 -3.60
C THR A 221 4.69 4.80 -3.10
N ILE A 222 4.15 4.64 -1.88
CA ILE A 222 4.28 3.39 -1.09
C ILE A 222 2.91 2.82 -0.60
N ASP A 223 2.00 2.50 -1.53
CA ASP A 223 0.66 1.83 -1.38
C ASP A 223 0.17 1.34 -2.79
N PRO A 224 -0.91 0.55 -3.10
CA PRO A 224 -2.24 0.45 -2.50
C PRO A 224 -2.75 -0.99 -2.21
N VAL A 225 -4.09 -1.19 -2.14
CA VAL A 225 -4.75 -2.35 -1.49
C VAL A 225 -5.93 -2.95 -2.29
N LEU A 226 -5.72 -4.10 -2.92
CA LEU A 226 -6.76 -5.13 -3.05
C LEU A 226 -6.91 -5.80 -1.68
N THR A 227 -8.10 -5.77 -1.05
CA THR A 227 -8.24 -6.22 0.35
C THR A 227 -7.80 -7.65 0.55
N PHE A 228 -8.35 -8.58 -0.25
CA PHE A 228 -7.73 -9.88 -0.53
C PHE A 228 -8.39 -10.60 -1.71
N ALA A 229 -7.71 -11.61 -2.24
CA ALA A 229 -8.31 -12.65 -3.06
C ALA A 229 -7.65 -14.02 -2.80
N THR A 230 -8.44 -15.10 -2.75
CA THR A 230 -7.99 -16.46 -2.39
C THR A 230 -8.82 -17.52 -3.11
N TYR A 231 -8.27 -18.73 -3.29
CA TYR A 231 -9.06 -19.95 -3.46
C TYR A 231 -9.42 -20.55 -2.08
N THR A 232 -10.39 -21.46 -2.01
CA THR A 232 -10.58 -22.32 -0.80
C THR A 232 -9.44 -23.32 -0.61
N GLY A 233 -8.68 -23.64 -1.68
CA GLY A 233 -7.66 -24.68 -1.65
C GLY A 233 -8.22 -26.10 -1.59
N SER A 234 -9.53 -26.29 -1.81
CA SER A 234 -10.18 -27.58 -1.91
C SER A 234 -9.55 -28.48 -2.97
N SER A 235 -9.39 -29.77 -2.67
CA SER A 235 -9.02 -30.80 -3.65
C SER A 235 -10.21 -31.48 -4.34
N ALA A 236 -11.44 -31.22 -3.86
CA ALA A 236 -12.68 -31.57 -4.55
C ALA A 236 -13.05 -30.46 -5.54
N ASP A 237 -13.65 -30.82 -6.67
CA ASP A 237 -14.22 -29.84 -7.60
C ASP A 237 -15.34 -29.07 -6.88
N ASN A 238 -15.31 -27.74 -6.96
CA ASN A 238 -16.23 -26.88 -6.21
C ASN A 238 -16.43 -25.52 -6.89
N PHE A 239 -17.68 -25.05 -6.92
CA PHE A 239 -18.16 -23.90 -7.69
C PHE A 239 -18.71 -22.82 -6.73
N GLY A 240 -18.48 -21.54 -7.01
CA GLY A 240 -18.94 -20.42 -6.18
C GLY A 240 -20.31 -19.89 -6.59
N CYS A 241 -21.15 -19.58 -5.61
CA CYS A 241 -22.54 -19.14 -5.83
C CYS A 241 -22.85 -17.82 -5.09
N THR A 242 -22.46 -17.68 -3.83
CA THR A 242 -22.95 -16.59 -2.96
C THR A 242 -21.91 -16.12 -1.95
N ALA A 243 -21.94 -14.83 -1.61
CA ALA A 243 -21.02 -14.23 -0.64
C ALA A 243 -21.66 -13.08 0.16
N THR A 244 -21.22 -12.90 1.40
CA THR A 244 -21.66 -11.84 2.33
C THR A 244 -20.52 -11.45 3.28
N ASP A 245 -20.61 -10.25 3.86
CA ASP A 245 -19.83 -9.76 4.98
C ASP A 245 -20.34 -10.26 6.35
N ASP A 246 -19.53 -10.05 7.39
CA ASP A 246 -19.88 -10.15 8.82
C ASP A 246 -19.63 -8.80 9.52
N LEU A 247 -20.02 -8.68 10.80
CA LEU A 247 -19.90 -7.43 11.57
C LEU A 247 -18.46 -6.99 11.87
N ASN A 248 -17.48 -7.82 11.55
CA ASN A 248 -16.04 -7.59 11.71
C ASN A 248 -15.34 -7.38 10.34
N GLY A 249 -16.08 -7.37 9.23
CA GLY A 249 -15.54 -7.29 7.88
C GLY A 249 -14.91 -8.59 7.35
N ASN A 250 -15.11 -9.72 8.04
CA ASN A 250 -14.77 -11.05 7.52
C ASN A 250 -15.66 -11.37 6.32
N MET A 251 -15.19 -12.28 5.45
CA MET A 251 -15.92 -12.69 4.27
C MET A 251 -16.46 -14.11 4.43
N LEU A 252 -17.75 -14.28 4.19
CA LEU A 252 -18.39 -15.60 4.10
C LEU A 252 -18.75 -15.91 2.66
N VAL A 253 -18.43 -17.12 2.23
CA VAL A 253 -18.76 -17.65 0.89
C VAL A 253 -19.50 -18.97 0.98
N GLY A 254 -20.44 -19.15 0.05
CA GLY A 254 -21.19 -20.38 -0.17
C GLY A 254 -20.99 -20.86 -1.60
N GLY A 255 -20.72 -22.16 -1.74
CA GLY A 255 -20.54 -22.82 -3.02
C GLY A 255 -21.08 -24.25 -3.04
N THR A 256 -21.03 -24.85 -4.21
CA THR A 256 -21.44 -26.23 -4.49
C THR A 256 -20.21 -27.13 -4.52
N VAL A 257 -20.20 -28.25 -3.79
CA VAL A 257 -19.01 -29.11 -3.64
C VAL A 257 -19.28 -30.53 -4.10
N PHE A 258 -18.50 -31.05 -5.05
CA PHE A 258 -18.75 -32.32 -5.76
C PHE A 258 -18.10 -33.56 -5.10
N GLY A 259 -17.86 -33.51 -3.78
CA GLY A 259 -17.34 -34.66 -3.03
C GLY A 259 -16.47 -34.32 -1.83
N ALA A 260 -15.83 -35.35 -1.26
CA ALA A 260 -14.87 -35.23 -0.17
C ALA A 260 -13.54 -34.60 -0.66
N GLY A 261 -13.10 -33.52 -0.02
CA GLY A 261 -11.85 -32.81 -0.35
C GLY A 261 -11.89 -31.29 -0.18
N TYR A 262 -13.04 -30.72 0.20
CA TYR A 262 -13.16 -29.32 0.61
C TYR A 262 -12.47 -29.11 1.97
N PRO A 263 -11.85 -27.95 2.24
CA PRO A 263 -11.35 -27.66 3.58
C PRO A 263 -12.49 -27.72 4.59
N THR A 264 -12.21 -28.19 5.80
CA THR A 264 -13.12 -28.03 6.94
C THR A 264 -12.32 -27.74 8.19
N SER A 265 -12.84 -26.89 9.08
CA SER A 265 -12.19 -26.56 10.34
C SER A 265 -12.49 -27.60 11.42
N THR A 266 -11.58 -27.76 12.38
CA THR A 266 -11.82 -28.64 13.53
C THR A 266 -13.01 -28.13 14.33
N GLY A 267 -13.99 -29.00 14.60
CA GLY A 267 -15.22 -28.64 15.31
C GLY A 267 -16.34 -28.06 14.43
N ALA A 268 -16.10 -27.85 13.13
CA ALA A 268 -17.14 -27.42 12.18
C ALA A 268 -18.35 -28.36 12.19
N TYR A 269 -19.54 -27.81 11.94
CA TYR A 269 -20.81 -28.52 12.06
C TYR A 269 -20.85 -29.85 11.28
N GLN A 270 -20.30 -29.86 10.05
CA GLN A 270 -20.22 -31.04 9.20
C GLN A 270 -18.86 -31.10 8.50
N VAL A 271 -17.92 -31.85 9.10
CA VAL A 271 -16.55 -32.08 8.58
C VAL A 271 -16.45 -33.14 7.47
N SER A 272 -17.56 -33.49 6.81
CA SER A 272 -17.59 -34.57 5.81
C SER A 272 -18.74 -34.43 4.83
N PHE A 273 -18.47 -34.77 3.58
CA PHE A 273 -19.45 -34.87 2.51
C PHE A 273 -20.50 -35.95 2.83
N SER A 274 -21.79 -35.59 2.88
CA SER A 274 -22.87 -36.44 3.36
C SER A 274 -23.42 -37.41 2.29
N GLY A 275 -23.52 -37.00 1.01
CA GLY A 275 -24.05 -37.89 -0.02
C GLY A 275 -24.29 -37.31 -1.42
N GLY A 276 -25.25 -37.92 -2.12
CA GLY A 276 -25.62 -37.61 -3.51
C GLY A 276 -24.45 -37.37 -4.49
N ASN A 277 -24.48 -36.20 -5.11
CA ASN A 277 -23.47 -35.68 -6.03
C ASN A 277 -22.87 -34.37 -5.54
N ILE A 278 -23.61 -33.55 -4.79
CA ILE A 278 -23.18 -32.24 -4.29
C ILE A 278 -23.71 -31.94 -2.87
N ASP A 279 -22.86 -31.36 -2.03
CA ASP A 279 -23.22 -30.72 -0.76
C ASP A 279 -22.98 -29.19 -0.89
N MET A 280 -23.57 -28.37 -0.02
CA MET A 280 -23.11 -26.99 0.14
C MET A 280 -21.75 -26.97 0.85
N GLY A 281 -20.83 -26.13 0.40
CA GLY A 281 -19.61 -25.76 1.11
C GLY A 281 -19.69 -24.32 1.58
N ILE A 282 -19.51 -24.08 2.89
CA ILE A 282 -19.62 -22.77 3.52
C ILE A 282 -18.29 -22.45 4.21
N THR A 283 -17.68 -21.30 3.89
CA THR A 283 -16.38 -20.88 4.43
C THR A 283 -16.41 -19.43 4.91
N LYS A 284 -15.92 -19.16 6.13
CA LYS A 284 -15.67 -17.82 6.69
C LYS A 284 -14.15 -17.58 6.72
N TYR A 285 -13.66 -16.65 5.90
CA TYR A 285 -12.28 -16.18 5.91
C TYR A 285 -12.09 -15.05 6.91
N THR A 286 -10.87 -14.83 7.40
CA THR A 286 -10.54 -13.56 8.06
C THR A 286 -10.67 -12.37 7.10
N ALA A 287 -10.85 -11.15 7.63
CA ALA A 287 -11.06 -9.93 6.85
C ALA A 287 -9.93 -9.58 5.84
N ASP A 288 -8.76 -10.20 5.99
CA ASP A 288 -7.55 -10.13 5.15
C ASP A 288 -7.34 -11.38 4.26
N GLY A 289 -8.22 -12.37 4.32
CA GLY A 289 -8.15 -13.60 3.51
C GLY A 289 -7.01 -14.57 3.82
N THR A 290 -6.19 -14.31 4.83
CA THR A 290 -4.98 -15.12 5.11
C THR A 290 -5.31 -16.45 5.81
N SER A 291 -6.48 -16.57 6.45
CA SER A 291 -6.87 -17.76 7.20
C SER A 291 -8.37 -18.05 7.16
N LEU A 292 -8.76 -19.26 7.58
CA LEU A 292 -10.16 -19.64 7.80
C LEU A 292 -10.54 -19.44 9.26
N VAL A 293 -11.60 -18.67 9.52
CA VAL A 293 -12.28 -18.65 10.82
C VAL A 293 -13.04 -19.96 11.01
N TYR A 294 -13.79 -20.39 9.99
CA TYR A 294 -14.31 -21.75 9.89
C TYR A 294 -14.56 -22.17 8.44
N SER A 295 -14.67 -23.48 8.21
CA SER A 295 -15.24 -24.01 6.97
C SER A 295 -15.95 -25.34 7.23
N THR A 296 -17.10 -25.55 6.60
CA THR A 296 -18.00 -26.68 6.81
C THR A 296 -18.67 -27.12 5.52
N TYR A 297 -18.99 -28.40 5.41
CA TYR A 297 -20.08 -28.84 4.54
C TYR A 297 -21.45 -28.48 5.15
N LEU A 298 -22.52 -28.56 4.36
CA LEU A 298 -23.90 -28.56 4.83
C LEU A 298 -24.77 -29.32 3.82
N GLY A 299 -25.15 -30.56 4.15
CA GLY A 299 -25.91 -31.44 3.24
C GLY A 299 -26.30 -32.79 3.87
N GLY A 300 -27.14 -33.55 3.15
CA GLY A 300 -27.65 -34.87 3.51
C GLY A 300 -27.30 -35.94 2.47
N THR A 301 -28.18 -36.91 2.21
CA THR A 301 -27.90 -37.99 1.24
C THR A 301 -28.26 -37.68 -0.22
N GLY A 302 -28.86 -36.51 -0.47
CA GLY A 302 -29.25 -35.96 -1.76
C GLY A 302 -28.26 -34.92 -2.31
N ASN A 303 -28.79 -33.90 -3.00
CA ASN A 303 -28.01 -32.80 -3.58
C ASN A 303 -28.44 -31.47 -2.96
N GLU A 304 -27.48 -30.60 -2.63
CA GLU A 304 -27.73 -29.29 -2.02
C GLU A 304 -26.89 -28.17 -2.66
N ILE A 305 -27.50 -26.99 -2.90
CA ILE A 305 -26.83 -25.78 -3.43
C ILE A 305 -27.25 -24.51 -2.64
N PRO A 306 -26.30 -23.66 -2.19
CA PRO A 306 -26.63 -22.38 -1.55
C PRO A 306 -26.96 -21.30 -2.60
N HIS A 307 -28.00 -20.51 -2.34
CA HIS A 307 -28.48 -19.44 -3.25
C HIS A 307 -28.10 -18.06 -2.71
N SER A 308 -28.33 -17.80 -1.42
CA SER A 308 -28.01 -16.50 -0.83
C SER A 308 -27.62 -16.62 0.64
N LEU A 309 -26.67 -15.80 1.06
CA LEU A 309 -26.17 -15.69 2.43
C LEU A 309 -26.51 -14.31 3.01
N VAL A 310 -26.78 -14.24 4.31
CA VAL A 310 -26.81 -12.97 5.04
C VAL A 310 -26.41 -13.21 6.51
N VAL A 311 -25.59 -12.33 7.06
CA VAL A 311 -25.27 -12.31 8.50
C VAL A 311 -26.23 -11.36 9.21
N ASN A 312 -26.59 -11.64 10.47
CA ASN A 312 -27.48 -10.79 11.26
C ASN A 312 -26.73 -9.96 12.33
N GLN A 313 -27.48 -9.18 13.11
CA GLN A 313 -26.94 -8.30 14.16
C GLN A 313 -26.27 -9.03 15.35
N ASN A 314 -26.27 -10.36 15.37
CA ASN A 314 -25.58 -11.20 16.37
C ASN A 314 -24.35 -11.93 15.77
N ASP A 315 -23.93 -11.57 14.54
CA ASP A 315 -22.93 -12.28 13.73
C ASP A 315 -23.29 -13.74 13.37
N GLU A 316 -24.58 -14.10 13.44
CA GLU A 316 -25.09 -15.43 13.06
C GLU A 316 -25.34 -15.48 11.54
N LEU A 317 -24.74 -16.44 10.84
CA LEU A 317 -24.95 -16.65 9.40
C LEU A 317 -26.31 -17.33 9.14
N ILE A 318 -27.07 -16.77 8.20
CA ILE A 318 -28.30 -17.34 7.65
C ILE A 318 -28.07 -17.70 6.17
N ILE A 319 -28.51 -18.89 5.78
CA ILE A 319 -28.28 -19.53 4.48
C ILE A 319 -29.64 -19.86 3.85
N LEU A 320 -29.87 -19.37 2.63
CA LEU A 320 -30.93 -19.82 1.73
C LEU A 320 -30.35 -20.79 0.70
N GLY A 321 -31.04 -21.88 0.40
CA GLY A 321 -30.69 -22.77 -0.71
C GLY A 321 -31.81 -23.76 -1.06
N THR A 322 -31.49 -24.75 -1.90
CA THR A 322 -32.38 -25.89 -2.19
C THR A 322 -31.73 -27.22 -1.82
N SER A 323 -32.59 -28.21 -1.52
CA SER A 323 -32.21 -29.56 -1.09
C SER A 323 -33.13 -30.62 -1.70
N ASN A 324 -32.58 -31.79 -2.01
CA ASN A 324 -33.37 -33.00 -2.21
C ASN A 324 -33.00 -34.18 -1.30
N SER A 325 -32.17 -33.93 -0.29
CA SER A 325 -32.00 -34.82 0.85
C SER A 325 -33.31 -34.94 1.62
N THR A 326 -33.76 -36.16 1.92
CA THR A 326 -34.84 -36.38 2.90
C THR A 326 -34.34 -36.28 4.35
N ASP A 327 -33.03 -36.19 4.52
CA ASP A 327 -32.27 -36.16 5.76
C ASP A 327 -31.29 -34.97 5.82
N TYR A 328 -31.64 -33.85 5.17
CA TYR A 328 -30.95 -32.57 5.36
C TYR A 328 -30.90 -32.19 6.86
N PRO A 329 -29.84 -31.51 7.34
CA PRO A 329 -29.76 -31.01 8.72
C PRO A 329 -30.90 -30.04 9.11
N ILE A 330 -31.78 -30.48 10.01
CA ILE A 330 -33.03 -29.76 10.38
C ILE A 330 -33.18 -29.66 11.90
N SER A 331 -33.66 -28.52 12.41
CA SER A 331 -33.87 -28.30 13.85
C SER A 331 -35.10 -29.01 14.40
N ALA A 332 -35.04 -29.43 15.67
CA ALA A 332 -36.17 -30.08 16.36
C ALA A 332 -37.42 -29.17 16.53
N THR A 333 -37.26 -27.86 16.32
CA THR A 333 -38.30 -26.82 16.36
C THR A 333 -38.69 -26.28 14.98
N ALA A 334 -38.17 -26.85 13.89
CA ALA A 334 -38.38 -26.36 12.53
C ALA A 334 -39.86 -26.17 12.16
N PHE A 335 -40.16 -25.09 11.41
CA PHE A 335 -41.49 -24.85 10.86
C PHE A 335 -42.00 -26.04 10.01
N GLN A 336 -41.15 -26.56 9.12
CA GLN A 336 -41.40 -27.75 8.31
C GLN A 336 -40.23 -28.71 8.45
N SER A 337 -40.46 -29.83 9.13
CA SER A 337 -39.43 -30.82 9.49
C SER A 337 -39.19 -31.92 8.43
N THR A 338 -39.86 -31.86 7.28
CA THR A 338 -39.75 -32.85 6.19
C THR A 338 -39.92 -32.20 4.83
N MET A 339 -39.03 -32.55 3.89
CA MET A 339 -39.17 -32.31 2.45
C MET A 339 -40.49 -32.91 1.92
N ASN A 340 -41.27 -32.15 1.17
CA ASN A 340 -42.54 -32.61 0.58
C ASN A 340 -42.38 -33.23 -0.83
N SER A 341 -41.25 -32.98 -1.50
CA SER A 341 -40.75 -33.66 -2.71
C SER A 341 -41.52 -33.42 -4.01
N GLY A 342 -40.89 -32.65 -4.90
CA GLY A 342 -41.41 -32.28 -6.21
C GLY A 342 -41.17 -33.26 -7.37
N THR A 343 -41.32 -32.74 -8.59
CA THR A 343 -41.05 -33.48 -9.82
C THR A 343 -39.56 -33.53 -10.14
N GLY A 344 -39.02 -34.75 -10.28
CA GLY A 344 -37.62 -34.96 -10.64
C GLY A 344 -37.19 -34.20 -11.90
N THR A 345 -36.21 -33.29 -11.74
CA THR A 345 -35.76 -32.34 -12.77
C THR A 345 -34.28 -32.52 -13.11
N THR A 346 -33.87 -32.10 -14.30
CA THR A 346 -32.59 -32.46 -14.93
C THR A 346 -31.90 -31.23 -15.50
N TRP A 347 -30.83 -30.78 -14.82
CA TRP A 347 -30.12 -29.55 -15.14
C TRP A 347 -28.88 -29.87 -15.97
N GLY A 348 -29.02 -29.75 -17.30
CA GLY A 348 -27.96 -30.07 -18.24
C GLY A 348 -26.67 -29.29 -17.95
N GLY A 349 -25.57 -30.00 -17.71
CA GLY A 349 -24.22 -29.43 -17.65
C GLY A 349 -23.72 -28.97 -16.28
N TYR A 350 -24.57 -28.74 -15.27
CA TYR A 350 -24.14 -28.45 -13.89
C TYR A 350 -23.58 -29.67 -13.14
N GLY A 351 -23.60 -30.86 -13.75
CA GLY A 351 -23.00 -32.10 -13.20
C GLY A 351 -23.89 -32.92 -12.26
N PHE A 352 -24.91 -32.32 -11.65
CA PHE A 352 -25.86 -32.98 -10.73
C PHE A 352 -27.31 -32.94 -11.23
N ASN A 353 -28.23 -33.64 -10.55
CA ASN A 353 -29.67 -33.66 -10.90
C ASN A 353 -30.56 -33.79 -9.66
N TYR A 354 -31.68 -33.08 -9.66
CA TYR A 354 -32.70 -33.14 -8.60
C TYR A 354 -33.70 -34.27 -8.88
N ASN A 355 -33.26 -35.51 -8.66
CA ASN A 355 -33.98 -36.73 -9.06
C ASN A 355 -35.36 -36.92 -8.40
N ALA A 356 -35.65 -36.22 -7.30
CA ALA A 356 -36.89 -36.30 -6.52
C ALA A 356 -37.56 -34.92 -6.32
N GLY A 357 -37.27 -33.98 -7.22
CA GLY A 357 -37.57 -32.56 -7.02
C GLY A 357 -36.69 -31.96 -5.93
N CYS A 358 -37.08 -30.80 -5.39
CA CYS A 358 -36.45 -30.17 -4.23
C CYS A 358 -37.43 -29.26 -3.47
N ASP A 359 -37.19 -29.10 -2.18
CA ASP A 359 -37.80 -28.06 -1.33
C ASP A 359 -36.75 -26.94 -1.09
N ILE A 360 -37.19 -25.74 -0.70
CA ILE A 360 -36.27 -24.72 -0.15
C ILE A 360 -35.77 -25.20 1.20
N VAL A 361 -34.51 -24.90 1.51
CA VAL A 361 -33.95 -25.02 2.86
C VAL A 361 -33.46 -23.66 3.35
N VAL A 362 -33.71 -23.39 4.63
CA VAL A 362 -33.23 -22.21 5.32
C VAL A 362 -32.49 -22.68 6.57
N THR A 363 -31.20 -22.38 6.69
CA THR A 363 -30.35 -22.80 7.80
C THR A 363 -29.65 -21.62 8.43
N LYS A 364 -29.62 -21.56 9.75
CA LYS A 364 -28.95 -20.54 10.55
C LYS A 364 -27.86 -21.19 11.40
N LEU A 365 -26.61 -20.83 11.15
CA LEU A 365 -25.44 -21.28 11.91
C LEU A 365 -25.07 -20.28 13.01
N ASN A 366 -24.40 -20.77 14.05
CA ASN A 366 -23.75 -19.91 15.04
C ASN A 366 -22.47 -19.25 14.48
N VAL A 367 -21.99 -18.22 15.17
CA VAL A 367 -20.83 -17.38 14.79
C VAL A 367 -19.58 -18.18 14.43
N SER A 368 -19.37 -19.34 15.08
CA SER A 368 -18.21 -20.22 14.88
C SER A 368 -18.43 -21.35 13.85
N GLY A 369 -19.60 -21.45 13.21
CA GLY A 369 -19.89 -22.50 12.22
C GLY A 369 -19.93 -23.93 12.79
N THR A 370 -20.04 -24.06 14.11
CA THR A 370 -19.99 -25.34 14.86
C THR A 370 -21.38 -25.95 15.09
N GLY A 371 -22.46 -25.17 14.98
CA GLY A 371 -23.81 -25.59 15.33
C GLY A 371 -24.92 -24.87 14.57
N ILE A 372 -25.97 -25.62 14.21
CA ILE A 372 -27.24 -25.07 13.72
C ILE A 372 -28.05 -24.52 14.89
N ILE A 373 -28.45 -23.26 14.80
CA ILE A 373 -29.36 -22.58 15.74
C ILE A 373 -30.82 -22.83 15.33
N GLY A 374 -31.10 -22.72 14.03
CA GLY A 374 -32.40 -23.02 13.42
C GLY A 374 -32.17 -23.58 12.02
N SER A 375 -32.94 -24.57 11.60
CA SER A 375 -33.01 -24.98 10.20
C SER A 375 -34.37 -25.61 9.89
N THR A 376 -34.92 -25.30 8.71
CA THR A 376 -36.23 -25.76 8.24
C THR A 376 -36.22 -26.01 6.74
N TYR A 377 -37.04 -26.96 6.27
CA TYR A 377 -37.49 -26.95 4.88
C TYR A 377 -38.56 -25.85 4.70
N LEU A 378 -38.92 -25.58 3.45
CA LEU A 378 -40.04 -24.73 3.08
C LEU A 378 -40.51 -25.13 1.66
N GLY A 379 -41.61 -25.89 1.55
CA GLY A 379 -42.08 -26.39 0.26
C GLY A 379 -43.37 -27.20 0.28
N GLY A 380 -43.87 -27.51 -0.92
CA GLY A 380 -45.06 -28.32 -1.21
C GLY A 380 -44.74 -29.51 -2.13
N THR A 381 -45.70 -29.90 -2.97
CA THR A 381 -45.58 -31.12 -3.82
C THR A 381 -45.07 -30.88 -5.24
N GLY A 382 -44.63 -29.66 -5.55
CA GLY A 382 -43.87 -29.29 -6.75
C GLY A 382 -42.40 -29.04 -6.39
N ASN A 383 -41.67 -28.40 -7.30
CA ASN A 383 -40.31 -27.94 -7.04
C ASN A 383 -40.36 -26.53 -6.45
N ASP A 384 -39.68 -26.32 -5.32
CA ASP A 384 -39.57 -25.04 -4.65
C ASP A 384 -38.11 -24.56 -4.61
N GLY A 385 -37.93 -23.24 -4.74
CA GLY A 385 -36.62 -22.60 -4.80
C GLY A 385 -35.97 -22.56 -6.18
N LEU A 386 -36.52 -23.27 -7.18
CA LEU A 386 -35.94 -23.34 -8.52
C LEU A 386 -36.74 -22.56 -9.57
N ASN A 387 -36.00 -21.82 -10.39
CA ASN A 387 -36.51 -21.14 -11.57
C ASN A 387 -36.53 -22.11 -12.77
N GLU A 388 -37.59 -22.93 -12.88
CA GLU A 388 -37.80 -23.83 -14.03
C GLU A 388 -38.39 -23.12 -15.28
N GLY A 389 -38.30 -21.77 -15.35
CA GLY A 389 -38.77 -20.98 -16.47
C GLY A 389 -37.69 -20.77 -17.54
N SER A 390 -37.81 -21.46 -18.67
CA SER A 390 -36.78 -21.42 -19.75
C SER A 390 -36.58 -20.05 -20.43
N LEU A 391 -37.38 -19.04 -20.12
CA LEU A 391 -37.21 -17.66 -20.60
C LEU A 391 -36.97 -16.66 -19.44
N LEU A 392 -36.82 -17.18 -18.20
CA LEU A 392 -36.55 -16.44 -16.98
C LEU A 392 -35.26 -16.88 -16.28
N HIS A 393 -34.60 -17.96 -16.73
CA HIS A 393 -33.19 -18.27 -16.40
C HIS A 393 -32.25 -17.88 -17.54
N TYR A 394 -32.15 -16.58 -17.83
CA TYR A 394 -31.55 -16.10 -19.07
C TYR A 394 -30.02 -16.24 -19.14
N ASN A 395 -29.38 -16.27 -17.98
CA ASN A 395 -27.95 -16.49 -17.78
C ASN A 395 -27.70 -17.88 -17.17
N TYR A 396 -26.45 -18.34 -17.23
CA TYR A 396 -26.02 -19.50 -16.46
C TYR A 396 -26.11 -19.17 -14.96
N GLY A 397 -26.53 -20.14 -14.15
CA GLY A 397 -26.77 -19.96 -12.72
C GLY A 397 -28.16 -19.42 -12.34
N ASP A 398 -28.90 -18.75 -13.24
CA ASP A 398 -30.19 -18.12 -12.91
C ASP A 398 -31.31 -19.11 -12.49
N ALA A 399 -31.08 -20.42 -12.66
CA ALA A 399 -31.93 -21.49 -12.11
C ALA A 399 -31.95 -21.50 -10.57
N PHE A 400 -30.89 -21.02 -9.93
CA PHE A 400 -30.61 -21.06 -8.48
C PHE A 400 -30.63 -19.65 -7.86
N ARG A 401 -31.61 -18.83 -8.26
CA ARG A 401 -31.82 -17.51 -7.67
C ARG A 401 -32.90 -17.51 -6.59
N GLY A 402 -32.59 -16.76 -5.56
CA GLY A 402 -33.45 -16.37 -4.46
C GLY A 402 -32.67 -15.38 -3.61
N GLU A 403 -33.38 -14.65 -2.77
CA GLU A 403 -32.77 -13.67 -1.87
C GLU A 403 -33.28 -13.85 -0.46
N ILE A 404 -32.40 -13.61 0.52
CA ILE A 404 -32.67 -13.69 1.95
C ILE A 404 -32.11 -12.45 2.65
N ILE A 405 -32.95 -11.75 3.39
CA ILE A 405 -32.58 -10.52 4.12
C ILE A 405 -33.10 -10.56 5.56
N ASN A 406 -32.43 -9.82 6.43
CA ASN A 406 -32.91 -9.57 7.79
C ASN A 406 -34.09 -8.59 7.78
N GLY A 407 -35.15 -8.92 8.51
CA GLY A 407 -36.22 -8.03 8.89
C GLY A 407 -35.80 -7.07 10.01
N LEU A 408 -36.52 -5.95 10.15
CA LEU A 408 -36.18 -4.88 11.09
C LEU A 408 -36.18 -5.29 12.58
N ASN A 409 -36.80 -6.43 12.94
CA ASN A 409 -36.78 -7.01 14.29
C ASN A 409 -36.08 -8.39 14.32
N GLY A 410 -35.28 -8.73 13.30
CA GLY A 410 -34.59 -10.00 13.17
C GLY A 410 -35.43 -11.13 12.56
N GLU A 411 -36.61 -10.85 12.01
CA GLU A 411 -37.33 -11.81 11.16
C GLU A 411 -36.49 -12.18 9.92
N ILE A 412 -36.76 -13.32 9.29
CA ILE A 412 -36.04 -13.75 8.09
C ILE A 412 -36.96 -13.61 6.88
N ILE A 413 -36.62 -12.75 5.91
CA ILE A 413 -37.45 -12.45 4.74
C ILE A 413 -36.82 -13.07 3.51
N ILE A 414 -37.63 -13.77 2.69
CA ILE A 414 -37.17 -14.55 1.54
C ILE A 414 -37.99 -14.22 0.29
N ALA A 415 -37.28 -14.03 -0.83
CA ALA A 415 -37.82 -14.07 -2.18
C ALA A 415 -37.29 -15.31 -2.92
N SER A 416 -38.17 -16.03 -3.63
CA SER A 416 -37.78 -17.13 -4.53
C SER A 416 -38.96 -17.51 -5.45
N THR A 417 -38.92 -18.69 -6.07
CA THR A 417 -39.95 -19.24 -6.97
C THR A 417 -40.50 -20.57 -6.46
N THR A 418 -41.79 -20.81 -6.72
CA THR A 418 -42.49 -22.06 -6.45
C THR A 418 -43.17 -22.61 -7.70
N SER A 419 -43.18 -23.93 -7.86
CA SER A 419 -44.10 -24.65 -8.74
C SER A 419 -45.09 -25.54 -7.96
N SER A 420 -45.05 -25.48 -6.62
CA SER A 420 -45.93 -26.21 -5.72
C SER A 420 -47.31 -25.56 -5.68
N PRO A 421 -48.40 -26.27 -6.07
CA PRO A 421 -49.77 -25.75 -5.95
C PRO A 421 -50.26 -25.69 -4.50
N ASP A 422 -49.50 -26.28 -3.57
CA ASP A 422 -49.75 -26.37 -2.13
C ASP A 422 -48.56 -25.87 -1.28
N PHE A 423 -47.77 -24.93 -1.83
CA PHE A 423 -46.75 -24.20 -1.06
C PHE A 423 -47.35 -23.56 0.21
N PRO A 424 -46.64 -23.55 1.36
CA PRO A 424 -47.13 -22.96 2.60
C PRO A 424 -47.44 -21.46 2.49
N VAL A 425 -48.72 -21.08 2.62
CA VAL A 425 -49.20 -19.69 2.63
C VAL A 425 -49.98 -19.36 3.89
N THR A 426 -49.91 -18.10 4.35
CA THR A 426 -50.65 -17.65 5.53
C THR A 426 -52.08 -17.23 5.19
N SER A 427 -52.99 -17.27 6.16
CA SER A 427 -54.43 -17.00 5.94
C SER A 427 -54.78 -15.56 5.53
N ASN A 428 -53.78 -14.68 5.48
CA ASN A 428 -53.82 -13.27 5.09
C ASN A 428 -52.96 -12.99 3.85
N ALA A 429 -52.52 -14.02 3.11
CA ALA A 429 -51.79 -13.88 1.85
C ALA A 429 -52.62 -13.09 0.81
N PRO A 430 -52.04 -12.05 0.15
CA PRO A 430 -52.66 -11.38 -0.99
C PRO A 430 -53.07 -12.35 -2.11
N GLN A 431 -52.29 -13.42 -2.33
CA GLN A 431 -52.60 -14.51 -3.25
C GLN A 431 -52.29 -15.86 -2.58
N SER A 432 -53.31 -16.69 -2.40
CA SER A 432 -53.25 -17.94 -1.62
C SER A 432 -53.22 -19.22 -2.49
N SER A 433 -52.90 -19.07 -3.77
CA SER A 433 -52.77 -20.17 -4.73
C SER A 433 -51.80 -19.82 -5.85
N LEU A 434 -51.06 -20.81 -6.34
CA LEU A 434 -50.35 -20.79 -7.61
C LEU A 434 -51.35 -20.45 -8.74
N ASN A 435 -51.07 -19.43 -9.56
CA ASN A 435 -51.91 -19.04 -10.68
C ASN A 435 -51.36 -19.54 -12.02
N GLY A 436 -50.03 -19.65 -12.14
CA GLY A 436 -49.33 -20.08 -13.35
C GLY A 436 -48.70 -21.47 -13.25
N PRO A 437 -47.70 -21.79 -14.12
CA PRO A 437 -46.89 -23.00 -14.02
C PRO A 437 -45.78 -22.89 -12.96
N SER A 438 -45.44 -21.67 -12.54
CA SER A 438 -44.57 -21.37 -11.40
C SER A 438 -44.69 -19.88 -11.07
N ASP A 439 -45.06 -19.55 -9.83
CA ASP A 439 -45.23 -18.18 -9.37
C ASP A 439 -43.99 -17.77 -8.54
N ALA A 440 -43.79 -16.46 -8.34
CA ALA A 440 -42.85 -16.00 -7.32
C ALA A 440 -43.47 -16.15 -5.92
N ILE A 441 -42.62 -16.17 -4.88
CA ILE A 441 -43.03 -16.15 -3.48
C ILE A 441 -42.37 -15.03 -2.71
N LEU A 442 -43.09 -14.49 -1.73
CA LEU A 442 -42.56 -13.62 -0.68
C LEU A 442 -42.92 -14.20 0.68
N VAL A 443 -41.92 -14.43 1.52
CA VAL A 443 -42.03 -15.18 2.79
C VAL A 443 -41.36 -14.41 3.92
N GLN A 444 -41.92 -14.51 5.13
CA GLN A 444 -41.34 -14.05 6.38
C GLN A 444 -41.39 -15.18 7.42
N LEU A 445 -40.22 -15.61 7.89
CA LEU A 445 -40.02 -16.58 8.96
C LEU A 445 -39.61 -15.85 10.26
N SER A 446 -39.78 -16.53 11.37
CA SER A 446 -39.25 -16.12 12.68
C SER A 446 -37.74 -16.29 12.76
N SER A 447 -37.08 -15.56 13.66
CA SER A 447 -35.61 -15.49 13.82
C SER A 447 -34.93 -16.81 14.25
N ASP A 448 -35.73 -17.79 14.69
CA ASP A 448 -35.35 -19.16 15.07
C ASP A 448 -35.82 -20.22 14.05
N LEU A 449 -36.44 -19.78 12.94
CA LEU A 449 -37.02 -20.60 11.88
C LEU A 449 -38.13 -21.58 12.34
N SER A 450 -38.76 -21.34 13.50
CA SER A 450 -39.79 -22.23 14.07
C SER A 450 -41.20 -21.98 13.55
N SER A 451 -41.46 -20.80 12.98
CA SER A 451 -42.79 -20.41 12.54
C SER A 451 -42.80 -19.48 11.32
N LEU A 452 -43.77 -19.72 10.43
CA LEU A 452 -44.09 -18.91 9.25
C LEU A 452 -44.99 -17.74 9.67
N LEU A 453 -44.46 -16.52 9.61
CA LEU A 453 -45.14 -15.29 10.02
C LEU A 453 -46.00 -14.72 8.88
N PHE A 454 -45.48 -14.80 7.65
CA PHE A 454 -46.17 -14.45 6.42
C PHE A 454 -45.67 -15.33 5.27
N ALA A 455 -46.55 -15.68 4.33
CA ALA A 455 -46.17 -16.20 3.02
C ALA A 455 -47.29 -16.02 2.00
N THR A 456 -46.94 -15.63 0.78
CA THR A 456 -47.85 -15.48 -0.36
C THR A 456 -47.19 -16.00 -1.64
N TYR A 457 -48.00 -16.50 -2.57
CA TYR A 457 -47.64 -16.49 -3.99
C TYR A 457 -47.74 -15.05 -4.52
N ILE A 458 -47.12 -14.77 -5.66
CA ILE A 458 -47.37 -13.57 -6.45
C ILE A 458 -47.11 -13.88 -7.93
N GLY A 459 -48.18 -13.97 -8.72
CA GLY A 459 -48.11 -14.41 -10.11
C GLY A 459 -49.42 -14.27 -10.91
N GLY A 460 -49.26 -14.32 -12.24
CA GLY A 460 -50.33 -14.24 -13.24
C GLY A 460 -50.64 -15.62 -13.85
N SER A 461 -50.98 -15.65 -15.14
CA SER A 461 -51.39 -16.88 -15.83
C SER A 461 -50.27 -17.69 -16.50
N ASP A 462 -49.04 -17.20 -16.51
CA ASP A 462 -47.82 -17.87 -16.98
C ASP A 462 -46.74 -17.85 -15.86
N ARG A 463 -45.44 -17.90 -16.15
CA ARG A 463 -44.39 -18.03 -15.11
C ARG A 463 -43.85 -16.70 -14.58
N GLU A 464 -43.56 -16.68 -13.28
CA GLU A 464 -42.84 -15.60 -12.57
C GLU A 464 -41.57 -16.09 -11.83
N THR A 465 -40.65 -15.16 -11.60
CA THR A 465 -39.43 -15.34 -10.78
C THR A 465 -39.39 -14.40 -9.58
N GLY A 466 -39.00 -14.88 -8.39
CA GLY A 466 -38.71 -14.05 -7.22
C GLY A 466 -37.20 -13.91 -7.05
N ASN A 467 -36.57 -12.94 -7.74
CA ASN A 467 -35.12 -12.84 -7.79
C ASN A 467 -34.51 -12.09 -6.59
N SER A 468 -35.19 -11.04 -6.09
CA SER A 468 -34.66 -10.18 -5.03
C SER A 468 -35.77 -9.51 -4.22
N VAL A 469 -35.50 -9.26 -2.94
CA VAL A 469 -36.34 -8.51 -2.01
C VAL A 469 -35.53 -7.46 -1.26
N GLN A 470 -36.13 -6.30 -0.97
CA GLN A 470 -35.56 -5.23 -0.16
C GLN A 470 -36.62 -4.63 0.77
N LEU A 471 -36.19 -4.05 1.90
CA LEU A 471 -37.03 -3.24 2.80
C LEU A 471 -36.83 -1.74 2.62
N ASN A 472 -37.90 -0.96 2.77
CA ASN A 472 -37.82 0.49 2.99
C ASN A 472 -37.71 0.84 4.48
N SER A 473 -37.55 2.13 4.80
CA SER A 473 -37.41 2.67 6.16
C SER A 473 -38.54 2.29 7.13
N THR A 474 -39.71 1.93 6.60
CA THR A 474 -40.89 1.51 7.38
C THR A 474 -41.08 -0.01 7.45
N GLY A 475 -40.20 -0.78 6.82
CA GLY A 475 -40.24 -2.24 6.73
C GLY A 475 -41.18 -2.79 5.66
N GLU A 476 -41.71 -1.96 4.75
CA GLU A 476 -42.45 -2.45 3.58
C GLU A 476 -41.52 -3.20 2.63
N MET A 477 -42.02 -4.32 2.10
CA MET A 477 -41.24 -5.23 1.25
C MET A 477 -41.43 -4.90 -0.22
N TYR A 478 -40.33 -4.75 -0.94
CA TYR A 478 -40.27 -4.61 -2.39
C TYR A 478 -39.68 -5.88 -2.97
N LEU A 479 -40.43 -6.57 -3.83
CA LEU A 479 -40.03 -7.79 -4.52
C LEU A 479 -39.80 -7.48 -6.00
N ALA A 480 -38.74 -8.02 -6.60
CA ALA A 480 -38.45 -7.87 -8.03
C ALA A 480 -38.06 -9.20 -8.70
N GLY A 481 -38.30 -9.28 -10.01
CA GLY A 481 -37.95 -10.42 -10.84
C GLY A 481 -38.41 -10.25 -12.29
N GLY A 482 -38.65 -11.37 -12.98
CA GLY A 482 -39.25 -11.44 -14.32
C GLY A 482 -40.58 -12.17 -14.36
N THR A 483 -41.42 -11.82 -15.32
CA THR A 483 -42.78 -12.33 -15.55
C THR A 483 -43.00 -12.65 -17.02
N LEU A 484 -43.64 -13.78 -17.30
CA LEU A 484 -44.19 -14.14 -18.63
C LEU A 484 -45.68 -13.75 -18.73
N SER A 485 -46.32 -13.45 -17.60
CA SER A 485 -47.75 -13.15 -17.51
C SER A 485 -48.11 -11.76 -18.02
N ALA A 486 -49.10 -11.68 -18.91
CA ALA A 486 -49.73 -10.42 -19.31
C ALA A 486 -50.74 -9.87 -18.27
N ASP A 487 -51.01 -10.65 -17.23
CA ASP A 487 -51.98 -10.39 -16.16
C ASP A 487 -51.38 -10.45 -14.74
N PHE A 488 -50.09 -10.12 -14.60
CA PHE A 488 -49.42 -9.97 -13.30
C PHE A 488 -50.22 -9.03 -12.36
N PRO A 489 -50.46 -9.42 -11.09
CA PRO A 489 -51.37 -8.73 -10.18
C PRO A 489 -50.86 -7.38 -9.68
N GLY A 490 -51.79 -6.51 -9.24
CA GLY A 490 -51.49 -5.25 -8.56
C GLY A 490 -51.02 -4.09 -9.44
N THR A 491 -50.80 -4.30 -10.73
CA THR A 491 -50.18 -3.31 -11.65
C THR A 491 -51.00 -2.05 -11.97
N THR A 492 -52.23 -1.93 -11.47
CA THR A 492 -53.12 -0.79 -11.75
C THR A 492 -52.77 0.43 -10.90
N GLY A 493 -51.77 1.19 -11.36
CA GLY A 493 -51.26 2.38 -10.68
C GLY A 493 -49.73 2.47 -10.70
N GLY A 494 -49.04 1.40 -11.07
CA GLY A 494 -47.60 1.41 -11.34
C GLY A 494 -47.24 2.09 -12.65
N PHE A 495 -45.93 2.38 -12.79
CA PHE A 495 -45.31 3.05 -13.93
C PHE A 495 -45.71 2.44 -15.29
N HIS A 496 -45.67 1.11 -15.40
CA HIS A 496 -46.31 0.37 -16.49
C HIS A 496 -47.39 -0.57 -15.93
N SER A 497 -48.65 -0.26 -16.23
CA SER A 497 -49.82 -1.05 -15.83
C SER A 497 -50.21 -2.15 -16.83
N SER A 498 -49.35 -2.46 -17.78
CA SER A 498 -49.53 -3.49 -18.81
C SER A 498 -48.18 -4.05 -19.23
N TYR A 499 -48.16 -5.33 -19.57
CA TYR A 499 -47.00 -6.04 -20.11
C TYR A 499 -46.50 -5.36 -21.40
N GLN A 500 -45.20 -5.13 -21.52
CA GLN A 500 -44.56 -4.33 -22.56
C GLN A 500 -44.22 -5.13 -23.82
N GLY A 501 -43.74 -6.39 -23.70
CA GLY A 501 -43.72 -7.30 -24.84
C GLY A 501 -42.69 -8.44 -24.84
N GLY A 502 -42.12 -8.69 -26.03
CA GLY A 502 -41.11 -9.70 -26.28
C GLY A 502 -41.38 -11.09 -25.70
N THR A 503 -40.45 -11.57 -24.88
CA THR A 503 -40.43 -12.94 -24.31
C THR A 503 -40.47 -13.00 -22.79
N ALA A 504 -40.19 -11.89 -22.10
CA ALA A 504 -40.40 -11.68 -20.66
C ALA A 504 -40.38 -10.17 -20.40
N ASP A 505 -41.14 -9.72 -19.40
CA ASP A 505 -41.01 -8.40 -18.79
C ASP A 505 -40.35 -8.53 -17.41
N GLY A 506 -39.62 -7.52 -16.95
CA GLY A 506 -39.30 -7.36 -15.54
C GLY A 506 -40.54 -6.92 -14.74
N TYR A 507 -40.56 -7.16 -13.43
CA TYR A 507 -41.57 -6.57 -12.54
C TYR A 507 -40.95 -6.08 -11.23
N VAL A 508 -41.68 -5.20 -10.55
CA VAL A 508 -41.46 -4.82 -9.15
C VAL A 508 -42.81 -4.70 -8.43
N ALA A 509 -42.91 -5.22 -7.20
CA ALA A 509 -44.14 -5.29 -6.42
C ALA A 509 -43.91 -4.87 -4.96
N ARG A 510 -44.73 -3.95 -4.45
CA ARG A 510 -44.66 -3.42 -3.07
C ARG A 510 -45.73 -4.04 -2.18
N PHE A 511 -45.33 -4.54 -1.02
CA PHE A 511 -46.21 -5.11 0.00
C PHE A 511 -46.13 -4.34 1.31
N SER A 512 -47.23 -4.30 2.07
CA SER A 512 -47.21 -3.77 3.44
C SER A 512 -46.23 -4.55 4.33
N ALA A 513 -45.64 -3.92 5.35
CA ALA A 513 -44.56 -4.48 6.19
C ALA A 513 -44.83 -5.83 6.90
N ASN A 514 -46.08 -6.31 6.91
CA ASN A 514 -46.49 -7.62 7.41
C ASN A 514 -46.97 -8.57 6.28
N GLY A 515 -46.60 -8.28 5.04
CA GLY A 515 -46.95 -8.96 3.79
C GLY A 515 -48.44 -8.90 3.37
N SER A 516 -49.35 -8.64 4.30
CA SER A 516 -50.79 -8.92 4.15
C SER A 516 -51.56 -8.13 3.08
N ASN A 517 -50.93 -7.17 2.40
CA ASN A 517 -51.51 -6.42 1.29
C ASN A 517 -50.43 -6.20 0.22
N LEU A 518 -50.73 -6.59 -1.03
CA LEU A 518 -50.07 -6.05 -2.21
C LEU A 518 -50.58 -4.61 -2.40
N LEU A 519 -49.69 -3.63 -2.34
CA LEU A 519 -50.04 -2.20 -2.33
C LEU A 519 -50.04 -1.59 -3.74
N ASN A 520 -49.01 -1.91 -4.53
CA ASN A 520 -48.91 -1.60 -5.96
C ASN A 520 -47.89 -2.54 -6.62
N ALA A 521 -47.91 -2.64 -7.94
CA ALA A 521 -46.85 -3.27 -8.73
C ALA A 521 -46.65 -2.54 -10.06
N SER A 522 -45.57 -2.84 -10.78
CA SER A 522 -45.31 -2.36 -12.13
C SER A 522 -44.59 -3.40 -12.96
N TYR A 523 -44.92 -3.48 -14.25
CA TYR A 523 -44.01 -4.06 -15.25
C TYR A 523 -42.83 -3.11 -15.49
N ILE A 524 -41.68 -3.63 -15.94
CA ILE A 524 -40.41 -2.93 -16.17
C ILE A 524 -39.75 -3.56 -17.40
N GLY A 525 -39.54 -2.80 -18.48
CA GLY A 525 -39.02 -3.37 -19.72
C GLY A 525 -39.40 -2.63 -21.00
N THR A 526 -39.20 -3.31 -22.12
CA THR A 526 -39.37 -2.85 -23.50
C THR A 526 -40.29 -3.81 -24.27
N SER A 527 -40.29 -3.79 -25.61
CA SER A 527 -41.03 -4.78 -26.42
C SER A 527 -40.23 -6.05 -26.72
N ASN A 528 -39.18 -6.38 -25.93
CA ASN A 528 -38.23 -7.49 -26.17
C ASN A 528 -38.08 -8.34 -24.89
N TYR A 529 -37.00 -9.11 -24.73
CA TYR A 529 -36.67 -9.71 -23.44
C TYR A 529 -36.24 -8.61 -22.47
N ASP A 530 -36.85 -8.58 -21.28
CA ASP A 530 -36.49 -7.72 -20.16
C ASP A 530 -36.71 -8.46 -18.82
N GLN A 531 -35.82 -8.30 -17.83
CA GLN A 531 -35.96 -8.94 -16.50
C GLN A 531 -35.21 -8.17 -15.41
N ASN A 532 -35.81 -8.01 -14.22
CA ASN A 532 -35.12 -7.47 -13.04
C ASN A 532 -34.38 -8.58 -12.29
N TYR A 533 -33.20 -8.27 -11.74
CA TYR A 533 -32.38 -9.19 -10.94
C TYR A 533 -32.24 -8.76 -9.48
N PHE A 534 -32.02 -7.47 -9.21
CA PHE A 534 -31.99 -6.93 -7.85
C PHE A 534 -32.91 -5.73 -7.68
N VAL A 535 -33.38 -5.53 -6.45
CA VAL A 535 -34.04 -4.31 -5.98
C VAL A 535 -33.29 -3.74 -4.78
N GLN A 536 -33.20 -2.40 -4.72
CA GLN A 536 -32.59 -1.62 -3.65
C GLN A 536 -33.43 -0.36 -3.35
N THR A 537 -33.19 0.25 -2.20
CA THR A 537 -33.85 1.48 -1.73
C THR A 537 -32.81 2.47 -1.21
N ASP A 538 -33.03 3.76 -1.47
CA ASP A 538 -32.23 4.85 -0.88
C ASP A 538 -32.85 5.37 0.44
N LEU A 539 -32.31 6.48 0.96
CA LEU A 539 -32.78 7.10 2.21
C LEU A 539 -34.13 7.84 2.10
N ASP A 540 -34.59 8.17 0.89
CA ASP A 540 -35.91 8.76 0.63
C ASP A 540 -36.98 7.68 0.28
N ASP A 541 -36.63 6.39 0.44
CA ASP A 541 -37.39 5.20 0.09
C ASP A 541 -37.70 5.04 -1.42
N ASP A 542 -36.99 5.75 -2.31
CA ASP A 542 -37.12 5.55 -3.75
C ASP A 542 -36.50 4.20 -4.16
N VAL A 543 -37.09 3.58 -5.19
CA VAL A 543 -36.88 2.16 -5.50
C VAL A 543 -36.02 2.00 -6.75
N TYR A 544 -34.86 1.40 -6.60
CA TYR A 544 -33.94 1.09 -7.68
C TYR A 544 -34.06 -0.39 -8.05
N MET A 545 -34.12 -0.69 -9.35
CA MET A 545 -33.88 -2.04 -9.87
C MET A 545 -32.73 -2.04 -10.87
N ILE A 546 -31.93 -3.09 -10.85
CA ILE A 546 -31.02 -3.43 -11.94
C ILE A 546 -31.54 -4.69 -12.67
N GLY A 547 -31.50 -4.62 -13.99
CA GLY A 547 -32.07 -5.64 -14.87
C GLY A 547 -31.27 -5.84 -16.14
N GLN A 548 -31.73 -6.79 -16.96
CA GLN A 548 -31.18 -7.09 -18.28
C GLN A 548 -32.23 -6.92 -19.37
N THR A 549 -31.77 -6.63 -20.60
CA THR A 549 -32.62 -6.41 -21.77
C THR A 549 -31.94 -6.89 -23.06
N ASP A 550 -32.72 -7.34 -24.04
CA ASP A 550 -32.32 -7.37 -25.46
C ASP A 550 -33.04 -6.27 -26.27
N GLY A 551 -33.63 -5.29 -25.57
CA GLY A 551 -34.25 -4.10 -26.14
C GLY A 551 -33.37 -2.85 -26.03
N ASN A 552 -33.74 -1.81 -26.76
CA ASN A 552 -33.21 -0.47 -26.52
C ASN A 552 -33.98 0.17 -25.36
N TYR A 553 -33.57 -0.15 -24.13
CA TYR A 553 -34.18 0.40 -22.90
C TYR A 553 -34.11 1.95 -22.89
N PRO A 554 -35.17 2.65 -22.45
CA PRO A 554 -35.18 4.11 -22.45
C PRO A 554 -34.19 4.72 -21.45
N ILE A 555 -33.46 5.75 -21.87
CA ILE A 555 -32.66 6.59 -20.97
C ILE A 555 -33.50 7.79 -20.52
N PHE A 556 -33.55 8.06 -19.23
CA PHE A 556 -34.32 9.13 -18.63
C PHE A 556 -33.57 9.72 -17.42
N ASN A 557 -33.40 11.05 -17.39
CA ASN A 557 -32.71 11.84 -16.35
C ASN A 557 -31.25 11.48 -16.00
N ALA A 558 -30.72 10.31 -16.36
CA ALA A 558 -29.30 9.97 -16.21
C ALA A 558 -28.43 10.74 -17.22
N ALA A 559 -27.24 11.16 -16.79
CA ALA A 559 -26.26 11.82 -17.67
C ALA A 559 -25.22 10.83 -18.23
N TYR A 560 -24.80 9.84 -17.45
CA TYR A 560 -24.09 8.67 -17.95
C TYR A 560 -25.07 7.65 -18.52
N SER A 561 -24.80 7.18 -19.73
CA SER A 561 -25.43 6.00 -20.32
C SER A 561 -24.59 5.49 -21.49
N ASN A 562 -24.61 4.18 -21.71
CA ASN A 562 -24.23 3.55 -22.97
C ASN A 562 -25.51 3.02 -23.63
N PRO A 563 -26.22 3.82 -24.45
CA PRO A 563 -27.52 3.43 -25.02
C PRO A 563 -27.42 2.15 -25.86
N ASN A 564 -28.52 1.40 -25.94
CA ASN A 564 -28.57 0.10 -26.62
C ASN A 564 -27.61 -0.95 -26.00
N SER A 565 -27.41 -0.93 -24.68
CA SER A 565 -26.68 -1.97 -23.94
C SER A 565 -27.62 -2.87 -23.15
N GLY A 566 -27.21 -4.12 -22.89
CA GLY A 566 -28.08 -5.15 -22.33
C GLY A 566 -28.29 -5.15 -20.83
N GLN A 567 -27.74 -4.20 -20.09
CA GLN A 567 -27.94 -4.03 -18.64
C GLN A 567 -28.56 -2.65 -18.39
N TYR A 568 -29.64 -2.59 -17.61
CA TYR A 568 -30.34 -1.35 -17.27
C TYR A 568 -30.45 -1.14 -15.76
N ILE A 569 -30.52 0.13 -15.36
CA ILE A 569 -30.89 0.57 -14.01
C ILE A 569 -32.13 1.46 -14.13
N GLN A 570 -33.10 1.28 -13.24
CA GLN A 570 -34.38 1.98 -13.21
C GLN A 570 -34.70 2.43 -11.78
N LYS A 571 -34.78 3.74 -11.53
CA LYS A 571 -35.28 4.34 -10.27
C LYS A 571 -36.75 4.72 -10.43
N LEU A 572 -37.60 4.33 -9.48
CA LEU A 572 -39.01 4.70 -9.37
C LEU A 572 -39.28 5.42 -8.04
N THR A 573 -40.37 6.18 -7.99
CA THR A 573 -40.97 6.68 -6.74
C THR A 573 -41.32 5.54 -5.77
N PRO A 574 -41.47 5.79 -4.45
CA PRO A 574 -41.67 4.73 -3.47
C PRO A 574 -43.00 3.99 -3.66
N ASP A 575 -43.97 4.63 -4.33
CA ASP A 575 -45.26 4.06 -4.71
C ASP A 575 -45.25 3.27 -6.03
N LEU A 576 -44.08 3.12 -6.69
CA LEU A 576 -43.87 2.47 -7.98
C LEU A 576 -44.61 3.10 -9.17
N SER A 577 -45.17 4.32 -9.02
CA SER A 577 -46.01 4.94 -10.06
C SER A 577 -45.25 5.70 -11.15
N THR A 578 -44.05 6.19 -10.85
CA THR A 578 -43.36 7.20 -11.67
C THR A 578 -41.88 6.88 -11.80
N SER A 579 -41.37 6.84 -13.05
CA SER A 579 -39.92 6.79 -13.30
C SER A 579 -39.26 8.11 -12.93
N LEU A 580 -38.21 8.02 -12.12
CA LEU A 580 -37.37 9.14 -11.71
C LEU A 580 -36.09 9.20 -12.55
N LEU A 581 -35.50 8.04 -12.83
CA LEU A 581 -34.29 7.88 -13.62
C LEU A 581 -34.27 6.51 -14.30
N SER A 582 -33.69 6.43 -15.50
CA SER A 582 -33.25 5.17 -16.09
C SER A 582 -31.98 5.34 -16.93
N THR A 583 -31.10 4.34 -16.89
CA THR A 583 -29.86 4.29 -17.69
C THR A 583 -29.52 2.86 -18.14
N THR A 584 -28.56 2.72 -19.06
CA THR A 584 -27.99 1.44 -19.49
C THR A 584 -26.47 1.44 -19.43
N ILE A 585 -25.90 0.30 -19.04
CA ILE A 585 -24.46 0.03 -18.94
C ILE A 585 -24.15 -1.14 -19.89
N GLY A 586 -22.95 -1.15 -20.47
CA GLY A 586 -22.48 -2.20 -21.38
C GLY A 586 -21.96 -1.65 -22.70
N ARG A 587 -22.05 -2.45 -23.77
CA ARG A 587 -21.27 -2.26 -25.01
C ARG A 587 -22.02 -1.59 -26.17
N GLY A 588 -23.28 -1.19 -25.98
CA GLY A 588 -24.09 -0.52 -27.00
C GLY A 588 -24.51 -1.41 -28.19
N ASN A 589 -24.40 -2.74 -28.06
CA ASN A 589 -24.62 -3.73 -29.13
C ASN A 589 -26.07 -4.27 -29.24
N GLY A 590 -26.92 -4.04 -28.23
CA GLY A 590 -28.30 -4.49 -28.15
C GLY A 590 -28.48 -5.90 -27.59
N THR A 591 -27.54 -6.38 -26.76
CA THR A 591 -27.59 -7.71 -26.14
C THR A 591 -27.05 -7.71 -24.72
N VAL A 592 -27.53 -8.64 -23.89
CA VAL A 592 -27.03 -8.91 -22.53
C VAL A 592 -25.51 -9.14 -22.50
N ASP A 593 -24.77 -8.30 -21.77
CA ASP A 593 -23.30 -8.41 -21.65
C ASP A 593 -22.84 -9.23 -20.43
N ILE A 594 -23.35 -8.97 -19.22
CA ILE A 594 -22.98 -9.65 -17.95
C ILE A 594 -24.18 -10.18 -17.13
N ALA A 595 -24.00 -11.32 -16.47
CA ALA A 595 -24.89 -11.84 -15.45
C ALA A 595 -24.62 -11.11 -14.12
N VAL A 596 -25.56 -10.26 -13.68
CA VAL A 596 -25.42 -9.49 -12.43
C VAL A 596 -25.64 -10.42 -11.23
N ASN A 597 -24.74 -10.42 -10.25
CA ASN A 597 -24.88 -11.19 -9.02
C ASN A 597 -24.65 -10.39 -7.73
N ALA A 598 -24.22 -9.12 -7.79
CA ALA A 598 -24.28 -8.19 -6.66
C ALA A 598 -24.74 -6.79 -7.11
N PHE A 599 -25.51 -6.11 -6.27
CA PHE A 599 -26.00 -4.74 -6.52
C PHE A 599 -26.27 -4.02 -5.19
N LEU A 600 -25.92 -2.74 -5.10
CA LEU A 600 -26.17 -1.90 -3.94
C LEU A 600 -26.45 -0.44 -4.35
N VAL A 601 -27.37 0.20 -3.63
CA VAL A 601 -27.41 1.66 -3.52
C VAL A 601 -26.97 2.03 -2.11
N SER A 602 -25.90 2.84 -2.03
CA SER A 602 -25.40 3.35 -0.75
C SER A 602 -26.40 4.29 -0.08
N ASP A 603 -26.17 4.65 1.19
CA ASP A 603 -26.95 5.68 1.92
C ASP A 603 -26.65 7.12 1.41
N CYS A 604 -26.18 7.21 0.18
CA CYS A 604 -25.47 8.33 -0.44
C CYS A 604 -25.59 8.28 -1.98
N ASP A 605 -26.58 7.53 -2.50
CA ASP A 605 -27.01 7.42 -3.91
C ASP A 605 -25.98 6.91 -4.94
N PHE A 606 -24.73 6.64 -4.55
CA PHE A 606 -23.79 5.87 -5.39
C PHE A 606 -24.35 4.48 -5.66
N ILE A 607 -24.26 4.06 -6.92
CA ILE A 607 -24.85 2.82 -7.43
C ILE A 607 -23.73 1.85 -7.79
N TYR A 608 -23.61 0.78 -7.01
CA TYR A 608 -22.59 -0.25 -7.13
C TYR A 608 -23.18 -1.49 -7.81
N LEU A 609 -22.46 -2.08 -8.76
CA LEU A 609 -22.83 -3.34 -9.39
C LEU A 609 -21.63 -4.25 -9.61
N SER A 610 -21.86 -5.56 -9.49
CA SER A 610 -20.91 -6.56 -9.92
C SER A 610 -21.61 -7.77 -10.54
N GLY A 611 -20.96 -8.35 -11.54
CA GLY A 611 -21.47 -9.47 -12.31
C GLY A 611 -20.42 -9.95 -13.31
N TRP A 612 -20.63 -11.13 -13.88
CA TRP A 612 -19.64 -11.77 -14.75
C TRP A 612 -20.17 -11.91 -16.19
N GLY A 613 -19.30 -11.67 -17.16
CA GLY A 613 -19.60 -11.95 -18.57
C GLY A 613 -18.96 -13.27 -18.98
N GLY A 614 -19.49 -13.97 -19.98
CA GLY A 614 -18.82 -15.18 -20.48
C GLY A 614 -19.69 -16.06 -21.36
N SER A 615 -19.05 -16.90 -22.19
CA SER A 615 -19.78 -17.67 -23.21
C SER A 615 -20.76 -18.72 -22.65
N LEU A 616 -20.61 -19.14 -21.40
CA LEU A 616 -21.53 -20.03 -20.68
C LEU A 616 -22.98 -19.49 -20.67
N ASN A 617 -23.14 -18.17 -20.55
CA ASN A 617 -24.45 -17.49 -20.59
C ASN A 617 -25.15 -17.63 -21.95
N GLY A 618 -24.46 -18.05 -23.00
CA GLY A 618 -25.04 -18.36 -24.31
C GLY A 618 -25.38 -19.83 -24.55
N TYR A 619 -25.07 -20.74 -23.62
CA TYR A 619 -25.18 -22.17 -23.86
C TYR A 619 -26.60 -22.68 -23.55
N THR A 620 -27.47 -22.61 -24.54
CA THR A 620 -28.87 -23.13 -24.48
C THR A 620 -29.02 -24.60 -24.07
N SER A 621 -27.94 -25.40 -24.03
CA SER A 621 -27.94 -26.74 -23.42
C SER A 621 -27.95 -26.73 -21.89
N LEU A 622 -27.69 -25.57 -21.28
CA LEU A 622 -27.65 -25.29 -19.83
C LEU A 622 -28.87 -24.47 -19.36
N GLY A 623 -29.80 -24.16 -20.27
CA GLY A 623 -30.90 -23.22 -20.06
C GLY A 623 -30.59 -21.77 -20.47
N ALA A 624 -29.32 -21.37 -20.52
CA ALA A 624 -28.92 -19.99 -20.72
C ALA A 624 -29.12 -19.48 -22.17
N HIS A 625 -29.46 -18.20 -22.32
CA HIS A 625 -29.96 -17.58 -23.56
C HIS A 625 -29.22 -16.31 -24.00
N ALA A 626 -28.41 -15.67 -23.14
CA ALA A 626 -27.60 -14.50 -23.46
C ALA A 626 -26.38 -14.82 -24.36
N THR A 627 -26.65 -15.17 -25.64
CA THR A 627 -25.66 -15.68 -26.61
C THR A 627 -24.50 -14.76 -26.98
N SER A 628 -24.54 -13.50 -26.54
CA SER A 628 -23.51 -12.48 -26.80
C SER A 628 -22.73 -12.06 -25.54
N SER A 629 -23.04 -12.64 -24.37
CA SER A 629 -22.43 -12.27 -23.09
C SER A 629 -20.92 -12.46 -23.12
N THR A 630 -20.20 -11.39 -22.75
CA THR A 630 -18.76 -11.36 -22.55
C THR A 630 -18.38 -9.97 -22.04
N THR A 631 -17.37 -9.92 -21.18
CA THR A 631 -16.70 -8.70 -20.72
C THR A 631 -15.94 -7.95 -21.82
N LEU A 632 -15.61 -8.59 -22.96
CA LEU A 632 -14.85 -7.99 -24.04
C LEU A 632 -15.52 -6.75 -24.64
N GLY A 633 -14.95 -5.58 -24.33
CA GLY A 633 -15.40 -4.26 -24.80
C GLY A 633 -16.34 -3.51 -23.84
N MET A 634 -16.57 -4.02 -22.63
CA MET A 634 -17.23 -3.27 -21.55
C MET A 634 -16.47 -1.96 -21.26
N PRO A 635 -17.16 -0.89 -20.81
CA PRO A 635 -16.51 0.37 -20.46
C PRO A 635 -15.68 0.20 -19.19
N ILE A 636 -14.42 0.65 -19.20
CA ILE A 636 -13.54 0.73 -18.02
C ILE A 636 -13.13 2.19 -17.78
N THR A 637 -12.73 2.51 -16.55
CA THR A 637 -12.19 3.84 -16.19
C THR A 637 -10.67 3.89 -16.32
N ALA A 638 -10.07 5.07 -16.15
CA ALA A 638 -8.63 5.30 -16.35
C ALA A 638 -7.75 4.86 -15.15
N ASP A 639 -8.37 4.24 -14.16
CA ASP A 639 -7.81 3.76 -12.89
C ASP A 639 -8.20 2.29 -12.60
N ALA A 640 -8.71 1.58 -13.62
CA ALA A 640 -9.13 0.19 -13.50
C ALA A 640 -8.00 -0.72 -12.96
N PHE A 641 -8.31 -1.59 -12.00
CA PHE A 641 -7.34 -2.55 -11.45
C PHE A 641 -6.88 -3.55 -12.51
N GLN A 642 -7.82 -4.08 -13.30
CA GLN A 642 -7.58 -4.99 -14.41
C GLN A 642 -8.16 -4.39 -15.71
N TRP A 643 -7.27 -3.94 -16.59
CA TRP A 643 -7.58 -3.24 -17.84
C TRP A 643 -7.96 -4.17 -19.01
N THR A 644 -7.70 -5.47 -18.86
CA THR A 644 -7.83 -6.48 -19.91
C THR A 644 -8.62 -7.68 -19.41
N THR A 645 -9.35 -8.31 -20.31
CA THR A 645 -10.21 -9.46 -20.04
C THR A 645 -10.03 -10.49 -21.15
N ASP A 646 -10.10 -11.79 -20.82
CA ASP A 646 -10.14 -12.85 -21.84
C ASP A 646 -11.51 -12.90 -22.54
N GLY A 647 -12.54 -12.36 -21.88
CA GLY A 647 -13.95 -12.36 -22.27
C GLY A 647 -14.87 -13.10 -21.30
N SER A 648 -14.31 -13.71 -20.25
CA SER A 648 -14.97 -14.51 -19.23
C SER A 648 -14.51 -14.10 -17.81
N ASP A 649 -14.56 -12.80 -17.52
CA ASP A 649 -14.15 -12.21 -16.23
C ASP A 649 -15.37 -11.69 -15.43
N PHE A 650 -15.14 -11.37 -14.15
CA PHE A 650 -16.02 -10.44 -13.42
C PHE A 650 -15.82 -9.01 -13.91
N TYR A 651 -16.88 -8.22 -13.80
CA TYR A 651 -16.92 -6.79 -14.03
C TYR A 651 -17.48 -6.11 -12.78
N LEU A 652 -16.79 -5.07 -12.32
CA LEU A 652 -17.17 -4.25 -11.16
C LEU A 652 -17.34 -2.82 -11.67
N ALA A 653 -18.40 -2.11 -11.24
CA ALA A 653 -18.57 -0.71 -11.59
C ALA A 653 -19.32 0.10 -10.52
N VAL A 654 -18.97 1.39 -10.44
CA VAL A 654 -19.60 2.40 -9.58
C VAL A 654 -20.10 3.57 -10.44
N LEU A 655 -21.39 3.87 -10.35
CA LEU A 655 -21.95 5.12 -10.86
C LEU A 655 -22.08 6.15 -9.74
N ALA A 656 -21.84 7.41 -10.08
CA ALA A 656 -22.18 8.55 -9.25
C ALA A 656 -23.70 8.64 -9.01
N PRO A 657 -24.15 9.38 -7.97
CA PRO A 657 -25.54 9.76 -7.76
C PRO A 657 -26.24 10.26 -9.04
N ASP A 658 -27.53 9.93 -9.16
CA ASP A 658 -28.35 10.10 -10.37
C ASP A 658 -27.71 9.59 -11.67
N ALA A 659 -26.87 8.55 -11.59
CA ALA A 659 -26.09 8.01 -12.71
C ALA A 659 -25.43 9.14 -13.53
N SER A 660 -24.85 10.12 -12.84
CA SER A 660 -24.31 11.33 -13.46
C SER A 660 -22.97 11.10 -14.17
N SER A 661 -22.18 10.14 -13.70
CA SER A 661 -20.93 9.66 -14.30
C SER A 661 -20.68 8.18 -13.95
N LEU A 662 -19.86 7.50 -14.75
CA LEU A 662 -19.16 6.28 -14.34
C LEU A 662 -17.89 6.71 -13.62
N LEU A 663 -17.73 6.33 -12.36
CA LEU A 663 -16.62 6.78 -11.50
C LEU A 663 -15.49 5.76 -11.43
N TYR A 664 -15.85 4.47 -11.43
CA TYR A 664 -14.92 3.35 -11.47
C TYR A 664 -15.51 2.21 -12.29
N ALA A 665 -14.68 1.54 -13.09
CA ALA A 665 -15.00 0.26 -13.70
C ALA A 665 -13.75 -0.56 -14.03
N THR A 666 -13.74 -1.83 -13.61
CA THR A 666 -12.63 -2.78 -13.80
C THR A 666 -13.14 -4.17 -14.14
N PHE A 667 -12.25 -5.01 -14.70
CA PHE A 667 -12.41 -6.46 -14.67
C PHE A 667 -11.83 -7.06 -13.37
N PHE A 668 -12.10 -8.34 -13.13
CA PHE A 668 -11.39 -9.18 -12.16
C PHE A 668 -11.49 -10.66 -12.57
N GLY A 669 -10.37 -11.33 -12.83
CA GLY A 669 -10.36 -12.74 -13.25
C GLY A 669 -9.04 -13.21 -13.84
N GLY A 670 -9.03 -14.46 -14.32
CA GLY A 670 -7.83 -15.16 -14.78
C GLY A 670 -7.36 -14.77 -16.19
N GLY A 671 -6.24 -15.36 -16.60
CA GLY A 671 -5.67 -15.19 -17.94
C GLY A 671 -5.95 -16.35 -18.90
N THR A 672 -6.62 -17.40 -18.45
CA THR A 672 -6.84 -18.65 -19.19
C THR A 672 -8.08 -19.41 -18.74
N SER A 673 -8.42 -19.37 -17.45
CA SER A 673 -9.71 -19.85 -16.97
C SER A 673 -10.86 -18.92 -17.35
N HIS A 674 -12.09 -19.37 -17.11
CA HIS A 674 -13.31 -18.62 -17.42
C HIS A 674 -14.06 -18.44 -16.11
N GLU A 675 -13.82 -17.31 -15.43
CA GLU A 675 -14.40 -17.01 -14.14
C GLU A 675 -15.90 -16.67 -14.25
N HIS A 676 -16.69 -17.26 -13.37
CA HIS A 676 -18.15 -17.12 -13.35
C HIS A 676 -18.73 -17.36 -11.95
N ALA A 677 -20.05 -17.37 -11.80
CA ALA A 677 -20.73 -17.87 -10.60
C ALA A 677 -21.88 -18.82 -10.99
N ASP A 678 -22.04 -19.90 -10.23
CA ASP A 678 -23.03 -20.97 -10.42
C ASP A 678 -24.39 -20.61 -9.81
N GLY A 679 -24.86 -19.41 -10.14
CA GLY A 679 -26.11 -18.83 -9.63
C GLY A 679 -25.89 -18.07 -8.33
N GLY A 680 -26.98 -17.87 -7.59
CA GLY A 680 -26.96 -17.20 -6.29
C GLY A 680 -26.72 -15.68 -6.29
N THR A 681 -26.47 -15.16 -5.08
CA THR A 681 -26.38 -13.73 -4.75
C THR A 681 -25.12 -13.43 -3.94
N SER A 682 -24.30 -12.51 -4.44
CA SER A 682 -23.19 -11.87 -3.75
C SER A 682 -23.59 -10.46 -3.26
N ARG A 683 -22.81 -9.86 -2.35
CA ARG A 683 -23.17 -8.57 -1.73
C ARG A 683 -22.09 -7.52 -1.83
N PHE A 684 -22.53 -6.27 -1.65
CA PHE A 684 -21.70 -5.18 -1.18
C PHE A 684 -22.08 -4.89 0.27
N ASP A 685 -21.12 -4.53 1.12
CA ASP A 685 -21.44 -3.85 2.37
C ASP A 685 -21.77 -2.37 2.13
N LYS A 686 -22.33 -1.69 3.13
CA LYS A 686 -22.78 -0.29 2.99
C LYS A 686 -21.66 0.74 2.80
N SER A 687 -20.38 0.36 2.89
CA SER A 687 -19.24 1.23 2.51
C SER A 687 -18.95 1.20 1.01
N GLY A 688 -19.47 0.23 0.27
CA GLY A 688 -19.16 0.01 -1.15
C GLY A 688 -18.14 -1.09 -1.42
N THR A 689 -17.67 -1.81 -0.39
CA THR A 689 -16.82 -2.99 -0.57
C THR A 689 -17.64 -4.17 -1.07
N VAL A 690 -17.19 -4.82 -2.16
CA VAL A 690 -17.82 -6.04 -2.70
C VAL A 690 -17.23 -7.30 -2.10
N TYR A 691 -18.08 -8.31 -1.92
CA TYR A 691 -17.72 -9.65 -1.47
C TYR A 691 -18.24 -10.63 -2.53
N GLN A 692 -17.35 -11.35 -3.22
CA GLN A 692 -17.70 -12.20 -4.36
C GLN A 692 -17.22 -13.64 -4.22
N ALA A 693 -18.13 -14.60 -4.43
CA ALA A 693 -17.83 -16.01 -4.65
C ALA A 693 -17.73 -16.30 -6.16
N VAL A 694 -16.68 -17.02 -6.56
CA VAL A 694 -16.29 -17.21 -7.96
C VAL A 694 -15.98 -18.68 -8.27
N CYS A 695 -16.43 -19.19 -9.40
CA CYS A 695 -15.94 -20.42 -10.03
C CYS A 695 -14.60 -20.11 -10.72
N ALA A 696 -13.50 -20.26 -9.99
CA ALA A 696 -12.18 -19.78 -10.37
C ALA A 696 -11.23 -20.92 -10.77
N GLY A 697 -10.29 -20.63 -11.68
CA GLY A 697 -9.25 -21.59 -12.11
C GLY A 697 -9.79 -22.80 -12.89
N CYS A 698 -11.05 -22.73 -13.35
CA CYS A 698 -11.73 -23.81 -14.07
C CYS A 698 -10.92 -24.36 -15.24
N GLY A 699 -10.89 -25.70 -15.37
CA GLY A 699 -9.96 -26.41 -16.25
C GLY A 699 -8.67 -26.90 -15.56
N GLY A 700 -8.49 -26.64 -14.26
CA GLY A 700 -7.35 -27.09 -13.47
C GLY A 700 -6.18 -26.11 -13.43
N ASN A 701 -6.44 -24.81 -13.64
CA ASN A 701 -5.46 -23.74 -13.61
C ASN A 701 -5.40 -23.07 -12.23
N SER A 702 -4.27 -22.43 -11.92
CA SER A 702 -4.08 -21.53 -10.77
C SER A 702 -3.69 -20.14 -11.27
N ASP A 703 -4.57 -19.51 -12.05
CA ASP A 703 -4.37 -18.23 -12.74
C ASP A 703 -5.32 -17.11 -12.28
N PHE A 704 -6.23 -17.39 -11.35
CA PHE A 704 -7.07 -16.38 -10.70
C PHE A 704 -6.20 -15.45 -9.83
N PRO A 705 -6.41 -14.12 -9.88
CA PRO A 705 -5.68 -13.19 -9.04
C PRO A 705 -5.88 -13.52 -7.55
N THR A 706 -4.77 -13.70 -6.82
CA THR A 706 -4.76 -14.00 -5.39
C THR A 706 -3.72 -13.12 -4.69
N THR A 707 -3.96 -12.79 -3.41
CA THR A 707 -3.08 -11.88 -2.65
C THR A 707 -1.96 -12.62 -1.92
N ALA A 708 -0.83 -11.94 -1.74
CA ALA A 708 0.29 -12.47 -0.97
C ALA A 708 -0.15 -12.86 0.45
N GLY A 709 0.09 -14.12 0.83
CA GLY A 709 -0.35 -14.66 2.13
C GLY A 709 -1.79 -15.18 2.19
N ALA A 710 -2.57 -15.07 1.10
CA ALA A 710 -3.92 -15.63 1.01
C ALA A 710 -3.98 -17.13 1.33
N TRP A 711 -5.07 -17.56 1.98
CA TRP A 711 -5.29 -18.93 2.48
C TRP A 711 -4.94 -20.04 1.47
N SER A 712 -5.32 -19.88 0.20
CA SER A 712 -4.79 -20.68 -0.89
C SER A 712 -4.56 -19.84 -2.15
N ASN A 713 -3.31 -19.78 -2.58
CA ASN A 713 -2.89 -19.19 -3.85
C ASN A 713 -3.01 -20.20 -5.02
N THR A 714 -3.48 -21.44 -4.77
CA THR A 714 -3.64 -22.49 -5.79
C THR A 714 -5.03 -23.13 -5.80
N ASN A 715 -5.47 -23.48 -7.01
CA ASN A 715 -6.55 -24.42 -7.26
C ASN A 715 -5.99 -25.84 -7.09
N ASN A 716 -6.43 -26.53 -6.03
CA ASN A 716 -5.96 -27.89 -5.72
C ASN A 716 -6.89 -28.97 -6.29
N ALA A 717 -7.96 -28.59 -7.00
CA ALA A 717 -8.92 -29.49 -7.63
C ALA A 717 -8.52 -29.80 -9.08
N LEU A 718 -9.18 -30.81 -9.67
CA LEU A 718 -8.92 -31.23 -11.06
C LEU A 718 -9.63 -30.36 -12.12
N ASN A 719 -10.43 -29.39 -11.71
CA ASN A 719 -11.22 -28.53 -12.58
C ASN A 719 -11.36 -27.11 -11.98
N CYS A 720 -12.42 -26.80 -11.23
CA CYS A 720 -12.66 -25.48 -10.65
C CYS A 720 -12.37 -25.46 -9.14
N ASN A 721 -12.12 -24.28 -8.59
CA ASN A 721 -12.19 -24.01 -7.16
C ASN A 721 -13.14 -22.83 -6.89
N LEU A 722 -13.77 -22.80 -5.72
CA LEU A 722 -14.34 -21.57 -5.18
C LEU A 722 -13.19 -20.58 -4.91
N GLY A 723 -13.12 -19.56 -5.76
CA GLY A 723 -12.40 -18.32 -5.51
C GLY A 723 -13.26 -17.36 -4.68
N ALA A 724 -12.62 -16.55 -3.86
CA ALA A 724 -13.24 -15.52 -3.06
C ALA A 724 -12.41 -14.24 -3.19
N PHE A 725 -13.05 -13.11 -3.50
CA PHE A 725 -12.37 -11.81 -3.53
C PHE A 725 -13.18 -10.72 -2.80
N LYS A 726 -12.45 -9.84 -2.12
CA LYS A 726 -12.96 -8.68 -1.41
C LYS A 726 -12.33 -7.41 -1.97
N PHE A 727 -13.14 -6.54 -2.57
CA PHE A 727 -12.67 -5.35 -3.30
C PHE A 727 -13.38 -4.09 -2.80
N ASP A 728 -12.62 -3.15 -2.23
CA ASP A 728 -13.10 -1.83 -1.81
C ASP A 728 -13.30 -0.91 -3.03
N LEU A 729 -14.49 -0.33 -3.17
CA LEU A 729 -14.84 0.64 -4.21
C LEU A 729 -15.32 1.99 -3.63
N GLY A 730 -15.13 2.21 -2.33
CA GLY A 730 -15.74 3.29 -1.54
C GLY A 730 -14.85 4.52 -1.29
N SER A 731 -13.85 4.79 -2.13
CA SER A 731 -12.84 5.84 -1.92
C SER A 731 -12.70 6.85 -3.07
N ILE A 732 -12.22 8.06 -2.75
CA ILE A 732 -11.70 9.03 -3.73
C ILE A 732 -10.18 8.94 -3.74
N THR A 733 -9.57 8.87 -4.92
CA THR A 733 -8.11 8.85 -5.10
C THR A 733 -7.67 10.09 -5.88
N PRO A 734 -7.06 11.11 -5.22
CA PRO A 734 -6.70 12.37 -5.85
C PRO A 734 -5.30 12.30 -6.50
N SER A 735 -5.19 12.66 -7.77
CA SER A 735 -3.93 12.63 -8.52
C SER A 735 -3.80 13.82 -9.48
N ILE A 736 -2.70 14.58 -9.31
CA ILE A 736 -2.26 15.62 -10.25
C ILE A 736 -1.13 15.02 -11.10
N SER A 737 -1.05 15.39 -12.37
CA SER A 737 0.22 15.31 -13.11
C SER A 737 0.54 16.61 -13.85
N VAL A 738 1.83 16.85 -14.08
CA VAL A 738 2.35 18.08 -14.71
C VAL A 738 3.42 17.73 -15.77
N PRO A 739 3.52 18.48 -16.88
CA PRO A 739 4.53 18.22 -17.91
C PRO A 739 6.01 18.30 -17.47
N GLN A 740 6.31 18.96 -16.35
CA GLN A 740 7.66 19.20 -15.80
C GLN A 740 7.54 19.81 -14.37
N PRO A 741 8.54 19.70 -13.47
CA PRO A 741 8.42 20.23 -12.10
C PRO A 741 8.59 21.76 -11.96
N TYR A 742 8.71 22.52 -13.07
CA TYR A 742 9.05 23.94 -13.04
C TYR A 742 8.38 24.76 -14.16
N VAL A 743 8.31 26.09 -13.99
CA VAL A 743 7.69 27.03 -14.94
C VAL A 743 8.58 28.24 -15.21
N CYS A 744 8.74 28.60 -16.48
CA CYS A 744 9.43 29.82 -16.89
C CYS A 744 8.41 30.95 -17.14
N LEU A 745 8.50 32.04 -16.38
CA LEU A 745 7.66 33.23 -16.60
C LEU A 745 7.86 33.81 -18.03
N PRO A 746 6.80 34.33 -18.70
CA PRO A 746 5.41 34.45 -18.25
C PRO A 746 4.50 33.39 -18.92
N SER A 747 4.98 32.14 -19.05
CA SER A 747 4.24 31.10 -19.76
C SER A 747 3.02 30.62 -18.96
N ALA A 748 1.91 30.40 -19.65
CA ALA A 748 0.79 29.66 -19.07
C ALA A 748 1.19 28.18 -18.92
N TYR A 749 0.82 27.58 -17.80
CA TYR A 749 1.20 26.24 -17.41
C TYR A 749 -0.02 25.36 -17.20
N GLN A 750 -0.02 24.15 -17.77
CA GLN A 750 -1.14 23.23 -17.74
C GLN A 750 -0.97 22.22 -16.61
N PHE A 751 -2.04 22.03 -15.83
CA PHE A 751 -2.17 20.95 -14.87
C PHE A 751 -3.13 19.90 -15.44
N ASN A 752 -2.75 18.63 -15.30
CA ASN A 752 -3.56 17.48 -15.71
C ASN A 752 -4.15 16.82 -14.46
N ASN A 753 -5.30 16.16 -14.62
CA ASN A 753 -6.05 15.57 -13.53
C ASN A 753 -6.27 14.08 -13.78
N ASN A 754 -5.61 13.26 -12.97
CA ASN A 754 -5.65 11.79 -13.07
C ASN A 754 -6.50 11.19 -11.93
N SER A 755 -7.24 12.01 -11.20
CA SER A 755 -8.00 11.60 -10.01
C SER A 755 -9.22 10.75 -10.34
N SER A 756 -9.62 9.86 -9.43
CA SER A 756 -10.83 9.04 -9.55
C SER A 756 -11.73 9.09 -8.30
N GLY A 757 -12.91 8.47 -8.40
CA GLY A 757 -13.97 8.48 -7.38
C GLY A 757 -14.73 9.81 -7.23
N GLY A 758 -14.09 10.96 -7.47
CA GLY A 758 -14.70 12.29 -7.31
C GLY A 758 -15.33 12.89 -8.57
N ASN A 759 -16.02 14.02 -8.39
CA ASN A 759 -16.69 14.77 -9.46
C ASN A 759 -16.60 16.31 -9.31
N GLU A 760 -16.14 16.82 -8.16
CA GLU A 760 -15.87 18.23 -7.89
C GLU A 760 -14.38 18.44 -7.61
N TYR A 761 -13.82 19.53 -8.13
CA TYR A 761 -12.38 19.79 -8.16
C TYR A 761 -12.11 21.20 -7.66
N HIS A 762 -11.19 21.34 -6.70
CA HIS A 762 -10.71 22.64 -6.23
C HIS A 762 -9.18 22.70 -6.30
N TRP A 763 -8.71 23.45 -7.29
CA TRP A 763 -7.30 23.76 -7.48
C TRP A 763 -6.94 25.04 -6.75
N TYR A 764 -5.81 25.03 -6.04
CA TYR A 764 -5.18 26.22 -5.46
C TYR A 764 -3.72 26.25 -5.92
N PHE A 765 -3.28 27.30 -6.61
CA PHE A 765 -1.95 27.33 -7.23
C PHE A 765 -0.85 27.92 -6.32
N GLY A 766 -1.09 28.03 -5.02
CA GLY A 766 -0.14 28.55 -4.04
C GLY A 766 0.15 30.06 -4.11
N ASP A 767 -0.08 30.72 -5.24
CA ASP A 767 0.13 32.17 -5.43
C ASP A 767 -1.05 33.04 -4.98
N GLY A 768 -2.18 32.41 -4.68
CA GLY A 768 -3.43 33.04 -4.24
C GLY A 768 -4.58 32.92 -5.23
N ASP A 769 -4.32 32.52 -6.48
CA ASP A 769 -5.36 32.15 -7.43
C ASP A 769 -5.79 30.68 -7.28
N SER A 770 -6.98 30.37 -7.81
CA SER A 770 -7.66 29.09 -7.66
C SER A 770 -8.55 28.78 -8.86
N SER A 771 -8.82 27.50 -9.13
CA SER A 771 -9.71 27.06 -10.21
C SER A 771 -10.64 25.93 -9.76
N SER A 772 -11.79 25.79 -10.43
CA SER A 772 -12.71 24.64 -10.30
C SER A 772 -12.95 23.94 -11.64
N LEU A 773 -11.99 24.04 -12.55
CA LEU A 773 -11.96 23.26 -13.79
C LEU A 773 -11.34 21.89 -13.52
N PHE A 774 -11.71 20.87 -14.31
CA PHE A 774 -11.08 19.56 -14.25
C PHE A 774 -9.56 19.66 -14.45
N GLU A 775 -9.13 20.29 -15.56
CA GLU A 775 -7.72 20.51 -15.93
C GLU A 775 -7.45 22.00 -16.24
N PRO A 776 -6.95 22.79 -15.29
CA PRO A 776 -6.73 24.21 -15.48
C PRO A 776 -5.37 24.54 -16.09
N ALA A 777 -5.34 25.62 -16.87
CA ALA A 777 -4.10 26.34 -17.19
C ALA A 777 -3.99 27.58 -16.30
N HIS A 778 -2.83 27.78 -15.66
CA HIS A 778 -2.54 28.93 -14.78
C HIS A 778 -1.36 29.76 -15.29
N THR A 779 -1.23 31.03 -14.91
CA THR A 779 -0.08 31.87 -15.27
C THR A 779 0.39 32.66 -14.05
N TYR A 780 1.40 32.11 -13.38
CA TYR A 780 2.11 32.76 -12.28
C TYR A 780 2.63 34.16 -12.68
N GLN A 781 2.67 35.07 -11.70
CA GLN A 781 3.03 36.48 -11.92
C GLN A 781 4.41 36.87 -11.34
N ASP A 782 4.99 36.05 -10.47
CA ASP A 782 6.28 36.27 -9.81
C ASP A 782 7.03 34.93 -9.67
N THR A 783 8.29 34.99 -9.24
CA THR A 783 9.13 33.80 -9.03
C THR A 783 9.00 33.27 -7.61
N GLY A 784 8.95 31.95 -7.45
CA GLY A 784 8.82 31.31 -6.15
C GLY A 784 8.57 29.81 -6.26
N HIS A 785 8.59 29.15 -5.11
CA HIS A 785 8.21 27.75 -4.95
C HIS A 785 6.73 27.70 -4.55
N TYR A 786 5.87 27.16 -5.40
CA TYR A 786 4.42 27.22 -5.25
C TYR A 786 3.82 25.84 -5.01
N GLU A 787 2.99 25.74 -3.97
CA GLU A 787 2.22 24.54 -3.62
C GLU A 787 0.93 24.50 -4.45
N VAL A 788 0.80 23.51 -5.32
CA VAL A 788 -0.40 23.32 -6.14
C VAL A 788 -1.22 22.19 -5.54
N THR A 789 -2.27 22.55 -4.80
CA THR A 789 -3.20 21.62 -4.17
C THR A 789 -4.37 21.34 -5.10
N LEU A 790 -4.74 20.06 -5.24
CA LEU A 790 -6.01 19.61 -5.80
C LEU A 790 -6.79 18.88 -4.69
N ILE A 791 -7.88 19.51 -4.24
CA ILE A 791 -8.92 18.81 -3.48
C ILE A 791 -9.85 18.16 -4.51
N VAL A 792 -10.01 16.84 -4.42
CA VAL A 792 -11.05 16.11 -5.16
C VAL A 792 -12.14 15.74 -4.20
N ALA A 793 -13.34 16.24 -4.48
CA ALA A 793 -14.54 15.94 -3.74
C ALA A 793 -15.54 15.21 -4.63
N ASP A 794 -16.46 14.51 -3.98
CA ASP A 794 -17.78 14.34 -4.54
C ASP A 794 -18.65 15.54 -4.12
N SER A 795 -19.37 16.14 -5.06
CA SER A 795 -20.25 17.29 -4.84
C SER A 795 -21.51 16.97 -4.03
N THR A 796 -21.88 15.70 -3.85
CA THR A 796 -22.92 15.33 -2.87
C THR A 796 -22.36 15.21 -1.44
N GLY A 797 -21.02 15.15 -1.31
CA GLY A 797 -20.28 15.17 -0.05
C GLY A 797 -20.18 13.80 0.63
N CYS A 798 -20.46 12.73 -0.12
CA CYS A 798 -20.77 11.41 0.41
C CYS A 798 -19.59 10.44 0.41
N LEU A 799 -18.75 10.45 -0.64
CA LEU A 799 -17.39 9.93 -0.53
C LEU A 799 -16.53 10.96 0.20
N GLN A 800 -15.63 10.51 1.09
CA GLN A 800 -14.77 11.43 1.83
C GLN A 800 -13.80 12.13 0.87
N SER A 801 -14.09 13.41 0.56
CA SER A 801 -13.22 14.24 -0.29
C SER A 801 -11.77 14.20 0.17
N ASP A 802 -10.88 13.76 -0.70
CA ASP A 802 -9.45 13.65 -0.44
C ASP A 802 -8.67 14.79 -1.12
N THR A 803 -7.38 14.90 -0.82
CA THR A 803 -6.54 16.00 -1.30
C THR A 803 -5.13 15.51 -1.59
N THR A 804 -4.66 15.84 -2.81
CA THR A 804 -3.27 15.72 -3.20
C THR A 804 -2.67 17.10 -3.44
N ALA A 805 -1.35 17.21 -3.41
CA ALA A 805 -0.63 18.42 -3.74
C ALA A 805 0.74 18.08 -4.34
N LEU A 806 1.20 18.90 -5.27
CA LEU A 806 2.58 18.89 -5.74
C LEU A 806 3.18 20.29 -5.70
N PHE A 807 4.49 20.40 -5.93
CA PHE A 807 5.19 21.67 -5.93
C PHE A 807 5.69 22.04 -7.31
N ILE A 808 5.65 23.33 -7.62
CA ILE A 808 6.12 23.91 -8.87
C ILE A 808 7.08 25.06 -8.56
N ASP A 809 8.32 24.95 -9.05
CA ASP A 809 9.26 26.07 -9.02
C ASP A 809 9.04 26.99 -10.21
N VAL A 810 8.62 28.23 -9.93
CA VAL A 810 8.43 29.27 -10.93
C VAL A 810 9.66 30.18 -10.93
N PHE A 811 10.29 30.27 -12.09
CA PHE A 811 11.54 30.97 -12.29
C PHE A 811 11.39 32.07 -13.36
N ALA A 812 12.26 33.07 -13.29
CA ALA A 812 12.45 34.08 -14.31
C ALA A 812 13.88 34.02 -14.82
N LEU A 813 14.06 34.22 -16.13
CA LEU A 813 15.38 34.27 -16.77
C LEU A 813 16.29 35.30 -16.09
N GLY A 814 17.45 34.85 -15.62
CA GLY A 814 18.49 35.72 -15.10
C GLY A 814 19.06 36.61 -16.21
N ASN A 815 18.70 37.90 -16.23
CA ASN A 815 19.35 38.85 -17.15
C ASN A 815 20.85 38.94 -16.80
N ALA A 816 21.70 38.55 -17.75
CA ALA A 816 23.14 38.54 -17.57
C ALA A 816 23.67 39.97 -17.41
N SER A 817 24.54 40.19 -16.42
CA SER A 817 25.23 41.47 -16.25
C SER A 817 26.71 41.26 -15.95
N VAL A 818 27.54 42.25 -16.28
CA VAL A 818 28.98 42.28 -15.97
C VAL A 818 29.38 43.70 -15.60
N SER A 819 30.24 43.85 -14.58
CA SER A 819 30.77 45.15 -14.14
C SER A 819 32.30 45.19 -14.13
N PHE A 820 32.85 46.31 -14.63
CA PHE A 820 34.25 46.72 -14.54
C PHE A 820 34.34 48.25 -14.80
N ILE A 821 35.38 48.95 -14.31
CA ILE A 821 35.32 50.44 -14.15
C ILE A 821 36.54 51.27 -14.62
N ASP A 822 37.70 50.72 -14.93
CA ASP A 822 38.94 51.51 -15.19
C ASP A 822 39.66 51.17 -16.51
N THR A 823 40.55 52.04 -16.99
CA THR A 823 41.47 51.75 -18.12
C THR A 823 42.83 51.36 -17.57
N ILE A 824 43.36 50.22 -18.04
CA ILE A 824 44.57 49.60 -17.47
C ILE A 824 45.80 49.74 -18.38
N CYS A 825 47.01 49.71 -17.82
CA CYS A 825 48.24 49.63 -18.61
C CYS A 825 48.44 48.18 -19.10
N ARG A 826 49.22 48.00 -20.18
CA ARG A 826 49.46 46.67 -20.75
C ARG A 826 50.31 45.83 -19.80
N GLY A 827 49.70 44.82 -19.16
CA GLY A 827 50.32 43.93 -18.17
C GLY A 827 49.56 43.84 -16.84
N ASP A 828 48.67 44.80 -16.58
CA ASP A 828 47.75 44.77 -15.45
C ASP A 828 46.62 43.73 -15.64
N SER A 829 45.88 43.43 -14.57
CA SER A 829 44.70 42.56 -14.59
C SER A 829 43.41 43.29 -14.24
N ALA A 830 42.35 43.08 -15.01
CA ALA A 830 40.99 43.50 -14.67
C ALA A 830 40.25 42.38 -13.93
N VAL A 831 39.53 42.69 -12.85
CA VAL A 831 38.59 41.74 -12.24
C VAL A 831 37.25 41.88 -12.96
N LEU A 832 36.75 40.79 -13.55
CA LEU A 832 35.41 40.71 -14.14
C LEU A 832 34.54 39.86 -13.20
N THR A 833 33.32 40.34 -12.91
CA THR A 833 32.31 39.59 -12.15
C THR A 833 30.98 39.69 -12.87
N SER A 834 30.26 38.57 -12.95
CA SER A 834 28.94 38.47 -13.58
C SER A 834 27.84 38.11 -12.59
N THR A 835 26.60 38.42 -12.97
CA THR A 835 25.35 38.07 -12.28
C THR A 835 24.33 37.58 -13.32
N GLY A 836 23.36 36.75 -12.90
CA GLY A 836 22.25 36.32 -13.77
C GLY A 836 22.38 34.89 -14.32
N GLY A 837 22.96 33.95 -13.57
CA GLY A 837 22.99 32.54 -13.93
C GLY A 837 23.59 31.69 -12.80
N VAL A 838 23.50 30.37 -12.93
CA VAL A 838 24.11 29.41 -11.99
C VAL A 838 25.47 28.95 -12.51
N THR A 839 25.57 28.71 -13.82
CA THR A 839 26.84 28.42 -14.51
C THR A 839 27.23 29.59 -15.41
N TYR A 840 28.54 29.74 -15.61
CA TYR A 840 29.14 30.86 -16.33
C TYR A 840 30.18 30.36 -17.32
N GLN A 841 30.19 30.89 -18.54
CA GLN A 841 31.24 30.61 -19.53
C GLN A 841 31.70 31.89 -20.21
N TRP A 842 32.98 32.24 -20.03
CA TRP A 842 33.58 33.48 -20.51
C TRP A 842 34.46 33.29 -21.74
N PHE A 843 34.35 34.22 -22.68
CA PHE A 843 35.09 34.25 -23.94
C PHE A 843 35.75 35.62 -24.15
N PRO A 844 36.99 35.70 -24.71
CA PRO A 844 37.87 34.58 -25.05
C PRO A 844 38.59 34.00 -23.81
N PRO A 845 38.57 32.67 -23.59
CA PRO A 845 39.09 32.05 -22.37
C PRO A 845 40.62 32.14 -22.22
N SER A 846 41.36 32.31 -23.33
CA SER A 846 42.83 32.33 -23.36
C SER A 846 43.50 33.52 -22.68
N SER A 847 42.73 34.46 -22.14
CA SER A 847 43.22 35.62 -21.38
C SER A 847 42.54 35.75 -20.02
N LEU A 848 41.95 34.66 -19.52
CA LEU A 848 41.20 34.60 -18.26
C LEU A 848 41.82 33.57 -17.32
N SER A 849 41.91 33.90 -16.02
CA SER A 849 42.36 32.96 -14.97
C SER A 849 41.43 31.76 -14.76
N SER A 850 40.12 31.96 -14.92
CA SER A 850 39.10 30.96 -14.63
C SER A 850 37.88 31.23 -15.51
N PRO A 851 37.84 30.74 -16.76
CA PRO A 851 36.81 31.12 -17.73
C PRO A 851 35.42 30.50 -17.43
N ASN A 852 35.31 29.60 -16.45
CA ASN A 852 34.05 28.93 -16.10
C ASN A 852 33.49 29.39 -14.73
N SER A 853 33.89 30.57 -14.25
CA SER A 853 33.62 31.04 -12.88
C SER A 853 32.89 32.39 -12.88
N GLN A 854 32.04 32.63 -11.89
CA GLN A 854 31.26 33.88 -11.76
C GLN A 854 32.14 35.14 -11.71
N THR A 855 33.29 35.05 -11.03
CA THR A 855 34.34 36.07 -10.99
C THR A 855 35.62 35.50 -11.61
N THR A 856 36.29 36.29 -12.44
CA THR A 856 37.50 35.88 -13.15
C THR A 856 38.44 37.07 -13.38
N TYR A 857 39.74 36.86 -13.27
CA TYR A 857 40.76 37.84 -13.65
C TYR A 857 41.02 37.78 -15.15
N ALA A 858 40.92 38.93 -15.82
CA ALA A 858 41.22 39.12 -17.23
C ALA A 858 42.57 39.83 -17.41
N PHE A 859 43.39 39.31 -18.33
CA PHE A 859 44.74 39.80 -18.64
C PHE A 859 44.85 40.22 -20.13
N PRO A 860 44.06 41.20 -20.60
CA PRO A 860 44.09 41.61 -22.00
C PRO A 860 45.36 42.38 -22.35
N SER A 861 46.10 41.91 -23.36
CA SER A 861 47.29 42.62 -23.89
C SER A 861 46.95 43.86 -24.74
N THR A 862 45.68 44.01 -25.12
CA THR A 862 45.08 45.06 -25.95
C THR A 862 43.62 45.20 -25.57
N THR A 863 42.98 46.36 -25.81
CA THR A 863 41.53 46.55 -25.56
C THR A 863 40.71 45.37 -26.09
N THR A 864 40.09 44.62 -25.19
CA THR A 864 39.43 43.33 -25.50
C THR A 864 37.99 43.37 -25.01
N GLN A 865 37.07 42.89 -25.85
CA GLN A 865 35.70 42.63 -25.45
C GLN A 865 35.59 41.19 -24.94
N TYR A 866 35.07 41.04 -23.73
CA TYR A 866 34.74 39.77 -23.11
C TYR A 866 33.23 39.57 -23.16
N MET A 867 32.83 38.35 -23.48
CA MET A 867 31.45 37.87 -23.41
C MET A 867 31.34 36.84 -22.29
N VAL A 868 30.31 36.93 -21.48
CA VAL A 868 29.89 35.82 -20.60
C VAL A 868 28.57 35.27 -21.13
N ILE A 869 28.46 33.95 -21.17
CA ILE A 869 27.19 33.24 -21.20
C ILE A 869 26.88 32.88 -19.75
N ALA A 870 25.73 33.30 -19.25
CA ALA A 870 25.20 32.89 -17.96
C ALA A 870 24.01 31.97 -18.21
N THR A 871 23.98 30.81 -17.55
CA THR A 871 22.97 29.76 -17.79
C THR A 871 22.34 29.34 -16.47
N ASP A 872 21.01 29.25 -16.47
CA ASP A 872 20.15 28.81 -15.36
C ASP A 872 19.19 27.69 -15.81
N SER A 873 18.22 27.33 -14.98
CA SER A 873 17.19 26.31 -15.26
C SER A 873 16.17 26.73 -16.35
N CYS A 874 16.11 28.01 -16.71
CA CYS A 874 15.17 28.56 -17.68
C CYS A 874 15.78 28.84 -19.05
N GLY A 875 17.10 29.00 -19.12
CA GLY A 875 17.80 29.19 -20.38
C GLY A 875 19.20 29.77 -20.19
N LEU A 876 19.59 30.60 -21.15
CA LEU A 876 20.89 31.28 -21.15
C LEU A 876 20.72 32.72 -21.66
N ASP A 877 21.44 33.64 -21.02
CA ASP A 877 21.59 35.03 -21.47
C ASP A 877 23.07 35.40 -21.59
N THR A 878 23.37 36.48 -22.30
CA THR A 878 24.74 36.87 -22.63
C THR A 878 25.00 38.35 -22.33
N ALA A 879 26.09 38.61 -21.59
CA ALA A 879 26.54 39.97 -21.29
C ALA A 879 27.93 40.23 -21.87
N LEU A 880 28.14 41.48 -22.31
CA LEU A 880 29.37 41.95 -22.94
C LEU A 880 29.99 43.08 -22.12
N ILE A 881 31.29 42.96 -21.83
CA ILE A 881 32.11 44.00 -21.20
C ILE A 881 33.32 44.26 -22.09
N THR A 882 33.76 45.52 -22.20
CA THR A 882 35.03 45.86 -22.86
C THR A 882 36.01 46.33 -21.81
N VAL A 883 37.18 45.68 -21.73
CA VAL A 883 38.30 46.13 -20.90
C VAL A 883 39.23 46.97 -21.77
N PRO A 884 39.28 48.30 -21.61
CA PRO A 884 40.19 49.15 -22.35
C PRO A 884 41.61 49.08 -21.78
N VAL A 885 42.59 48.96 -22.69
CA VAL A 885 44.03 48.88 -22.37
C VAL A 885 44.75 49.98 -23.13
N PHE A 886 45.68 50.70 -22.47
CA PHE A 886 46.46 51.74 -23.12
C PHE A 886 47.32 51.17 -24.26
N SER A 887 47.10 51.66 -25.49
CA SER A 887 47.78 51.20 -26.71
C SER A 887 49.13 51.92 -26.92
N ASP A 888 49.99 51.89 -25.92
CA ASP A 888 51.35 52.43 -26.02
C ASP A 888 52.27 51.47 -26.80
N ASN A 889 53.13 52.01 -27.66
CA ASN A 889 53.98 51.21 -28.55
C ASN A 889 55.46 51.55 -28.35
N TYR A 890 56.17 50.67 -27.65
CA TYR A 890 57.64 50.65 -27.54
C TYR A 890 58.20 49.34 -28.08
N SER A 891 59.52 49.33 -28.29
CA SER A 891 60.31 48.14 -28.54
C SER A 891 61.72 48.38 -28.03
N VAL A 892 62.25 47.44 -27.25
CA VAL A 892 63.68 47.35 -26.92
C VAL A 892 64.33 46.27 -27.79
N MET A 893 65.65 46.35 -27.96
CA MET A 893 66.45 45.34 -28.64
C MET A 893 66.37 43.98 -27.93
N ASP A 894 66.24 42.90 -28.71
CA ASP A 894 66.18 41.52 -28.22
C ASP A 894 67.44 41.10 -27.43
N ASP A 895 67.25 40.24 -26.43
CA ASP A 895 68.31 39.58 -25.65
C ASP A 895 69.38 38.96 -26.56
N THR A 896 70.66 39.25 -26.27
CA THR A 896 71.76 38.96 -27.18
C THR A 896 72.96 38.33 -26.46
N LEU A 897 73.29 37.09 -26.86
CA LEU A 897 74.43 36.32 -26.37
C LEU A 897 75.71 36.65 -27.14
N ILE A 898 76.75 37.08 -26.43
CA ILE A 898 78.07 37.41 -27.00
C ILE A 898 79.23 36.69 -26.26
N CYS A 899 80.45 36.82 -26.78
CA CYS A 899 81.67 36.45 -26.08
C CYS A 899 82.21 37.68 -25.32
N SER A 900 82.77 37.49 -24.11
CA SER A 900 83.22 38.61 -23.25
C SER A 900 84.20 39.57 -23.94
N GLY A 901 84.03 40.87 -23.67
CA GLY A 901 84.96 41.91 -24.10
C GLY A 901 84.74 42.41 -25.53
N PHE A 902 83.71 41.93 -26.22
CA PHE A 902 83.22 42.52 -27.46
C PHE A 902 82.17 43.62 -27.16
N PRO A 903 82.21 44.77 -27.85
CA PRO A 903 81.27 45.87 -27.62
C PRO A 903 79.91 45.62 -28.30
N LEU A 904 78.85 46.12 -27.68
CA LEU A 904 77.46 46.04 -28.18
C LEU A 904 76.76 47.38 -27.98
N THR A 905 75.87 47.76 -28.91
CA THR A 905 74.95 48.91 -28.74
C THR A 905 73.58 48.36 -28.39
N LEU A 906 72.93 48.97 -27.40
CA LEU A 906 71.55 48.66 -27.03
C LEU A 906 70.63 49.70 -27.67
N GLU A 907 69.38 49.34 -27.97
CA GLU A 907 68.42 50.24 -28.60
C GLU A 907 67.04 50.13 -27.95
N ALA A 908 66.35 51.26 -27.78
CA ALA A 908 64.96 51.35 -27.34
C ALA A 908 64.17 52.35 -28.18
N TYR A 909 62.85 52.22 -28.28
CA TYR A 909 61.98 53.07 -29.11
C TYR A 909 60.62 53.31 -28.43
N GLY A 910 59.89 54.34 -28.86
CA GLY A 910 58.51 54.64 -28.44
C GLY A 910 58.33 55.60 -27.25
N GLY A 911 59.25 55.57 -26.28
CA GLY A 911 59.19 56.40 -25.08
C GLY A 911 59.33 57.90 -25.29
N SER A 912 58.72 58.68 -24.40
CA SER A 912 58.92 60.14 -24.30
C SER A 912 60.21 60.52 -23.56
N SER A 913 60.70 59.62 -22.70
CA SER A 913 62.03 59.63 -22.11
C SER A 913 62.47 58.19 -21.80
N TYR A 914 63.78 57.97 -21.75
CA TYR A 914 64.42 56.68 -21.52
C TYR A 914 65.43 56.83 -20.38
N ASN A 915 65.38 55.93 -19.41
CA ASN A 915 66.26 55.94 -18.25
C ASN A 915 66.87 54.54 -18.11
N TRP A 916 68.05 54.32 -18.72
CA TRP A 916 68.78 53.06 -18.58
C TRP A 916 69.49 53.02 -17.23
N GLN A 917 69.35 51.91 -16.51
CA GLN A 917 70.01 51.72 -15.22
C GLN A 917 71.54 51.75 -15.39
N SER A 918 72.20 52.71 -14.75
CA SER A 918 73.58 53.08 -15.05
C SER A 918 74.61 52.03 -14.61
N ASP A 919 75.22 51.35 -15.58
CA ASP A 919 76.39 50.47 -15.40
C ASP A 919 77.72 51.21 -15.69
N PRO A 920 78.84 50.94 -15.01
CA PRO A 920 80.13 51.60 -15.26
C PRO A 920 80.73 51.40 -16.66
N SER A 921 80.29 50.40 -17.43
CA SER A 921 80.69 50.18 -18.83
C SER A 921 79.77 50.86 -19.85
N MET A 922 78.61 51.37 -19.42
CA MET A 922 77.61 51.99 -20.29
C MET A 922 77.93 53.45 -20.60
N GLN A 923 77.88 53.83 -21.88
CA GLN A 923 77.98 55.21 -22.33
C GLN A 923 76.62 55.77 -22.74
N ASN A 924 76.27 56.93 -22.16
CA ASN A 924 75.02 57.69 -22.39
C ASN A 924 73.72 57.00 -21.91
N PRO A 925 73.58 56.61 -20.62
CA PRO A 925 72.39 55.92 -20.10
C PRO A 925 71.05 56.69 -20.18
N GLY A 926 71.07 58.02 -20.31
CA GLY A 926 69.86 58.81 -20.58
C GLY A 926 69.50 58.91 -22.08
N SER A 927 70.03 58.02 -22.92
CA SER A 927 69.87 58.03 -24.38
C SER A 927 68.96 56.91 -24.85
N GLN A 928 68.42 57.08 -26.05
CA GLN A 928 67.68 56.06 -26.76
C GLN A 928 68.56 54.85 -27.14
N THR A 929 69.85 55.07 -27.39
CA THR A 929 70.79 54.04 -27.85
C THR A 929 72.14 54.10 -27.11
N PRO A 930 72.25 53.56 -25.88
CA PRO A 930 73.51 53.50 -25.15
C PRO A 930 74.44 52.38 -25.68
N THR A 931 75.76 52.56 -25.52
CA THR A 931 76.75 51.53 -25.88
C THR A 931 77.35 50.91 -24.63
N VAL A 932 77.52 49.60 -24.62
CA VAL A 932 78.06 48.79 -23.51
C VAL A 932 79.22 47.92 -23.98
N THR A 933 80.05 47.43 -23.06
CA THR A 933 81.10 46.44 -23.37
C THR A 933 81.28 45.48 -22.19
N PRO A 934 80.29 44.60 -21.96
CA PRO A 934 80.31 43.69 -20.82
C PRO A 934 81.44 42.65 -20.90
N ASN A 935 81.97 42.32 -19.73
CA ASN A 935 82.95 41.22 -19.54
C ASN A 935 82.38 40.08 -18.68
N ASN A 936 81.13 40.24 -18.21
CA ASN A 936 80.29 39.25 -17.55
C ASN A 936 78.85 39.49 -18.05
N SER A 937 78.01 38.45 -18.05
CA SER A 937 76.60 38.55 -18.41
C SER A 937 75.89 39.64 -17.59
N THR A 938 75.31 40.64 -18.27
CA THR A 938 74.72 41.82 -17.62
C THR A 938 73.31 42.08 -18.17
N MET A 939 72.33 42.13 -17.27
CA MET A 939 71.01 42.69 -17.56
C MET A 939 71.11 44.21 -17.61
N TYR A 940 70.64 44.83 -18.71
CA TYR A 940 70.49 46.27 -18.80
C TYR A 940 69.01 46.62 -18.83
N TYR A 941 68.52 47.20 -17.73
CA TYR A 941 67.14 47.65 -17.58
C TYR A 941 66.97 49.07 -18.14
N VAL A 942 65.84 49.30 -18.81
CA VAL A 942 65.39 50.62 -19.26
C VAL A 942 63.98 50.90 -18.77
N GLU A 943 63.84 52.02 -18.07
CA GLU A 943 62.55 52.60 -17.73
C GLU A 943 62.11 53.53 -18.88
N ILE A 944 60.99 53.18 -19.53
CA ILE A 944 60.43 53.87 -20.69
C ILE A 944 59.13 54.55 -20.28
N THR A 945 59.17 55.87 -20.10
CA THR A 945 57.99 56.64 -19.70
C THR A 945 57.20 57.11 -20.93
N MET A 946 55.93 56.72 -21.01
CA MET A 946 55.05 57.05 -22.13
C MET A 946 54.30 58.37 -21.95
N ALA A 947 53.78 58.91 -23.06
CA ALA A 947 52.90 60.08 -23.05
C ALA A 947 51.53 59.82 -22.40
N SER A 948 51.15 58.54 -22.22
CA SER A 948 49.98 58.09 -21.45
C SER A 948 50.15 58.22 -19.94
N GLY A 949 51.39 58.27 -19.44
CA GLY A 949 51.72 58.12 -18.03
C GLY A 949 51.98 56.67 -17.57
N CYS A 950 51.71 55.66 -18.40
CA CYS A 950 52.19 54.31 -18.14
C CYS A 950 53.74 54.29 -18.21
N ILE A 951 54.37 53.63 -17.22
CA ILE A 951 55.81 53.40 -17.17
C ILE A 951 56.03 51.94 -17.55
N TYR A 952 56.74 51.70 -18.65
CA TYR A 952 57.11 50.36 -19.07
C TYR A 952 58.57 50.14 -18.72
N ASN A 953 58.83 49.19 -17.83
CA ASN A 953 60.16 48.67 -17.59
C ASN A 953 60.40 47.51 -18.54
N ASP A 954 61.49 47.59 -19.28
CA ASP A 954 61.94 46.55 -20.19
C ASP A 954 63.45 46.32 -19.97
N SER A 955 63.99 45.22 -20.48
CA SER A 955 65.38 44.87 -20.24
C SER A 955 65.96 44.01 -21.35
N VAL A 956 67.18 44.36 -21.77
CA VAL A 956 67.98 43.51 -22.65
C VAL A 956 69.05 42.80 -21.82
N PHE A 957 69.03 41.48 -21.83
CA PHE A 957 70.12 40.65 -21.33
C PHE A 957 71.23 40.60 -22.37
N VAL A 958 72.41 41.07 -21.98
CA VAL A 958 73.63 40.83 -22.75
C VAL A 958 74.44 39.77 -22.04
N GLU A 959 74.14 38.52 -22.36
CA GLU A 959 74.85 37.37 -21.80
C GLU A 959 76.27 37.31 -22.40
N THR A 960 77.29 37.11 -21.57
CA THR A 960 78.67 36.94 -22.03
C THR A 960 79.26 35.62 -21.54
N ILE A 961 79.42 34.66 -22.43
CA ILE A 961 79.95 33.33 -22.08
C ILE A 961 81.46 33.23 -22.33
N ASN A 962 82.15 32.60 -21.37
CA ASN A 962 83.61 32.52 -21.31
C ASN A 962 84.12 31.06 -21.31
N SER A 963 83.23 30.09 -21.46
CA SER A 963 83.51 28.66 -21.33
C SER A 963 82.53 27.80 -22.13
N LEU A 964 82.86 26.51 -22.23
CA LEU A 964 81.93 25.45 -22.62
C LEU A 964 80.65 25.48 -21.75
N PRO A 965 79.51 24.97 -22.25
CA PRO A 965 78.27 24.93 -21.49
C PRO A 965 78.42 24.05 -20.23
N VAL A 966 77.78 24.47 -19.14
CA VAL A 966 77.70 23.69 -17.90
C VAL A 966 76.27 23.15 -17.81
N PRO A 967 76.06 21.83 -17.93
CA PRO A 967 74.73 21.25 -17.88
C PRO A 967 74.12 21.36 -16.47
N SER A 968 72.80 21.50 -16.41
CA SER A 968 72.02 21.34 -15.20
C SER A 968 70.75 20.57 -15.53
N MET A 969 70.59 19.40 -14.91
CA MET A 969 69.52 18.44 -15.21
C MET A 969 68.42 18.45 -14.16
N THR A 970 67.30 17.81 -14.50
CA THR A 970 66.36 17.28 -13.50
C THR A 970 67.09 16.24 -12.66
N ASN A 971 66.90 16.26 -11.34
CA ASN A 971 67.50 15.28 -10.44
C ASN A 971 66.92 13.86 -10.69
N ASP A 972 67.67 12.84 -10.27
CA ASP A 972 67.17 11.47 -10.21
C ASP A 972 65.88 11.40 -9.38
N THR A 973 64.90 10.62 -9.85
CA THR A 973 63.52 10.66 -9.34
C THR A 973 62.80 9.31 -9.48
N THR A 974 61.68 9.15 -8.78
CA THR A 974 60.94 7.89 -8.64
C THR A 974 59.46 8.09 -9.00
N ILE A 975 58.87 7.13 -9.73
CA ILE A 975 57.47 7.14 -10.20
C ILE A 975 56.79 5.76 -10.00
N CYS A 976 55.46 5.70 -10.04
CA CYS A 976 54.73 4.43 -10.03
C CYS A 976 54.69 3.81 -11.44
N LEU A 977 54.51 2.50 -11.53
CA LEU A 977 54.44 1.75 -12.79
C LEU A 977 53.22 2.18 -13.64
N GLY A 978 53.46 3.03 -14.64
CA GLY A 978 52.44 3.54 -15.56
C GLY A 978 52.49 5.06 -15.76
N ASP A 979 53.10 5.78 -14.82
CA ASP A 979 53.15 7.25 -14.82
C ASP A 979 53.93 7.84 -16.00
N GLN A 980 53.57 9.07 -16.38
CA GLN A 980 54.29 9.86 -17.38
C GLN A 980 54.98 11.06 -16.71
N ILE A 981 56.28 11.23 -16.96
CA ILE A 981 57.09 12.31 -16.39
C ILE A 981 57.70 13.20 -17.48
N THR A 982 57.92 14.47 -17.13
CA THR A 982 58.63 15.46 -17.96
C THR A 982 60.01 15.74 -17.38
N LEU A 983 61.05 15.43 -18.14
CA LEU A 983 62.44 15.73 -17.82
C LEU A 983 62.83 17.08 -18.43
N SER A 984 63.75 17.80 -17.79
CA SER A 984 64.26 19.11 -18.22
C SER A 984 65.77 19.22 -18.07
N ALA A 985 66.37 20.01 -18.96
CA ALA A 985 67.81 20.26 -19.07
C ALA A 985 68.07 21.75 -19.34
N GLN A 986 69.14 22.29 -18.75
CA GLN A 986 69.56 23.68 -18.90
C GLN A 986 71.08 23.77 -19.11
N GLY A 987 71.57 24.92 -19.58
CA GLY A 987 73.01 25.20 -19.73
C GLY A 987 73.52 25.51 -21.13
N GLY A 988 72.66 25.51 -22.16
CA GLY A 988 73.03 25.85 -23.54
C GLY A 988 71.90 26.33 -24.43
N THR A 989 72.21 26.48 -25.72
CA THR A 989 71.33 27.01 -26.78
C THR A 989 70.67 25.92 -27.64
N THR A 990 71.21 24.69 -27.68
CA THR A 990 70.54 23.53 -28.31
C THR A 990 70.71 22.27 -27.46
N TYR A 991 69.75 21.35 -27.59
CA TYR A 991 69.57 20.18 -26.73
C TYR A 991 69.10 18.98 -27.56
N ILE A 992 69.73 17.81 -27.43
CA ILE A 992 69.35 16.54 -28.09
C ILE A 992 69.32 15.41 -27.07
N TRP A 993 68.19 14.71 -26.92
CA TRP A 993 67.98 13.67 -25.90
C TRP A 993 68.04 12.24 -26.45
N SER A 994 68.44 11.28 -25.61
CA SER A 994 68.53 9.85 -25.95
C SER A 994 68.38 8.95 -24.71
N PRO A 995 68.00 7.66 -24.84
CA PRO A 995 67.67 6.93 -26.06
C PRO A 995 66.28 7.27 -26.60
N THR A 996 66.17 7.42 -27.92
CA THR A 996 64.96 7.98 -28.57
C THR A 996 63.72 7.07 -28.49
N ASN A 997 63.88 5.79 -28.15
CA ASN A 997 62.77 4.83 -28.04
C ASN A 997 62.04 4.87 -26.69
N LEU A 998 62.47 5.72 -25.74
CA LEU A 998 61.81 5.95 -24.45
C LEU A 998 61.18 7.36 -24.36
N LEU A 999 61.33 8.19 -25.40
CA LEU A 999 61.03 9.62 -25.34
C LEU A 999 59.99 10.01 -26.41
N THR A 1000 59.01 10.84 -26.05
CA THR A 1000 58.00 11.33 -27.00
C THR A 1000 58.49 12.52 -27.83
N ASN A 1001 59.46 13.29 -27.33
CA ASN A 1001 60.23 14.29 -28.07
C ASN A 1001 61.71 14.23 -27.69
N ILE A 1002 62.60 14.56 -28.64
CA ILE A 1002 64.06 14.39 -28.49
C ILE A 1002 64.87 15.67 -28.72
N ASN A 1003 64.22 16.78 -29.05
CA ASN A 1003 64.85 18.08 -29.32
C ASN A 1003 64.22 19.14 -28.41
N GLY A 1004 65.05 20.02 -27.84
CA GLY A 1004 64.63 21.11 -26.94
C GLY A 1004 64.97 20.87 -25.47
N ALA A 1005 64.77 21.88 -24.62
CA ALA A 1005 65.20 21.88 -23.21
C ALA A 1005 64.39 20.95 -22.28
N SER A 1006 63.39 20.23 -22.80
CA SER A 1006 62.62 19.23 -22.05
C SER A 1006 62.23 18.04 -22.93
N ALA A 1007 62.03 16.88 -22.30
CA ALA A 1007 61.65 15.63 -22.94
C ALA A 1007 60.63 14.86 -22.06
N GLN A 1008 59.58 14.30 -22.67
CA GLN A 1008 58.59 13.48 -21.95
C GLN A 1008 58.79 11.97 -22.15
N THR A 1009 58.46 11.18 -21.12
CA THR A 1009 58.74 9.74 -21.07
C THR A 1009 57.76 8.98 -20.16
N ASN A 1010 57.47 7.72 -20.50
CA ASN A 1010 56.52 6.82 -19.81
C ASN A 1010 57.19 5.48 -19.44
N ILE A 1011 58.24 5.58 -18.63
CA ILE A 1011 59.21 4.51 -18.38
C ILE A 1011 58.56 3.31 -17.66
N GLN A 1012 58.69 2.12 -18.25
CA GLN A 1012 58.12 0.87 -17.72
C GLN A 1012 59.08 0.08 -16.81
N SER A 1013 60.34 0.51 -16.69
CA SER A 1013 61.36 -0.08 -15.81
C SER A 1013 62.54 0.87 -15.63
N THR A 1014 63.09 0.99 -14.42
CA THR A 1014 64.16 1.94 -14.05
C THR A 1014 65.22 2.14 -15.13
N SER A 1015 65.36 3.37 -15.63
CA SER A 1015 66.12 3.71 -16.84
C SER A 1015 66.92 5.00 -16.71
N GLN A 1016 68.07 5.08 -17.38
CA GLN A 1016 68.90 6.27 -17.47
C GLN A 1016 68.76 6.95 -18.85
N ILE A 1017 68.61 8.27 -18.86
CA ILE A 1017 68.36 9.10 -20.03
C ILE A 1017 69.45 10.19 -20.12
N PHE A 1018 69.90 10.50 -21.32
CA PHE A 1018 71.05 11.36 -21.63
C PHE A 1018 70.65 12.55 -22.50
N VAL A 1019 71.37 13.67 -22.39
CA VAL A 1019 71.20 14.85 -23.25
C VAL A 1019 72.54 15.47 -23.67
N GLU A 1020 72.69 15.78 -24.96
CA GLU A 1020 73.76 16.63 -25.49
C GLU A 1020 73.31 18.09 -25.49
N ILE A 1021 74.12 19.00 -24.93
CA ILE A 1021 73.83 20.42 -24.75
C ILE A 1021 74.95 21.26 -25.39
N SER A 1022 74.62 22.22 -26.25
CA SER A 1022 75.62 23.06 -26.93
C SER A 1022 75.35 24.57 -26.84
N ASN A 1023 76.41 25.38 -26.77
CA ASN A 1023 76.40 26.84 -26.82
C ASN A 1023 77.43 27.36 -27.85
N PRO A 1024 77.50 28.68 -28.15
CA PRO A 1024 78.47 29.25 -29.10
C PRO A 1024 79.97 29.02 -28.80
N CYS A 1025 80.33 28.46 -27.64
CA CYS A 1025 81.69 28.07 -27.29
C CYS A 1025 81.95 26.54 -27.36
N GLY A 1026 80.93 25.68 -27.42
CA GLY A 1026 81.07 24.23 -27.62
C GLY A 1026 79.92 23.36 -27.08
N THR A 1027 80.15 22.05 -26.96
CA THR A 1027 79.12 21.03 -26.62
C THR A 1027 79.57 20.12 -25.48
N VAL A 1028 78.64 19.70 -24.62
CA VAL A 1028 78.81 18.79 -23.45
C VAL A 1028 77.64 17.79 -23.39
N LEU A 1029 77.80 16.66 -22.69
CA LEU A 1029 76.81 15.57 -22.51
C LEU A 1029 76.54 15.36 -21.01
N ASP A 1030 75.29 15.12 -20.61
CA ASP A 1030 74.86 14.82 -19.23
C ASP A 1030 73.71 13.79 -19.16
N SER A 1031 73.28 13.36 -17.96
CA SER A 1031 72.26 12.31 -17.76
C SER A 1031 71.43 12.40 -16.47
N VAL A 1032 70.28 11.72 -16.43
CA VAL A 1032 69.38 11.54 -15.28
C VAL A 1032 68.85 10.09 -15.21
N ILE A 1033 68.59 9.58 -14.01
CA ILE A 1033 67.97 8.26 -13.74
C ILE A 1033 66.53 8.44 -13.27
N VAL A 1034 65.60 7.64 -13.81
CA VAL A 1034 64.22 7.54 -13.32
C VAL A 1034 63.97 6.11 -12.85
N GLU A 1035 63.54 5.97 -11.60
CA GLU A 1035 63.21 4.71 -10.94
C GLU A 1035 61.70 4.44 -10.95
N VAL A 1036 61.30 3.18 -11.16
CA VAL A 1036 59.89 2.78 -11.28
C VAL A 1036 59.54 1.75 -10.20
N ILE A 1037 58.46 1.98 -9.47
CA ILE A 1037 58.00 1.14 -8.35
C ILE A 1037 56.60 0.55 -8.61
N GLU A 1038 56.39 -0.70 -8.20
CA GLU A 1038 55.12 -1.43 -8.22
C GLU A 1038 54.76 -1.93 -6.80
N VAL A 1039 53.46 -2.06 -6.52
CA VAL A 1039 52.93 -2.75 -5.33
C VAL A 1039 52.49 -4.19 -5.63
N PHE A 1040 52.82 -5.09 -4.71
CA PHE A 1040 52.46 -6.52 -4.75
C PHE A 1040 51.67 -6.89 -3.50
N PRO A 1041 50.37 -6.55 -3.43
CA PRO A 1041 49.50 -6.97 -2.35
C PRO A 1041 49.08 -8.44 -2.48
N GLU A 1042 48.68 -9.04 -1.36
CA GLU A 1042 48.03 -10.36 -1.28
C GLU A 1042 46.71 -10.20 -0.49
N ILE A 1043 45.72 -11.06 -0.74
CA ILE A 1043 44.40 -11.10 -0.07
C ILE A 1043 44.09 -12.54 0.36
N VAL A 1044 43.18 -12.72 1.31
CA VAL A 1044 42.65 -14.04 1.71
C VAL A 1044 41.84 -14.71 0.58
N ASP A 1045 41.83 -16.05 0.56
CA ASP A 1045 40.99 -16.86 -0.32
C ASP A 1045 39.48 -16.74 0.01
N ASP A 1046 38.62 -17.03 -0.97
CA ASP A 1046 37.15 -17.08 -0.84
C ASP A 1046 36.68 -18.03 0.28
N THR A 1047 35.56 -17.70 0.96
CA THR A 1047 35.06 -18.46 2.12
C THR A 1047 33.54 -18.63 2.15
N ILE A 1048 33.07 -19.59 2.96
CA ILE A 1048 31.64 -19.91 3.17
C ILE A 1048 31.34 -19.92 4.68
N ILE A 1049 30.18 -19.37 5.09
CA ILE A 1049 29.72 -19.23 6.49
C ILE A 1049 28.23 -19.59 6.63
N CYS A 1050 27.66 -19.73 7.83
CA CYS A 1050 26.18 -19.74 7.95
C CYS A 1050 25.63 -18.31 7.79
N PRO A 1051 24.39 -18.11 7.30
CA PRO A 1051 23.75 -16.80 7.32
C PRO A 1051 23.76 -16.20 8.74
N GLY A 1052 24.28 -14.98 8.89
CA GLY A 1052 24.45 -14.29 10.16
C GLY A 1052 25.80 -14.47 10.87
N ASP A 1053 26.64 -15.44 10.47
CA ASP A 1053 28.02 -15.60 10.99
C ASP A 1053 28.96 -14.46 10.52
N LEU A 1054 30.19 -14.45 11.04
CA LEU A 1054 31.24 -13.50 10.67
C LEU A 1054 32.36 -14.19 9.88
N ALA A 1055 32.61 -13.73 8.65
CA ALA A 1055 33.85 -14.03 7.93
C ALA A 1055 34.99 -13.12 8.41
N THR A 1056 36.24 -13.58 8.30
CA THR A 1056 37.45 -12.76 8.59
C THR A 1056 38.21 -12.52 7.30
N LEU A 1057 38.26 -11.26 6.86
CA LEU A 1057 38.98 -10.84 5.66
C LEU A 1057 40.30 -10.17 6.03
N TRP A 1058 41.36 -10.45 5.27
CA TRP A 1058 42.65 -9.80 5.44
C TRP A 1058 43.37 -9.61 4.11
N ALA A 1059 44.23 -8.59 4.08
CA ALA A 1059 45.09 -8.24 2.94
C ALA A 1059 46.46 -7.76 3.44
N SER A 1060 47.49 -7.91 2.62
CA SER A 1060 48.86 -7.54 2.97
C SER A 1060 49.58 -6.83 1.81
N GLY A 1061 50.79 -6.31 2.07
CA GLY A 1061 51.65 -5.70 1.02
C GLY A 1061 51.55 -4.18 0.86
N GLY A 1062 50.79 -3.48 1.71
CA GLY A 1062 50.68 -2.02 1.75
C GLY A 1062 51.01 -1.41 3.12
N SER A 1063 50.89 -0.09 3.18
CA SER A 1063 50.87 0.74 4.39
C SER A 1063 49.49 1.35 4.69
N SER A 1064 48.60 1.38 3.69
CA SER A 1064 47.20 1.79 3.80
C SER A 1064 46.30 0.80 3.05
N TYR A 1065 45.08 0.63 3.56
CA TYR A 1065 44.08 -0.33 3.09
C TYR A 1065 42.71 0.36 3.09
N SER A 1066 41.89 0.09 2.09
CA SER A 1066 40.50 0.56 2.01
C SER A 1066 39.63 -0.52 1.37
N TRP A 1067 38.76 -1.14 2.15
CA TRP A 1067 37.86 -2.22 1.73
C TRP A 1067 36.47 -1.68 1.33
N THR A 1068 35.81 -2.35 0.39
CA THR A 1068 34.41 -2.09 -0.03
C THR A 1068 33.69 -3.42 -0.33
N PRO A 1069 32.35 -3.52 -0.24
CA PRO A 1069 31.43 -2.60 0.44
C PRO A 1069 31.79 -2.41 1.93
N VAL A 1070 31.61 -1.20 2.46
CA VAL A 1070 32.00 -0.86 3.85
C VAL A 1070 30.92 -1.20 4.87
N GLU A 1071 29.67 -1.32 4.40
CA GLU A 1071 28.43 -1.38 5.17
C GLU A 1071 28.32 -2.66 6.02
N THR A 1072 28.99 -3.71 5.58
CA THR A 1072 29.04 -5.04 6.23
C THR A 1072 30.42 -5.34 6.85
N LEU A 1073 31.30 -4.34 6.99
CA LEU A 1073 32.68 -4.51 7.46
C LEU A 1073 32.95 -3.82 8.81
N SER A 1074 33.57 -4.56 9.74
CA SER A 1074 33.86 -4.04 11.09
C SER A 1074 35.00 -3.02 11.15
N SER A 1075 35.91 -3.02 10.16
CA SER A 1075 37.14 -2.23 10.18
C SER A 1075 37.71 -2.00 8.76
N PRO A 1076 36.96 -1.36 7.84
CA PRO A 1076 37.29 -1.30 6.41
C PRO A 1076 38.56 -0.50 6.04
N ASN A 1077 39.29 0.07 7.00
CA ASN A 1077 40.55 0.80 6.75
C ASN A 1077 41.80 0.07 7.29
N ASN A 1078 41.65 -1.17 7.75
CA ASN A 1078 42.73 -1.99 8.32
C ASN A 1078 43.20 -3.08 7.33
N ASP A 1079 44.36 -3.67 7.63
CA ASP A 1079 44.88 -4.88 6.98
C ASP A 1079 44.01 -6.13 7.26
N THR A 1080 43.24 -6.13 8.35
CA THR A 1080 42.25 -7.17 8.70
C THR A 1080 40.91 -6.56 9.14
N THR A 1081 39.80 -7.11 8.65
CA THR A 1081 38.42 -6.73 9.01
C THR A 1081 37.54 -7.97 9.15
N LEU A 1082 36.49 -7.90 9.98
CA LEU A 1082 35.41 -8.88 9.96
C LEU A 1082 34.37 -8.44 8.93
N ALA A 1083 33.71 -9.41 8.30
CA ALA A 1083 32.67 -9.22 7.31
C ALA A 1083 31.40 -9.97 7.73
N GLN A 1084 30.27 -9.28 7.73
CA GLN A 1084 28.93 -9.84 7.99
C GLN A 1084 28.01 -9.58 6.79
N PRO A 1085 28.24 -10.25 5.65
CA PRO A 1085 27.34 -10.14 4.51
C PRO A 1085 25.94 -10.64 4.87
N VAL A 1086 24.92 -10.02 4.27
CA VAL A 1086 23.51 -10.47 4.31
C VAL A 1086 23.13 -11.32 3.09
N ASP A 1087 23.90 -11.21 2.01
CA ASP A 1087 23.83 -11.99 0.77
C ASP A 1087 25.24 -12.37 0.30
N PRO A 1088 25.44 -13.40 -0.55
CA PRO A 1088 26.76 -13.76 -1.07
C PRO A 1088 27.47 -12.59 -1.77
N THR A 1089 28.53 -12.07 -1.14
CA THR A 1089 29.12 -10.75 -1.43
C THR A 1089 30.58 -10.85 -1.86
N THR A 1090 30.95 -10.13 -2.91
CA THR A 1090 32.35 -9.88 -3.27
C THR A 1090 32.84 -8.59 -2.59
N TYR A 1091 33.91 -8.70 -1.82
CA TYR A 1091 34.61 -7.57 -1.22
C TYR A 1091 35.85 -7.24 -2.03
N GLN A 1092 36.11 -5.95 -2.21
CA GLN A 1092 37.33 -5.42 -2.83
C GLN A 1092 38.19 -4.73 -1.77
N VAL A 1093 39.50 -4.66 -1.98
CA VAL A 1093 40.43 -3.88 -1.15
C VAL A 1093 41.44 -3.13 -2.01
N LEU A 1094 41.48 -1.80 -1.86
CA LEU A 1094 42.53 -0.95 -2.38
C LEU A 1094 43.70 -0.96 -1.40
N VAL A 1095 44.90 -1.32 -1.87
CA VAL A 1095 46.12 -1.41 -1.06
C VAL A 1095 47.16 -0.43 -1.59
N GLU A 1096 47.69 0.42 -0.72
CA GLU A 1096 48.60 1.53 -1.04
C GLU A 1096 49.94 1.44 -0.31
N ASN A 1097 51.03 1.89 -0.94
CA ASN A 1097 52.34 2.00 -0.29
C ASN A 1097 52.65 3.43 0.21
N THR A 1098 53.74 3.57 0.97
CA THR A 1098 54.19 4.84 1.57
C THR A 1098 54.65 5.91 0.57
N LEU A 1099 54.53 5.65 -0.74
CA LEU A 1099 54.87 6.55 -1.84
C LEU A 1099 53.65 6.89 -2.72
N GLY A 1100 52.45 6.35 -2.39
CA GLY A 1100 51.19 6.63 -3.10
C GLY A 1100 50.89 5.72 -4.29
N CYS A 1101 51.65 4.65 -4.52
CA CYS A 1101 51.28 3.65 -5.53
C CYS A 1101 50.23 2.69 -4.97
N SER A 1102 49.13 2.48 -5.69
CA SER A 1102 47.95 1.70 -5.25
C SER A 1102 47.61 0.53 -6.18
N LYS A 1103 46.87 -0.47 -5.67
CA LYS A 1103 46.39 -1.65 -6.42
C LYS A 1103 45.20 -2.30 -5.72
N THR A 1104 44.20 -2.77 -6.48
CA THR A 1104 42.99 -3.41 -5.94
C THR A 1104 43.05 -4.93 -6.04
N LEU A 1105 42.45 -5.64 -5.07
CA LEU A 1105 42.23 -7.09 -5.04
C LEU A 1105 40.79 -7.41 -4.59
N ASP A 1106 40.26 -8.59 -4.95
CA ASP A 1106 38.87 -9.01 -4.68
C ASP A 1106 38.83 -10.37 -3.93
N VAL A 1107 37.80 -10.61 -3.11
CA VAL A 1107 37.51 -11.89 -2.42
C VAL A 1107 36.00 -12.09 -2.22
N PHE A 1108 35.51 -13.33 -2.33
CA PHE A 1108 34.09 -13.67 -2.23
C PHE A 1108 33.71 -14.40 -0.93
N VAL A 1109 32.56 -14.03 -0.34
CA VAL A 1109 31.97 -14.67 0.84
C VAL A 1109 30.57 -15.20 0.50
N ASN A 1110 30.29 -16.46 0.81
CA ASN A 1110 29.05 -17.16 0.44
C ASN A 1110 28.43 -17.91 1.64
N PHE A 1111 27.24 -18.50 1.49
CA PHE A 1111 26.49 -19.13 2.58
C PHE A 1111 26.30 -20.65 2.48
N HIS A 1112 26.16 -21.27 3.65
CA HIS A 1112 25.55 -22.57 3.84
C HIS A 1112 24.01 -22.48 3.87
N LEU A 1113 23.33 -23.57 3.49
CA LEU A 1113 21.88 -23.68 3.55
C LEU A 1113 21.42 -23.92 5.00
N ILE A 1114 20.43 -23.16 5.47
CA ILE A 1114 19.80 -23.36 6.78
C ILE A 1114 18.86 -24.59 6.79
N PRO A 1115 18.64 -25.24 7.95
CA PRO A 1115 17.64 -26.30 8.05
C PRO A 1115 16.22 -25.73 7.91
N ILE A 1116 15.35 -26.44 7.21
CA ILE A 1116 13.91 -26.16 7.16
C ILE A 1116 13.30 -26.68 8.46
N VAL A 1117 12.42 -25.91 9.09
CA VAL A 1117 11.72 -26.28 10.33
C VAL A 1117 10.27 -25.83 10.23
N GLN A 1118 9.33 -26.68 10.65
CA GLN A 1118 7.91 -26.33 10.78
C GLN A 1118 7.28 -27.02 11.99
N VAL A 1119 6.38 -26.35 12.70
CA VAL A 1119 5.56 -26.88 13.80
C VAL A 1119 4.08 -26.94 13.40
N SER A 1120 3.37 -27.96 13.88
CA SER A 1120 1.91 -28.08 13.77
C SER A 1120 1.28 -28.80 14.97
N GLY A 1121 0.02 -28.50 15.24
CA GLY A 1121 -0.75 -28.96 16.40
C GLY A 1121 -2.05 -28.17 16.52
N PRO A 1122 -2.92 -28.50 17.50
CA PRO A 1122 -4.18 -27.77 17.71
C PRO A 1122 -3.95 -26.45 18.47
N SER A 1123 -4.36 -25.32 17.90
CA SER A 1123 -4.24 -24.00 18.53
C SER A 1123 -5.24 -23.72 19.65
N PHE A 1124 -6.28 -24.55 19.81
CA PHE A 1124 -7.31 -24.41 20.84
C PHE A 1124 -7.63 -25.77 21.49
N VAL A 1125 -7.75 -25.80 22.82
CA VAL A 1125 -7.96 -27.02 23.63
C VAL A 1125 -8.75 -26.75 24.90
N LEU A 1126 -9.30 -27.81 25.51
CA LEU A 1126 -9.83 -27.76 26.88
C LEU A 1126 -8.70 -27.89 27.92
N ALA A 1127 -8.84 -27.22 29.07
CA ALA A 1127 -7.87 -27.30 30.16
C ALA A 1127 -7.67 -28.75 30.63
N GLY A 1128 -6.42 -29.23 30.62
CA GLY A 1128 -6.07 -30.60 31.00
C GLY A 1128 -6.31 -31.65 29.90
N GLN A 1129 -6.46 -31.24 28.64
CA GLN A 1129 -6.56 -32.12 27.47
C GLN A 1129 -5.18 -32.55 26.96
N GLU A 1130 -4.95 -33.85 26.77
CA GLU A 1130 -3.73 -34.35 26.11
C GLU A 1130 -3.78 -34.09 24.59
N ILE A 1131 -2.73 -33.48 24.05
CA ILE A 1131 -2.58 -33.15 22.63
C ILE A 1131 -1.21 -33.57 22.08
N GLU A 1132 -1.13 -33.70 20.76
CA GLU A 1132 0.11 -34.00 20.03
C GLU A 1132 0.61 -32.76 19.27
N LEU A 1133 1.89 -32.45 19.47
CA LEU A 1133 2.64 -31.43 18.76
C LEU A 1133 3.60 -32.12 17.79
N ILE A 1134 3.60 -31.70 16.53
CA ILE A 1134 4.40 -32.30 15.45
C ILE A 1134 5.38 -31.25 14.91
N GLY A 1135 6.65 -31.60 14.94
CA GLY A 1135 7.76 -30.80 14.42
C GLY A 1135 8.37 -31.53 13.25
N THR A 1136 8.66 -30.82 12.15
CA THR A 1136 9.30 -31.40 10.96
C THR A 1136 10.57 -30.63 10.61
N THR A 1137 11.62 -31.35 10.19
CA THR A 1137 12.85 -30.73 9.70
C THR A 1137 13.63 -31.65 8.76
N ASN A 1138 14.40 -31.06 7.85
CA ASN A 1138 15.41 -31.75 7.03
C ASN A 1138 16.74 -31.99 7.77
N ALA A 1139 16.92 -31.43 8.98
CA ALA A 1139 18.13 -31.60 9.78
C ALA A 1139 18.14 -32.94 10.54
N THR A 1140 19.34 -33.37 10.96
CA THR A 1140 19.55 -34.64 11.70
C THR A 1140 19.72 -34.47 13.21
N ASN A 1141 19.76 -33.22 13.68
CA ASN A 1141 19.84 -32.85 15.09
C ASN A 1141 18.74 -31.81 15.35
N TYR A 1142 17.81 -32.10 16.25
CA TYR A 1142 16.66 -31.24 16.55
C TYR A 1142 16.13 -31.54 17.95
N TYR A 1143 15.39 -30.60 18.53
CA TYR A 1143 14.82 -30.70 19.87
C TYR A 1143 13.65 -29.73 20.09
N TRP A 1144 12.82 -29.98 21.10
CA TRP A 1144 11.75 -29.07 21.53
C TRP A 1144 12.08 -28.34 22.84
N GLU A 1145 11.54 -27.14 22.98
CA GLU A 1145 11.57 -26.31 24.20
C GLU A 1145 10.16 -25.76 24.50
N SER A 1146 9.78 -25.71 25.78
CA SER A 1146 8.54 -25.11 26.31
C SER A 1146 8.66 -25.03 27.83
N ASP A 1147 7.88 -24.17 28.48
CA ASP A 1147 7.70 -24.18 29.94
C ASP A 1147 6.85 -25.37 30.41
N ASP A 1148 6.04 -25.95 29.51
CA ASP A 1148 5.14 -27.05 29.77
C ASP A 1148 5.85 -28.42 29.76
N SER A 1149 5.26 -29.42 30.43
CA SER A 1149 5.91 -30.74 30.62
C SER A 1149 5.85 -31.67 29.39
N LEU A 1150 6.68 -31.37 28.38
CA LEU A 1150 6.79 -32.15 27.14
C LEU A 1150 7.23 -33.63 27.36
N LEU A 1151 6.52 -34.57 26.74
CA LEU A 1151 6.82 -36.01 26.83
C LEU A 1151 8.13 -36.42 26.13
N CYS A 1152 8.51 -35.78 25.01
CA CYS A 1152 9.78 -36.03 24.33
C CYS A 1152 10.37 -34.77 23.67
N THR A 1153 11.37 -34.18 24.31
CA THR A 1153 12.11 -33.02 23.76
C THR A 1153 13.07 -33.36 22.60
N GLY A 1154 13.12 -34.60 22.12
CA GLY A 1154 14.03 -35.05 21.04
C GLY A 1154 13.36 -35.86 19.94
N CYS A 1155 12.05 -35.67 19.74
CA CYS A 1155 11.21 -36.43 18.81
C CYS A 1155 10.54 -35.51 17.78
N TYR A 1156 10.25 -36.01 16.57
CA TYR A 1156 9.42 -35.29 15.60
C TYR A 1156 7.95 -35.14 16.02
N SER A 1157 7.47 -35.89 17.02
CA SER A 1157 6.24 -35.55 17.74
C SER A 1157 6.40 -35.71 19.24
N THR A 1158 5.68 -34.91 20.01
CA THR A 1158 5.62 -34.99 21.46
C THR A 1158 4.18 -34.78 21.93
N LEU A 1159 3.81 -35.44 23.03
CA LEU A 1159 2.56 -35.16 23.73
C LEU A 1159 2.78 -34.10 24.82
N VAL A 1160 1.73 -33.35 25.12
CA VAL A 1160 1.64 -32.39 26.23
C VAL A 1160 0.20 -32.29 26.74
N ILE A 1161 0.03 -31.78 27.96
CA ILE A 1161 -1.26 -31.55 28.61
C ILE A 1161 -1.24 -30.11 29.16
N PRO A 1162 -1.62 -29.08 28.38
CA PRO A 1162 -1.73 -27.72 28.88
C PRO A 1162 -2.90 -27.58 29.86
N ASP A 1163 -2.61 -27.06 31.05
CA ASP A 1163 -3.62 -26.57 32.01
C ASP A 1163 -3.91 -25.06 31.80
N GLU A 1164 -2.97 -24.32 31.20
CA GLU A 1164 -3.01 -22.87 30.89
C GLU A 1164 -2.43 -22.62 29.48
N SER A 1165 -2.78 -21.50 28.84
CA SER A 1165 -2.37 -21.19 27.45
C SER A 1165 -0.85 -20.99 27.32
N SER A 1166 -0.19 -21.69 26.38
CA SER A 1166 1.28 -21.86 26.36
C SER A 1166 1.92 -21.94 24.96
N TYR A 1167 3.22 -21.61 24.88
CA TYR A 1167 4.05 -21.69 23.66
C TYR A 1167 4.94 -22.94 23.60
N TYR A 1168 5.17 -23.41 22.39
CA TYR A 1168 6.00 -24.58 22.08
C TYR A 1168 6.95 -24.29 20.92
N TYR A 1169 8.24 -24.53 21.12
CA TYR A 1169 9.30 -24.27 20.14
C TYR A 1169 9.94 -25.57 19.66
N PHE A 1170 10.20 -25.70 18.36
CA PHE A 1170 10.97 -26.80 17.78
C PHE A 1170 12.18 -26.23 17.05
N THR A 1171 13.38 -26.63 17.46
CA THR A 1171 14.66 -26.13 16.94
C THR A 1171 15.41 -27.25 16.22
N ALA A 1172 16.00 -26.94 15.05
CA ALA A 1172 16.84 -27.86 14.30
C ALA A 1172 18.23 -27.28 13.99
N ILE A 1173 19.20 -28.16 13.80
CA ILE A 1173 20.62 -27.86 13.58
C ILE A 1173 21.15 -28.76 12.46
N ASP A 1174 21.74 -28.15 11.43
CA ASP A 1174 22.27 -28.86 10.26
C ASP A 1174 23.68 -29.48 10.50
N THR A 1175 24.27 -30.06 9.47
CA THR A 1175 25.63 -30.63 9.51
C THR A 1175 26.77 -29.61 9.51
N ASN A 1176 26.53 -28.37 9.07
CA ASN A 1176 27.51 -27.28 9.09
C ASN A 1176 27.48 -26.51 10.43
N GLY A 1177 26.36 -26.57 11.15
CA GLY A 1177 26.12 -25.93 12.45
C GLY A 1177 25.02 -24.86 12.41
N CYS A 1178 24.48 -24.56 11.24
CA CYS A 1178 23.43 -23.57 11.04
C CYS A 1178 22.13 -24.05 11.72
N LYS A 1179 21.40 -23.12 12.34
CA LYS A 1179 20.17 -23.41 13.10
C LYS A 1179 18.95 -22.76 12.49
N ASN A 1180 17.78 -23.30 12.81
CA ASN A 1180 16.49 -22.66 12.57
C ASN A 1180 15.47 -23.14 13.64
N THR A 1181 14.38 -22.40 13.86
CA THR A 1181 13.37 -22.69 14.90
C THR A 1181 12.00 -22.20 14.43
N ASP A 1182 10.95 -22.99 14.72
CA ASP A 1182 9.56 -22.61 14.51
C ASP A 1182 8.74 -22.89 15.79
N SER A 1183 7.53 -22.31 15.90
CA SER A 1183 6.76 -22.32 17.16
C SER A 1183 5.25 -22.31 16.97
N LEU A 1184 4.54 -22.93 17.91
CA LEU A 1184 3.07 -22.92 18.02
C LEU A 1184 2.62 -22.46 19.41
N GLU A 1185 1.59 -21.61 19.43
CA GLU A 1185 0.81 -21.27 20.62
C GLU A 1185 -0.41 -22.19 20.72
N VAL A 1186 -0.77 -22.59 21.94
CA VAL A 1186 -1.99 -23.37 22.23
C VAL A 1186 -2.79 -22.65 23.31
N LEU A 1187 -4.03 -22.30 22.99
CA LEU A 1187 -4.94 -21.53 23.83
C LEU A 1187 -5.98 -22.44 24.51
N VAL A 1188 -6.28 -22.15 25.78
CA VAL A 1188 -7.19 -22.94 26.63
C VAL A 1188 -8.58 -22.28 26.71
N GLU A 1189 -9.66 -23.05 26.53
CA GLU A 1189 -11.04 -22.52 26.50
C GLU A 1189 -11.57 -21.97 27.85
N SER A 1190 -12.29 -20.85 27.78
CA SER A 1190 -13.01 -20.23 28.90
C SER A 1190 -14.25 -21.00 29.36
N SER A 1191 -14.58 -20.94 30.67
CA SER A 1191 -15.79 -21.57 31.20
C SER A 1191 -16.37 -20.88 32.44
N LEU A 1192 -17.70 -20.92 32.58
CA LEU A 1192 -18.45 -20.34 33.70
C LEU A 1192 -19.59 -21.26 34.18
N PHE A 1193 -19.71 -21.45 35.50
CA PHE A 1193 -20.80 -22.17 36.15
C PHE A 1193 -21.47 -21.34 37.26
N VAL A 1194 -22.79 -21.23 37.21
CA VAL A 1194 -23.60 -20.39 38.11
C VAL A 1194 -24.73 -21.23 38.75
N PRO A 1195 -24.82 -21.34 40.09
CA PRO A 1195 -25.89 -22.07 40.77
C PRO A 1195 -27.23 -21.31 40.75
N ASN A 1196 -28.34 -22.01 41.01
CA ASN A 1196 -29.69 -21.41 40.96
C ASN A 1196 -30.38 -21.25 42.34
N SER A 1197 -29.78 -21.78 43.42
CA SER A 1197 -30.35 -21.72 44.77
C SER A 1197 -29.30 -22.01 45.84
N PHE A 1198 -29.40 -21.29 46.96
CA PHE A 1198 -28.53 -21.48 48.13
C PHE A 1198 -29.29 -21.29 49.45
N THR A 1199 -28.73 -21.82 50.54
CA THR A 1199 -29.37 -21.94 51.85
C THR A 1199 -28.45 -21.39 52.95
N PRO A 1200 -28.40 -20.06 53.15
CA PRO A 1200 -27.60 -19.43 54.21
C PRO A 1200 -28.23 -19.66 55.59
N ASP A 1201 -27.90 -20.80 56.20
CA ASP A 1201 -28.36 -21.22 57.54
C ASP A 1201 -27.21 -21.42 58.57
N GLY A 1202 -25.96 -21.46 58.10
CA GLY A 1202 -24.73 -21.61 58.87
C GLY A 1202 -24.28 -23.06 59.06
N ASN A 1203 -24.76 -24.04 58.28
CA ASN A 1203 -24.41 -25.46 58.44
C ASN A 1203 -23.03 -25.85 57.86
N GLY A 1204 -22.44 -25.02 57.00
CA GLY A 1204 -21.20 -25.27 56.26
C GLY A 1204 -21.39 -25.82 54.84
N THR A 1205 -22.63 -25.88 54.33
CA THR A 1205 -22.96 -26.49 53.03
C THR A 1205 -24.00 -25.66 52.30
N ASN A 1206 -23.65 -25.18 51.09
CA ASN A 1206 -24.48 -24.30 50.26
C ASN A 1206 -24.94 -23.02 50.98
N ASP A 1207 -24.13 -22.51 51.92
CA ASP A 1207 -24.38 -21.26 52.66
C ASP A 1207 -24.21 -19.99 51.81
N TYR A 1208 -23.61 -20.12 50.62
CA TYR A 1208 -23.18 -19.00 49.79
C TYR A 1208 -23.55 -19.22 48.33
N PHE A 1209 -24.02 -18.17 47.66
CA PHE A 1209 -24.07 -18.13 46.20
C PHE A 1209 -22.68 -17.75 45.68
N ARG A 1210 -21.92 -18.77 45.23
CA ARG A 1210 -20.59 -18.65 44.65
C ARG A 1210 -20.60 -19.15 43.20
N ILE A 1211 -19.78 -18.54 42.36
CA ILE A 1211 -19.61 -18.89 40.95
C ILE A 1211 -18.29 -19.65 40.78
N GLU A 1212 -18.19 -20.49 39.74
CA GLU A 1212 -16.95 -21.15 39.37
C GLU A 1212 -16.60 -20.76 37.93
N ALA A 1213 -15.40 -20.23 37.71
CA ALA A 1213 -14.98 -19.68 36.43
C ALA A 1213 -13.52 -20.02 36.10
N ARG A 1214 -13.17 -20.09 34.81
CA ARG A 1214 -11.81 -20.28 34.27
C ARG A 1214 -11.64 -19.48 32.99
N GLU A 1215 -10.45 -18.93 32.79
CA GLU A 1215 -10.04 -18.06 31.67
C GLU A 1215 -10.97 -16.87 31.38
N VAL A 1216 -11.83 -16.49 32.35
CA VAL A 1216 -12.66 -15.29 32.27
C VAL A 1216 -11.94 -14.06 32.84
N HIS A 1217 -12.20 -12.92 32.22
CA HIS A 1217 -11.69 -11.60 32.54
C HIS A 1217 -12.87 -10.60 32.60
N ASP A 1218 -12.65 -9.35 33.04
CA ASP A 1218 -13.71 -8.30 33.08
C ASP A 1218 -15.01 -8.76 33.78
N PHE A 1219 -14.86 -9.60 34.83
CA PHE A 1219 -15.96 -10.32 35.44
C PHE A 1219 -16.72 -9.41 36.42
N GLN A 1220 -18.03 -9.34 36.28
CA GLN A 1220 -18.87 -8.38 36.99
C GLN A 1220 -20.22 -9.00 37.35
N LEU A 1221 -20.33 -9.55 38.56
CA LEU A 1221 -21.59 -10.04 39.14
C LEU A 1221 -22.38 -8.89 39.78
N TYR A 1222 -23.66 -8.79 39.47
CA TYR A 1222 -24.67 -7.98 40.15
C TYR A 1222 -25.82 -8.84 40.65
N ILE A 1223 -26.40 -8.53 41.82
CA ILE A 1223 -27.61 -9.18 42.35
C ILE A 1223 -28.64 -8.13 42.77
N PHE A 1224 -29.84 -8.25 42.23
CA PHE A 1224 -30.97 -7.33 42.42
C PHE A 1224 -32.12 -8.01 43.17
N ASN A 1225 -32.77 -7.25 44.05
CA ASN A 1225 -34.05 -7.67 44.63
C ASN A 1225 -35.23 -7.41 43.69
N ARG A 1226 -36.40 -8.00 43.99
CA ARG A 1226 -37.65 -7.93 43.20
C ARG A 1226 -38.17 -6.52 42.83
N TRP A 1227 -37.57 -5.45 43.35
CA TRP A 1227 -37.90 -4.05 43.05
C TRP A 1227 -36.86 -3.37 42.14
N GLY A 1228 -35.92 -4.12 41.55
CA GLY A 1228 -34.84 -3.58 40.71
C GLY A 1228 -33.71 -2.89 41.49
N GLN A 1229 -33.71 -2.99 42.82
CA GLN A 1229 -32.63 -2.45 43.65
C GLN A 1229 -31.48 -3.47 43.75
N LEU A 1230 -30.29 -3.03 43.37
CA LEU A 1230 -29.02 -3.72 43.60
C LEU A 1230 -28.79 -3.92 45.11
N ILE A 1231 -28.42 -5.15 45.49
CA ILE A 1231 -28.19 -5.56 46.89
C ILE A 1231 -26.83 -6.21 47.14
N TYR A 1232 -26.16 -6.72 46.10
CA TYR A 1232 -24.81 -7.26 46.15
C TYR A 1232 -24.18 -7.09 44.76
N GLU A 1233 -22.87 -6.88 44.73
CA GLU A 1233 -22.05 -6.73 43.52
C GLU A 1233 -20.65 -7.31 43.81
N SER A 1234 -19.99 -7.91 42.81
CA SER A 1234 -18.60 -8.38 42.91
C SER A 1234 -17.91 -8.28 41.55
N THR A 1235 -16.61 -8.02 41.56
CA THR A 1235 -15.70 -8.10 40.40
C THR A 1235 -14.71 -9.28 40.49
N ASP A 1236 -14.75 -10.05 41.58
CA ASP A 1236 -14.01 -11.31 41.72
C ASP A 1236 -14.97 -12.50 41.52
N PRO A 1237 -14.74 -13.38 40.51
CA PRO A 1237 -15.54 -14.60 40.32
C PRO A 1237 -15.42 -15.60 41.47
N ASN A 1238 -14.42 -15.47 42.34
CA ASN A 1238 -14.25 -16.31 43.54
C ASN A 1238 -15.08 -15.84 44.74
N ASP A 1239 -15.52 -14.58 44.77
CA ASP A 1239 -16.33 -14.04 45.85
C ASP A 1239 -17.76 -14.60 45.83
N PHE A 1240 -18.52 -14.35 46.89
CA PHE A 1240 -19.79 -15.03 47.12
C PHE A 1240 -20.79 -14.20 47.91
N TRP A 1241 -22.07 -14.33 47.54
CA TRP A 1241 -23.15 -13.69 48.28
C TRP A 1241 -23.67 -14.57 49.42
N ASP A 1242 -23.65 -14.04 50.64
CA ASP A 1242 -24.09 -14.70 51.89
C ASP A 1242 -25.60 -14.61 52.17
N GLY A 1243 -26.39 -14.06 51.24
CA GLY A 1243 -27.81 -13.85 51.43
C GLY A 1243 -28.15 -12.77 52.47
N THR A 1244 -27.24 -11.82 52.70
CA THR A 1244 -27.50 -10.60 53.48
C THR A 1244 -27.50 -9.34 52.60
N TYR A 1245 -28.08 -8.26 53.15
CA TYR A 1245 -27.96 -6.91 52.61
C TYR A 1245 -27.82 -5.94 53.79
N LYS A 1246 -26.79 -5.08 53.76
CA LYS A 1246 -26.51 -4.09 54.83
C LYS A 1246 -26.47 -4.73 56.23
N GLY A 1247 -25.83 -5.89 56.33
CA GLY A 1247 -25.64 -6.63 57.59
C GLY A 1247 -26.92 -7.27 58.15
N LYS A 1248 -27.93 -7.53 57.32
CA LYS A 1248 -29.18 -8.22 57.70
C LYS A 1248 -29.53 -9.30 56.68
N PRO A 1249 -30.01 -10.48 57.12
CA PRO A 1249 -30.50 -11.50 56.19
C PRO A 1249 -31.61 -10.95 55.29
N VAL A 1250 -31.53 -11.22 53.97
CA VAL A 1250 -32.58 -10.82 53.02
C VAL A 1250 -33.83 -11.69 53.17
N GLN A 1251 -34.89 -11.39 52.41
CA GLN A 1251 -36.11 -12.20 52.42
C GLN A 1251 -35.84 -13.60 51.84
N VAL A 1252 -36.61 -14.62 52.25
CA VAL A 1252 -36.75 -15.84 51.45
C VAL A 1252 -37.50 -15.46 50.18
N ASP A 1253 -36.81 -15.48 49.04
CA ASP A 1253 -37.28 -14.93 47.77
C ASP A 1253 -36.41 -15.40 46.60
N ALA A 1254 -36.86 -15.13 45.38
CA ALA A 1254 -36.01 -15.14 44.19
C ALA A 1254 -35.36 -13.76 43.99
N TYR A 1255 -34.07 -13.77 43.66
CA TYR A 1255 -33.26 -12.60 43.36
C TYR A 1255 -32.72 -12.72 41.94
N VAL A 1256 -32.72 -11.63 41.17
CA VAL A 1256 -32.18 -11.61 39.81
C VAL A 1256 -30.69 -11.37 39.90
N TRP A 1257 -29.89 -12.12 39.14
CA TRP A 1257 -28.47 -11.83 38.97
C TRP A 1257 -28.15 -11.50 37.51
N LYS A 1258 -27.14 -10.66 37.31
CA LYS A 1258 -26.50 -10.36 36.03
C LYS A 1258 -25.01 -10.62 36.20
N ILE A 1259 -24.38 -11.25 35.22
CA ILE A 1259 -22.94 -11.46 35.16
C ILE A 1259 -22.48 -10.98 33.80
N ASP A 1260 -21.56 -10.02 33.78
CA ASP A 1260 -20.83 -9.65 32.58
C ASP A 1260 -19.42 -10.25 32.70
N TYR A 1261 -18.82 -10.73 31.60
CA TYR A 1261 -17.40 -11.09 31.55
C TYR A 1261 -16.85 -11.04 30.12
N LEU A 1262 -15.52 -10.85 29.98
CA LEU A 1262 -14.77 -11.14 28.76
C LEU A 1262 -14.24 -12.57 28.81
N ASP A 1263 -14.37 -13.35 27.74
CA ASP A 1263 -13.60 -14.60 27.60
C ASP A 1263 -12.15 -14.32 27.18
N ASN A 1264 -11.35 -15.37 27.08
CA ASN A 1264 -9.96 -15.32 26.63
C ASN A 1264 -9.76 -14.94 25.15
N GLN A 1265 -10.83 -14.64 24.40
CA GLN A 1265 -10.81 -14.06 23.06
C GLN A 1265 -11.28 -12.59 23.07
N GLU A 1266 -11.50 -12.02 24.25
CA GLU A 1266 -12.03 -10.68 24.52
C GLU A 1266 -13.45 -10.44 23.96
N PHE A 1267 -14.26 -11.49 23.78
CA PHE A 1267 -15.70 -11.34 23.55
C PHE A 1267 -16.44 -11.11 24.87
N ARG A 1268 -17.31 -10.09 24.90
CA ARG A 1268 -18.11 -9.74 26.07
C ARG A 1268 -19.41 -10.52 26.13
N HIS A 1269 -19.52 -11.38 27.13
CA HIS A 1269 -20.71 -12.16 27.45
C HIS A 1269 -21.54 -11.48 28.53
N GLU A 1270 -22.87 -11.48 28.38
CA GLU A 1270 -23.83 -11.03 29.39
C GLU A 1270 -24.80 -12.18 29.73
N PHE A 1271 -24.78 -12.64 30.98
CA PHE A 1271 -25.67 -13.67 31.49
C PHE A 1271 -26.61 -13.10 32.54
N ILE A 1272 -27.93 -13.22 32.32
CA ILE A 1272 -28.95 -12.86 33.30
C ILE A 1272 -29.69 -14.12 33.78
N GLY A 1273 -29.84 -14.26 35.09
CA GLY A 1273 -30.52 -15.40 35.70
C GLY A 1273 -31.17 -15.07 37.04
N HIS A 1274 -31.48 -16.11 37.80
CA HIS A 1274 -32.10 -15.97 39.12
C HIS A 1274 -31.51 -16.95 40.12
N VAL A 1275 -31.40 -16.50 41.37
CA VAL A 1275 -31.01 -17.31 42.53
C VAL A 1275 -32.11 -17.28 43.58
N SER A 1276 -32.49 -18.45 44.10
CA SER A 1276 -33.44 -18.57 45.20
C SER A 1276 -32.71 -18.61 46.54
N VAL A 1277 -33.04 -17.69 47.45
CA VAL A 1277 -32.57 -17.71 48.85
C VAL A 1277 -33.56 -18.53 49.69
N ILE A 1278 -33.09 -19.65 50.24
CA ILE A 1278 -33.90 -20.59 51.04
C ILE A 1278 -33.43 -20.54 52.51
N ARG A 1279 -34.35 -20.59 53.48
CA ARG A 1279 -34.09 -20.75 54.93
C ARG A 1279 -35.29 -21.41 55.63
#